data_AF-A0A968U8G2-F1
#
_entry.id   AF-A0A968U8G2-F1
#
_cell.length_a   1.000
_cell.length_b   1.000
_cell.length_c   1.000
_cell.angle_alpha   90.00
_cell.angle_beta   90.00
_cell.angle_gamma   90.00
#
_symmetry.space_group_name_H-M   'P 1'
#
loop_
_entity.id
_entity.type
_entity.pdbx_description
1 polymer ?
#
loop_
_entity_poly.entity_id
_entity_poly.type
_entity_poly.pdbx_seq_one_letter_code
_entity_poly.pdbx_strand_id
1 'polypeptide(L)'
;MLLPSSASQPEITTHSPSHSPPKPLQFGLMFFASGKEVLEQEKYRLVLESAKFADQHGFASVWLPERHFTQFGCLYPNPAVLHAALSRETQRIGLRAGSVVLPLHHPIRVAEEWAMVDNLSGGRVGISFASGWNPSDFAFFPEKYPNRHQEMYAGIQMVQALWRGESIQVQGGDSETVAVQIYPTPVQPELPIWITAAGNPNTFIKAGEIGANLLTHLFDQDVSALAEKIALYCQARSQHGHNPDTGQVTVTLHTFLGKDLETVREQVREPYCAFLKSNIHLLKGLGFSRGLPLNVEGLSAADLDSVAQVVFDKFFGDRRALFGTPESCLALVQQLQQVGVNEIACLLDFGPDTELILQNLPYLNQLREAAAALSNNHFLSHSHTPCVSREESQESLENSLEAVQQRCGQVLMGEEFYHHLRDRGVELAQSFQGIEQLWRRDGEALGRIRYLETLETEAAYVIHPVFLDACLQVFFATLPFQSDIEPSRTHYLPVGFEQLQVHQKLGKQVWSHAVLHEAKPDAAFYQGDVRILDSNGTLLMQVTGLRLQRVSTKLLRDNSITHLKQNTSHATQQNSIQDWFYQVEWHPSPLHPSTLDFLRSPQEIGDRLRTQVQQAPEQSLENYRQLLPQLETLSMDYIVSAFHQLGWEFKRQQCFSTAEFLQQCRVVKPHQRLVERLLQILQDVGILAGVGDRQWQVCQVPAVCDPLQTWRSLHDQYPAHAAELELLRCCGQALAEVLQGRCDPLQILFPNGSFALVEQLYQHSPAAQVMNQMVQQAIATALEQFPGDRPIRILELGAGTGGTTASVLPHLPQQTDYVFTDVSPLFLAKAQQKLGEYPFVRYQILDIEQPQPDLLQQFDLILASNVLHATADLSQSLTHVQQMLAPGGLLVLLEGMQPQRWLDLIFGLTDGWWKFTDHNLRPFHALLNQRQWRDLLQERFAAVEVMTAAEDEAISQQAVLLAMQSPDSRGGRSAATEPEAWLVFADRLGIGQHLVSELRARGDRCTIVYAAESEAEFDAGFEQLDAGTLQIHPDQPEDFQRLFQTLAASGTRQYRGLIYLWGLEAAATEMTLEALEAACRLTVESPLHLLQALEAGAIAHPLPIWLITRGAQAIVPGEPVAIAQSMLWGLGRVFAVEQPQRWGGLVDLDPEASLVQTATDLLQVIQKGSAAEPVALRQGQCYTARLVRQAIAATSSPDYQWRSQSSYLITGGLGDLGLAVARWMVEQGARHLIVLSRSKLPPRDQWWRSPECFPGSYPDCRPSSPGKPGS
;
A
#
# COMPACT_ATOMS: atom_id res chain seq x y z
N MET A 1 -46.46 -40.29 -34.36
CA MET A 1 -46.15 -41.73 -34.27
C MET A 1 -45.12 -41.90 -33.17
N LEU A 2 -45.47 -42.69 -32.14
CA LEU A 2 -44.64 -43.42 -31.18
C LEU A 2 -43.54 -42.69 -30.38
N LEU A 3 -43.77 -42.63 -29.06
CA LEU A 3 -42.77 -42.43 -28.00
C LEU A 3 -41.72 -43.57 -27.98
N PRO A 4 -40.49 -43.27 -27.53
CA PRO A 4 -39.86 -44.13 -26.53
C PRO A 4 -39.24 -43.38 -25.32
N SER A 5 -39.56 -43.95 -24.15
CA SER A 5 -38.90 -44.01 -22.84
C SER A 5 -37.62 -43.22 -22.51
N SER A 6 -37.75 -42.44 -21.42
CA SER A 6 -36.79 -42.18 -20.31
C SER A 6 -35.33 -42.62 -20.49
N ALA A 7 -34.44 -41.64 -20.62
CA ALA A 7 -33.01 -41.76 -20.29
C ALA A 7 -32.72 -41.03 -18.97
N SER A 8 -31.95 -41.70 -18.14
CA SER A 8 -31.56 -41.48 -16.75
C SER A 8 -31.11 -40.06 -16.38
N GLN A 9 -31.60 -39.57 -15.23
CA GLN A 9 -30.93 -38.53 -14.44
C GLN A 9 -29.54 -39.04 -14.01
N PRO A 10 -28.50 -38.19 -13.93
CA PRO A 10 -27.25 -38.58 -13.30
C PRO A 10 -27.51 -38.76 -11.80
N GLU A 11 -27.39 -39.99 -11.31
CA GLU A 11 -27.33 -40.29 -9.89
C GLU A 11 -26.13 -39.55 -9.28
N ILE A 12 -26.42 -38.63 -8.35
CA ILE A 12 -25.42 -38.15 -7.40
C ILE A 12 -25.12 -39.33 -6.50
N THR A 13 -23.99 -39.99 -6.74
CA THR A 13 -23.43 -41.00 -5.84
C THR A 13 -23.17 -40.34 -4.48
N THR A 14 -24.05 -40.64 -3.53
CA THR A 14 -23.83 -40.37 -2.11
C THR A 14 -22.73 -41.30 -1.62
N HIS A 15 -21.48 -40.87 -1.72
CA HIS A 15 -20.42 -41.48 -0.94
C HIS A 15 -20.72 -41.21 0.54
N SER A 16 -21.07 -42.26 1.29
CA SER A 16 -21.08 -42.21 2.75
C SER A 16 -19.66 -41.80 3.22
N PRO A 17 -19.52 -40.71 3.98
CA PRO A 17 -18.22 -40.30 4.48
C PRO A 17 -17.71 -41.37 5.45
N SER A 18 -16.46 -41.79 5.29
CA SER A 18 -15.74 -42.51 6.33
C SER A 18 -15.71 -41.64 7.58
N HIS A 19 -16.44 -42.04 8.62
CA HIS A 19 -16.59 -41.27 9.85
C HIS A 19 -15.25 -41.17 10.61
N SER A 20 -14.48 -40.12 10.36
CA SER A 20 -13.67 -39.46 11.37
C SER A 20 -14.62 -38.72 12.34
N PRO A 21 -14.42 -38.75 13.66
CA PRO A 21 -15.28 -38.01 14.59
C PRO A 21 -15.21 -36.50 14.29
N PRO A 22 -16.34 -35.76 14.35
CA PRO A 22 -16.35 -34.33 14.09
C PRO A 22 -15.44 -33.61 15.08
N LYS A 23 -14.57 -32.72 14.58
CA LYS A 23 -13.72 -31.88 15.42
C LYS A 23 -14.58 -31.04 16.38
N PRO A 24 -14.18 -30.87 17.65
CA PRO A 24 -14.91 -30.03 18.58
C PRO A 24 -14.92 -28.58 18.09
N LEU A 25 -16.10 -27.94 18.13
CA LEU A 25 -16.28 -26.56 17.70
C LEU A 25 -15.50 -25.61 18.61
N GLN A 26 -14.70 -24.74 18.01
CA GLN A 26 -13.86 -23.77 18.71
C GLN A 26 -14.51 -22.38 18.75
N PHE A 27 -14.11 -21.57 19.73
CA PHE A 27 -14.54 -20.17 19.86
C PHE A 27 -13.32 -19.27 19.91
N GLY A 28 -13.34 -18.20 19.12
CA GLY A 28 -12.36 -17.12 19.15
C GLY A 28 -13.04 -15.77 19.36
N LEU A 29 -12.26 -14.75 19.69
CA LEU A 29 -12.73 -13.37 19.76
C LEU A 29 -12.30 -12.62 18.50
N MET A 30 -13.13 -11.70 18.01
CA MET A 30 -12.81 -10.86 16.85
C MET A 30 -13.13 -9.40 17.13
N PHE A 31 -12.31 -8.55 16.53
CA PHE A 31 -12.45 -7.11 16.58
C PHE A 31 -12.44 -6.54 15.16
N PHE A 32 -13.28 -5.55 14.88
CA PHE A 32 -13.42 -4.95 13.55
C PHE A 32 -14.10 -3.58 13.54
N ALA A 33 -14.94 -3.29 14.52
CA ALA A 33 -16.03 -2.34 14.34
C ALA A 33 -15.93 -1.04 15.15
N SER A 34 -14.75 -0.70 15.70
CA SER A 34 -14.50 0.53 16.46
C SER A 34 -14.74 1.81 15.64
N GLY A 35 -15.53 2.75 16.16
CA GLY A 35 -15.77 4.10 15.62
C GLY A 35 -14.91 5.20 16.27
N LYS A 36 -15.11 6.46 15.86
CA LYS A 36 -14.33 7.64 16.30
C LYS A 36 -14.34 7.88 17.82
N GLU A 37 -15.42 7.49 18.49
CA GLU A 37 -15.65 7.64 19.94
C GLU A 37 -14.56 6.94 20.77
N VAL A 38 -13.92 5.89 20.23
CA VAL A 38 -12.88 5.12 20.93
C VAL A 38 -11.53 5.86 20.96
N LEU A 39 -11.39 7.02 20.30
CA LEU A 39 -10.13 7.76 20.22
C LEU A 39 -9.83 8.66 21.43
N GLU A 40 -10.75 8.79 22.39
CA GLU A 40 -10.70 9.82 23.43
C GLU A 40 -10.02 9.36 24.74
N GLN A 41 -9.94 8.05 25.06
CA GLN A 41 -9.10 7.47 26.14
C GLN A 41 -9.04 5.91 26.10
N GLU A 42 -7.93 5.31 26.57
CA GLU A 42 -7.71 3.84 26.70
C GLU A 42 -8.01 2.96 25.46
N LYS A 43 -7.67 3.48 24.28
CA LYS A 43 -7.99 2.95 22.93
C LYS A 43 -7.93 1.43 22.73
N TYR A 44 -6.95 0.74 23.34
CA TYR A 44 -6.72 -0.71 23.13
C TYR A 44 -7.13 -1.59 24.31
N ARG A 45 -7.69 -1.02 25.39
CA ARG A 45 -7.99 -1.76 26.62
C ARG A 45 -8.96 -2.92 26.39
N LEU A 46 -10.02 -2.70 25.62
CA LEU A 46 -10.99 -3.75 25.28
C LEU A 46 -10.30 -4.98 24.68
N VAL A 47 -9.40 -4.77 23.71
CA VAL A 47 -8.68 -5.83 23.01
C VAL A 47 -7.74 -6.57 23.96
N LEU A 48 -6.93 -5.84 24.73
CA LEU A 48 -5.95 -6.42 25.66
C LEU A 48 -6.62 -7.25 26.75
N GLU A 49 -7.65 -6.72 27.40
CA GLU A 49 -8.33 -7.41 28.50
C GLU A 49 -9.19 -8.59 28.02
N SER A 50 -9.85 -8.45 26.87
CA SER A 50 -10.58 -9.56 26.25
C SER A 50 -9.63 -10.68 25.82
N ALA A 51 -8.47 -10.36 25.27
CA ALA A 51 -7.47 -11.35 24.88
C ALA A 51 -6.91 -12.12 26.09
N LYS A 52 -6.60 -11.42 27.20
CA LYS A 52 -6.20 -12.06 28.47
C LYS A 52 -7.29 -12.98 29.01
N PHE A 53 -8.54 -12.51 29.02
CA PHE A 53 -9.68 -13.32 29.45
C PHE A 53 -9.80 -14.58 28.59
N ALA A 54 -9.77 -14.43 27.26
CA ALA A 54 -9.89 -15.52 26.31
C ALA A 54 -8.77 -16.56 26.45
N ASP A 55 -7.54 -16.09 26.64
CA ASP A 55 -6.36 -16.93 26.91
C ASP A 55 -6.54 -17.77 28.19
N GLN A 56 -7.08 -17.16 29.26
CA GLN A 56 -7.34 -17.81 30.54
C GLN A 56 -8.47 -18.84 30.50
N HIS A 57 -9.48 -18.62 29.64
CA HIS A 57 -10.71 -19.43 29.60
C HIS A 57 -10.76 -20.43 28.44
N GLY A 58 -9.65 -20.64 27.72
CA GLY A 58 -9.55 -21.69 26.70
C GLY A 58 -10.32 -21.39 25.41
N PHE A 59 -10.37 -20.11 25.02
CA PHE A 59 -10.72 -19.72 23.66
C PHE A 59 -9.55 -20.04 22.72
N ALA A 60 -9.87 -20.34 21.47
CA ALA A 60 -8.89 -20.80 20.48
C ALA A 60 -8.06 -19.67 19.88
N SER A 61 -8.66 -18.49 19.69
CA SER A 61 -8.03 -17.41 18.92
C SER A 61 -8.52 -16.01 19.28
N VAL A 62 -7.68 -15.02 18.99
CA VAL A 62 -8.05 -13.59 18.87
C VAL A 62 -7.76 -13.17 17.43
N TRP A 63 -8.77 -12.56 16.81
CA TRP A 63 -8.74 -12.11 15.42
C TRP A 63 -8.71 -10.59 15.35
N LEU A 64 -7.63 -10.03 14.79
CA LEU A 64 -7.50 -8.59 14.57
C LEU A 64 -7.42 -8.27 13.08
N PRO A 65 -8.14 -7.26 12.59
CA PRO A 65 -8.28 -7.00 11.17
C PRO A 65 -7.19 -6.07 10.68
N GLU A 66 -7.30 -5.65 9.43
CA GLU A 66 -6.51 -4.58 8.85
C GLU A 66 -7.43 -3.58 8.16
N ARG A 67 -7.37 -2.30 8.57
CA ARG A 67 -8.14 -1.19 8.00
C ARG A 67 -7.28 0.08 7.97
N HIS A 68 -7.27 0.76 6.83
CA HIS A 68 -6.50 1.98 6.63
C HIS A 68 -7.40 3.17 6.33
N PHE A 69 -6.94 4.38 6.68
CA PHE A 69 -7.49 5.67 6.25
C PHE A 69 -9.01 5.88 6.45
N THR A 70 -9.66 5.08 7.30
CA THR A 70 -11.11 5.10 7.51
C THR A 70 -11.43 5.18 8.99
N GLN A 71 -12.55 5.84 9.33
CA GLN A 71 -13.00 5.95 10.73
C GLN A 71 -13.47 4.60 11.28
N PHE A 72 -13.95 3.72 10.41
CA PHE A 72 -14.36 2.36 10.74
C PHE A 72 -13.15 1.42 10.86
N GLY A 73 -12.98 0.80 12.03
CA GLY A 73 -11.84 -0.06 12.31
C GLY A 73 -10.53 0.72 12.48
N CYS A 74 -10.60 2.02 12.81
CA CYS A 74 -9.45 2.94 12.87
C CYS A 74 -8.35 2.55 13.87
N LEU A 75 -8.62 1.60 14.77
CA LEU A 75 -7.63 1.07 15.72
C LEU A 75 -6.74 -0.02 15.12
N TYR A 76 -7.02 -0.50 13.91
CA TYR A 76 -6.38 -1.70 13.37
C TYR A 76 -5.64 -1.46 12.03
N PRO A 77 -4.73 -0.47 11.93
CA PRO A 77 -3.96 -0.24 10.69
C PRO A 77 -2.84 -1.26 10.48
N ASN A 78 -2.37 -1.95 11.52
CA ASN A 78 -1.34 -2.97 11.38
C ASN A 78 -1.57 -4.12 12.37
N PRO A 79 -2.09 -5.27 11.91
CA PRO A 79 -2.35 -6.41 12.80
C PRO A 79 -1.07 -7.06 13.33
N ALA A 80 0.07 -7.01 12.62
CA ALA A 80 1.32 -7.61 13.10
C ALA A 80 1.86 -6.88 14.34
N VAL A 81 1.80 -5.54 14.34
CA VAL A 81 2.23 -4.71 15.48
C VAL A 81 1.37 -4.98 16.73
N LEU A 82 0.04 -5.04 16.57
CA LEU A 82 -0.84 -5.28 17.72
C LEU A 82 -0.73 -6.73 18.23
N HIS A 83 -0.52 -7.71 17.35
CA HIS A 83 -0.24 -9.08 17.78
C HIS A 83 1.14 -9.25 18.42
N ALA A 84 2.16 -8.46 18.05
CA ALA A 84 3.42 -8.44 18.76
C ALA A 84 3.22 -8.02 20.24
N ALA A 85 2.35 -7.05 20.51
CA ALA A 85 1.98 -6.69 21.87
C ALA A 85 1.21 -7.82 22.58
N LEU A 86 0.17 -8.37 21.94
CA LEU A 86 -0.63 -9.47 22.50
C LEU A 86 0.17 -10.75 22.74
N SER A 87 1.23 -10.98 21.96
CA SER A 87 2.10 -12.15 22.11
C SER A 87 2.77 -12.20 23.48
N ARG A 88 3.03 -11.04 24.09
CA ARG A 88 3.62 -10.92 25.42
C ARG A 88 2.58 -10.96 26.54
N GLU A 89 1.35 -10.53 26.24
CA GLU A 89 0.24 -10.50 27.21
C GLU A 89 -0.51 -11.85 27.32
N THR A 90 -0.29 -12.78 26.39
CA THR A 90 -1.02 -14.06 26.30
C THR A 90 -0.08 -15.24 26.16
N GLN A 91 -0.51 -16.44 26.56
CA GLN A 91 0.37 -17.63 26.63
C GLN A 91 -0.06 -18.78 25.71
N ARG A 92 -1.36 -18.92 25.41
CA ARG A 92 -1.94 -20.11 24.74
C ARG A 92 -2.77 -19.75 23.51
N ILE A 93 -3.48 -18.63 23.54
CA ILE A 93 -4.44 -18.25 22.50
C ILE A 93 -3.73 -18.02 21.16
N GLY A 94 -4.36 -18.47 20.08
CA GLY A 94 -3.89 -18.21 18.72
C GLY A 94 -4.01 -16.74 18.37
N LEU A 95 -2.96 -16.19 17.76
CA LEU A 95 -2.85 -14.78 17.38
C LEU A 95 -3.08 -14.69 15.87
N ARG A 96 -4.30 -14.32 15.47
CA ARG A 96 -4.73 -14.47 14.08
C ARG A 96 -5.06 -13.12 13.45
N ALA A 97 -4.51 -12.85 12.27
CA ALA A 97 -5.00 -11.73 11.47
C ALA A 97 -6.37 -12.07 10.88
N GLY A 98 -7.39 -11.27 11.17
CA GLY A 98 -8.71 -11.30 10.52
C GLY A 98 -8.65 -10.87 9.06
N SER A 99 -7.63 -10.08 8.71
CA SER A 99 -7.24 -9.81 7.32
C SER A 99 -5.83 -9.23 7.32
N VAL A 100 -4.92 -9.80 6.53
CA VAL A 100 -3.78 -9.10 5.95
C VAL A 100 -4.16 -8.83 4.51
N VAL A 101 -4.36 -7.57 4.17
CA VAL A 101 -4.68 -7.16 2.82
C VAL A 101 -3.39 -7.23 2.01
N LEU A 102 -3.00 -8.42 1.56
CA LEU A 102 -1.68 -8.70 1.01
C LEU A 102 -1.27 -7.77 -0.14
N PRO A 103 -2.18 -7.34 -1.04
CA PRO A 103 -1.85 -6.33 -2.04
C PRO A 103 -1.35 -5.00 -1.45
N LEU A 104 -1.67 -4.65 -0.22
CA LEU A 104 -1.16 -3.45 0.45
C LEU A 104 0.26 -3.62 1.02
N HIS A 105 0.88 -4.79 0.84
CA HIS A 105 2.19 -5.09 1.42
C HIS A 105 3.14 -5.69 0.40
N HIS A 106 4.42 -5.67 0.75
CA HIS A 106 5.42 -6.50 0.08
C HIS A 106 5.40 -7.90 0.73
N PRO A 107 5.23 -9.01 -0.02
CA PRO A 107 5.15 -10.36 0.54
C PRO A 107 6.33 -10.74 1.44
N ILE A 108 7.56 -10.37 1.08
CA ILE A 108 8.75 -10.55 1.93
C ILE A 108 8.57 -9.91 3.31
N ARG A 109 8.09 -8.67 3.34
CA ARG A 109 7.90 -7.92 4.58
C ARG A 109 6.81 -8.54 5.46
N VAL A 110 5.72 -9.02 4.85
CA VAL A 110 4.69 -9.76 5.58
C VAL A 110 5.29 -11.03 6.20
N ALA A 111 6.10 -11.77 5.45
CA ALA A 111 6.73 -12.98 5.94
C ALA A 111 7.70 -12.68 7.10
N GLU A 112 8.52 -11.62 7.02
CA GLU A 112 9.42 -11.20 8.12
C GLU A 112 8.68 -10.70 9.35
N GLU A 113 7.73 -9.78 9.19
CA GLU A 113 6.98 -9.19 10.30
C GLU A 113 6.21 -10.28 11.08
N TRP A 114 5.57 -11.20 10.37
CA TRP A 114 4.86 -12.30 11.01
C TRP A 114 5.77 -13.41 11.51
N ALA A 115 6.94 -13.63 10.91
CA ALA A 115 7.96 -14.52 11.49
C ALA A 115 8.46 -13.97 12.84
N MET A 116 8.60 -12.65 12.97
CA MET A 116 8.91 -12.03 14.26
C MET A 116 7.80 -12.25 15.29
N VAL A 117 6.53 -12.03 14.93
CA VAL A 117 5.39 -12.30 15.84
C VAL A 117 5.31 -13.79 16.19
N ASP A 118 5.61 -14.68 15.26
CA ASP A 118 5.65 -16.12 15.47
C ASP A 118 6.72 -16.51 16.48
N ASN A 119 7.90 -15.92 16.38
CA ASN A 119 8.99 -16.05 17.35
C ASN A 119 8.61 -15.48 18.72
N LEU A 120 8.01 -14.29 18.79
CA LEU A 120 7.59 -13.67 20.04
C LEU A 120 6.48 -14.43 20.75
N SER A 121 5.57 -15.03 19.98
CA SER A 121 4.43 -15.78 20.49
C SER A 121 4.74 -17.25 20.79
N GLY A 122 5.83 -17.79 20.26
CA GLY A 122 6.20 -19.20 20.39
C GLY A 122 5.38 -20.11 19.45
N GLY A 123 5.12 -19.67 18.22
CA GLY A 123 4.47 -20.49 17.20
C GLY A 123 2.95 -20.41 17.19
N ARG A 124 2.34 -19.30 17.64
CA ARG A 124 0.87 -19.17 17.79
C ARG A 124 0.20 -18.33 16.69
N VAL A 125 0.94 -17.98 15.64
CA VAL A 125 0.47 -17.07 14.58
C VAL A 125 -0.41 -17.79 13.55
N GLY A 126 -1.44 -17.10 13.07
CA GLY A 126 -2.14 -17.45 11.83
C GLY A 126 -2.51 -16.20 11.04
N ILE A 127 -2.61 -16.31 9.71
CA ILE A 127 -2.93 -15.15 8.85
C ILE A 127 -4.12 -15.47 7.96
N SER A 128 -5.18 -14.67 8.04
CA SER A 128 -6.17 -14.61 6.97
C SER A 128 -5.76 -13.60 5.92
N PHE A 129 -5.53 -14.04 4.69
CA PHE A 129 -5.24 -13.13 3.58
C PHE A 129 -6.53 -12.61 2.95
N ALA A 130 -6.51 -11.33 2.61
CA ALA A 130 -7.59 -10.66 1.91
C ALA A 130 -7.06 -9.92 0.69
N SER A 131 -7.88 -9.85 -0.36
CA SER A 131 -7.57 -9.08 -1.56
C SER A 131 -7.80 -7.60 -1.35
N GLY A 132 -8.53 -7.19 -0.31
CA GLY A 132 -9.00 -5.82 -0.13
C GLY A 132 -10.22 -5.52 -1.00
N TRP A 133 -11.14 -4.71 -0.47
CA TRP A 133 -12.39 -4.35 -1.15
C TRP A 133 -12.64 -2.85 -1.21
N ASN A 134 -11.95 -2.06 -0.37
CA ASN A 134 -12.09 -0.62 -0.32
C ASN A 134 -10.93 0.03 -1.09
N PRO A 135 -11.20 0.76 -2.20
CA PRO A 135 -10.17 1.43 -2.98
C PRO A 135 -9.29 2.39 -2.16
N SER A 136 -9.87 3.07 -1.15
CA SER A 136 -9.12 4.05 -0.35
C SER A 136 -8.02 3.41 0.50
N ASP A 137 -8.13 2.12 0.84
CA ASP A 137 -7.05 1.41 1.58
C ASP A 137 -5.78 1.27 0.71
N PHE A 138 -5.93 1.34 -0.61
CA PHE A 138 -4.85 1.16 -1.59
C PHE A 138 -4.03 2.43 -1.83
N ALA A 139 -4.17 3.47 -1.02
CA ALA A 139 -3.34 4.67 -1.14
C ALA A 139 -1.81 4.38 -1.07
N PHE A 140 -1.39 3.26 -0.46
CA PHE A 140 0.01 2.80 -0.47
C PHE A 140 0.46 2.24 -1.82
N PHE A 141 -0.42 1.49 -2.50
CA PHE A 141 -0.14 0.75 -3.73
C PHE A 141 -1.38 0.74 -4.65
N PRO A 142 -1.81 1.90 -5.19
CA PRO A 142 -3.06 1.99 -5.96
C PRO A 142 -3.08 1.04 -7.16
N GLU A 143 -1.92 0.74 -7.73
CA GLU A 143 -1.71 -0.12 -8.89
C GLU A 143 -2.12 -1.56 -8.65
N LYS A 144 -2.07 -2.01 -7.39
CA LYS A 144 -2.40 -3.37 -7.03
C LYS A 144 -3.91 -3.57 -6.91
N TYR A 145 -4.72 -2.51 -6.89
CA TYR A 145 -6.18 -2.62 -6.71
C TYR A 145 -6.91 -3.36 -7.86
N PRO A 146 -6.64 -3.09 -9.16
CA PRO A 146 -7.31 -3.80 -10.25
C PRO A 146 -7.00 -5.30 -10.26
N ASN A 147 -5.74 -5.68 -10.00
CA ASN A 147 -5.27 -7.07 -9.99
C ASN A 147 -5.23 -7.69 -8.58
N ARG A 148 -5.90 -7.07 -7.60
CA ARG A 148 -5.75 -7.39 -6.17
C ARG A 148 -5.95 -8.85 -5.80
N HIS A 149 -6.80 -9.59 -6.52
CA HIS A 149 -6.97 -11.02 -6.30
C HIS A 149 -5.76 -11.82 -6.78
N GLN A 150 -5.22 -11.51 -7.95
CA GLN A 150 -4.03 -12.16 -8.50
C GLN A 150 -2.79 -11.82 -7.66
N GLU A 151 -2.62 -10.55 -7.29
CA GLU A 151 -1.55 -10.08 -6.40
C GLU A 151 -1.58 -10.82 -5.05
N MET A 152 -2.77 -10.99 -4.47
CA MET A 152 -2.93 -11.76 -3.24
C MET A 152 -2.48 -13.21 -3.41
N TYR A 153 -2.97 -13.95 -4.41
CA TYR A 153 -2.61 -15.36 -4.56
C TYR A 153 -1.14 -15.58 -4.93
N ALA A 154 -0.55 -14.71 -5.77
CA ALA A 154 0.88 -14.75 -6.08
C ALA A 154 1.73 -14.43 -4.84
N GLY A 155 1.33 -13.42 -4.08
CA GLY A 155 1.98 -13.05 -2.82
C GLY A 155 1.92 -14.17 -1.78
N ILE A 156 0.79 -14.89 -1.66
CA ILE A 156 0.64 -16.02 -0.72
C ILE A 156 1.67 -17.10 -1.01
N GLN A 157 1.87 -17.46 -2.28
CA GLN A 157 2.87 -18.46 -2.69
C GLN A 157 4.28 -18.03 -2.27
N MET A 158 4.61 -16.75 -2.45
CA MET A 158 5.89 -16.18 -2.05
C MET A 158 6.06 -16.18 -0.52
N VAL A 159 5.04 -15.77 0.25
CA VAL A 159 5.07 -15.83 1.72
C VAL A 159 5.28 -17.27 2.20
N GLN A 160 4.56 -18.24 1.66
CA GLN A 160 4.69 -19.65 2.04
C GLN A 160 6.07 -20.23 1.71
N ALA A 161 6.63 -19.89 0.55
CA ALA A 161 7.99 -20.31 0.18
C ALA A 161 9.04 -19.75 1.15
N LEU A 162 8.98 -18.44 1.41
CA LEU A 162 9.86 -17.79 2.38
C LEU A 162 9.68 -18.35 3.80
N TRP A 163 8.45 -18.64 4.20
CA TRP A 163 8.13 -19.22 5.51
C TRP A 163 8.76 -20.59 5.71
N ARG A 164 8.80 -21.43 4.66
CA ARG A 164 9.51 -22.71 4.63
C ARG A 164 11.04 -22.58 4.57
N GLY A 165 11.57 -21.36 4.55
CA GLY A 165 12.99 -21.07 4.44
C GLY A 165 13.54 -21.20 3.01
N GLU A 166 12.69 -21.27 1.99
CA GLU A 166 13.11 -21.27 0.60
C GLU A 166 13.67 -19.89 0.22
N SER A 167 14.67 -19.88 -0.68
CA SER A 167 15.16 -18.63 -1.27
C SER A 167 14.34 -18.28 -2.51
N ILE A 168 13.88 -17.03 -2.60
CA ILE A 168 13.21 -16.49 -3.78
C ILE A 168 14.15 -15.59 -4.56
N GLN A 169 14.00 -15.56 -5.89
CA GLN A 169 14.72 -14.63 -6.74
C GLN A 169 13.92 -13.33 -6.85
N VAL A 170 14.51 -12.22 -6.41
CA VAL A 170 13.89 -10.91 -6.47
C VAL A 170 14.86 -9.88 -7.03
N GLN A 171 14.32 -8.85 -7.66
CA GLN A 171 15.11 -7.78 -8.22
C GLN A 171 15.64 -6.90 -7.07
N GLY A 172 16.95 -6.86 -6.91
CA GLY A 172 17.64 -5.97 -5.99
C GLY A 172 17.51 -4.51 -6.43
N GLY A 173 17.89 -3.57 -5.56
CA GLY A 173 17.88 -2.14 -5.88
C GLY A 173 18.84 -1.72 -7.00
N ASP A 174 19.69 -2.64 -7.46
CA ASP A 174 20.60 -2.54 -8.61
C ASP A 174 20.04 -3.21 -9.88
N SER A 175 18.79 -3.69 -9.85
CA SER A 175 18.14 -4.48 -10.90
C SER A 175 18.74 -5.87 -11.15
N GLU A 176 19.72 -6.29 -10.36
CA GLU A 176 20.24 -7.65 -10.39
C GLU A 176 19.28 -8.61 -9.68
N THR A 177 19.27 -9.85 -10.12
CA THR A 177 18.45 -10.88 -9.46
C THR A 177 19.20 -11.38 -8.22
N VAL A 178 18.65 -11.11 -7.05
CA VAL A 178 19.18 -11.52 -5.74
C VAL A 178 18.30 -12.63 -5.16
N ALA A 179 18.95 -13.71 -4.71
CA ALA A 179 18.30 -14.75 -3.93
C ALA A 179 18.11 -14.26 -2.48
N VAL A 180 16.86 -14.07 -2.06
CA VAL A 180 16.50 -13.58 -0.72
C VAL A 180 15.82 -14.69 0.09
N GLN A 181 16.18 -14.79 1.37
CA GLN A 181 15.52 -15.56 2.41
C GLN A 181 15.20 -14.63 3.59
N ILE A 182 14.16 -14.95 4.36
CA ILE A 182 13.74 -14.13 5.51
C ILE A 182 14.50 -14.49 6.79
N TYR A 183 14.72 -13.49 7.65
CA TYR A 183 15.25 -13.65 9.01
C TYR A 183 14.48 -12.74 9.99
N PRO A 184 14.07 -13.21 11.19
CA PRO A 184 14.30 -14.55 11.73
C PRO A 184 13.47 -15.61 10.98
N THR A 185 13.95 -16.85 10.98
CA THR A 185 13.14 -17.98 10.51
C THR A 185 11.95 -18.19 11.46
N PRO A 186 10.74 -18.47 10.95
CA PRO A 186 9.59 -18.77 11.80
C PRO A 186 9.78 -19.99 12.71
N VAL A 187 9.01 -20.04 13.80
CA VAL A 187 8.93 -21.21 14.71
C VAL A 187 8.06 -22.30 14.09
N GLN A 188 6.93 -21.93 13.47
CA GLN A 188 6.06 -22.87 12.77
C GLN A 188 6.66 -23.25 11.40
N PRO A 189 6.72 -24.54 11.03
CA PRO A 189 7.28 -24.98 9.75
C PRO A 189 6.43 -24.58 8.53
N GLU A 190 5.12 -24.46 8.74
CA GLU A 190 4.16 -23.97 7.76
C GLU A 190 3.31 -22.91 8.43
N LEU A 191 3.00 -21.83 7.70
CA LEU A 191 2.11 -20.80 8.18
C LEU A 191 0.65 -21.29 8.08
N PRO A 192 -0.12 -21.31 9.18
CA PRO A 192 -1.56 -21.50 9.09
C PRO A 192 -2.21 -20.31 8.37
N ILE A 193 -2.74 -20.55 7.17
CA ILE A 193 -3.36 -19.51 6.33
C ILE A 193 -4.87 -19.70 6.19
N TRP A 194 -5.59 -18.59 6.20
CA TRP A 194 -7.01 -18.49 5.85
C TRP A 194 -7.18 -17.60 4.62
N ILE A 195 -8.26 -17.81 3.88
CA ILE A 195 -8.74 -16.86 2.88
C ILE A 195 -10.02 -16.23 3.41
N THR A 196 -10.04 -14.89 3.46
CA THR A 196 -11.26 -14.14 3.81
C THR A 196 -12.22 -14.18 2.63
N ALA A 197 -13.35 -14.87 2.79
CA ALA A 197 -14.35 -15.08 1.76
C ALA A 197 -15.70 -14.47 2.16
N ALA A 198 -16.17 -13.51 1.37
CA ALA A 198 -17.56 -13.03 1.40
C ALA A 198 -18.47 -13.99 0.61
N GLY A 199 -19.67 -13.58 0.19
CA GLY A 199 -20.65 -14.47 -0.44
C GLY A 199 -20.28 -15.15 -1.78
N ASN A 200 -19.13 -14.89 -2.41
CA ASN A 200 -18.77 -15.45 -3.73
C ASN A 200 -18.27 -16.92 -3.65
N PRO A 201 -18.94 -17.89 -4.30
CA PRO A 201 -18.53 -19.30 -4.30
C PRO A 201 -17.12 -19.57 -4.84
N ASN A 202 -16.64 -18.78 -5.81
CA ASN A 202 -15.31 -19.00 -6.40
C ASN A 202 -14.18 -18.80 -5.38
N THR A 203 -14.37 -17.90 -4.40
CA THR A 203 -13.37 -17.69 -3.33
C THR A 203 -13.27 -18.91 -2.41
N PHE A 204 -14.40 -19.59 -2.14
CA PHE A 204 -14.42 -20.84 -1.36
C PHE A 204 -13.70 -21.96 -2.11
N ILE A 205 -13.94 -22.09 -3.42
CA ILE A 205 -13.26 -23.08 -4.26
C ILE A 205 -11.75 -22.81 -4.25
N LYS A 206 -11.32 -21.58 -4.54
CA LYS A 206 -9.90 -21.19 -4.56
C LYS A 206 -9.18 -21.44 -3.24
N ALA A 207 -9.84 -21.17 -2.11
CA ALA A 207 -9.30 -21.50 -0.78
C ALA A 207 -9.06 -23.01 -0.63
N GLY A 208 -9.96 -23.83 -1.15
CA GLY A 208 -9.82 -25.29 -1.16
C GLY A 208 -8.71 -25.78 -2.10
N GLU A 209 -8.57 -25.18 -3.28
CA GLU A 209 -7.53 -25.52 -4.27
C GLU A 209 -6.10 -25.35 -3.73
N ILE A 210 -5.85 -24.30 -2.95
CA ILE A 210 -4.52 -24.03 -2.36
C ILE A 210 -4.33 -24.63 -0.97
N GLY A 211 -5.32 -25.37 -0.46
CA GLY A 211 -5.26 -25.99 0.85
C GLY A 211 -5.41 -25.04 2.05
N ALA A 212 -5.78 -23.78 1.84
CA ALA A 212 -6.00 -22.80 2.89
C ALA A 212 -7.26 -23.08 3.73
N ASN A 213 -7.31 -22.53 4.93
CA ASN A 213 -8.52 -22.46 5.76
C ASN A 213 -9.45 -21.34 5.25
N LEU A 214 -10.66 -21.24 5.80
CA LEU A 214 -11.68 -20.31 5.33
C LEU A 214 -12.19 -19.42 6.48
N LEU A 215 -12.19 -18.10 6.28
CA LEU A 215 -12.80 -17.12 7.19
C LEU A 215 -13.98 -16.43 6.48
N THR A 216 -15.19 -16.53 7.01
CA THR A 216 -16.41 -16.01 6.37
C THR A 216 -17.44 -15.47 7.39
N HIS A 217 -18.63 -15.06 6.97
CA HIS A 217 -19.67 -14.44 7.82
C HIS A 217 -21.10 -14.83 7.43
N LEU A 218 -22.08 -14.57 8.31
CA LEU A 218 -23.52 -14.72 8.04
C LEU A 218 -24.25 -13.39 7.75
N PHE A 219 -23.51 -12.30 7.47
CA PHE A 219 -24.14 -11.00 7.30
C PHE A 219 -25.04 -10.92 6.05
N ASP A 220 -24.59 -11.38 4.88
CA ASP A 220 -25.32 -11.33 3.60
C ASP A 220 -25.86 -12.70 3.14
N GLN A 221 -25.63 -13.77 3.91
CA GLN A 221 -26.01 -15.15 3.62
C GLN A 221 -26.60 -15.84 4.86
N ASP A 222 -27.39 -16.89 4.67
CA ASP A 222 -27.88 -17.73 5.76
C ASP A 222 -27.09 -19.04 5.87
N VAL A 223 -27.42 -19.84 6.89
CA VAL A 223 -26.73 -21.11 7.18
C VAL A 223 -26.86 -22.11 6.03
N SER A 224 -27.97 -22.11 5.30
CA SER A 224 -28.18 -23.01 4.15
C SER A 224 -27.26 -22.65 2.99
N ALA A 225 -27.22 -21.36 2.63
CA ALA A 225 -26.33 -20.87 1.59
C ALA A 225 -24.85 -21.05 1.96
N LEU A 226 -24.50 -20.95 3.25
CA LEU A 226 -23.16 -21.23 3.74
C LEU A 226 -22.81 -22.73 3.59
N ALA A 227 -23.75 -23.63 3.90
CA ALA A 227 -23.53 -25.08 3.78
C ALA A 227 -23.16 -25.51 2.35
N GLU A 228 -23.86 -24.95 1.35
CA GLU A 228 -23.58 -25.20 -0.07
C GLU A 228 -22.15 -24.78 -0.45
N LYS A 229 -21.68 -23.64 0.06
CA LYS A 229 -20.34 -23.13 -0.24
C LYS A 229 -19.24 -23.89 0.51
N ILE A 230 -19.51 -24.34 1.74
CA ILE A 230 -18.59 -25.23 2.47
C ILE A 230 -18.42 -26.56 1.71
N ALA A 231 -19.50 -27.11 1.12
CA ALA A 231 -19.40 -28.31 0.30
C ALA A 231 -18.48 -28.11 -0.91
N LEU A 232 -18.57 -26.97 -1.60
CA LEU A 232 -17.67 -26.61 -2.71
C LEU A 232 -16.21 -26.50 -2.25
N TYR A 233 -15.96 -25.89 -1.09
CA TYR A 233 -14.63 -25.81 -0.48
C TYR A 233 -14.04 -27.20 -0.19
N CYS A 234 -14.81 -28.08 0.46
CA CYS A 234 -14.37 -29.44 0.77
C CYS A 234 -14.10 -30.26 -0.50
N GLN A 235 -14.95 -30.13 -1.52
CA GLN A 235 -14.75 -30.78 -2.81
C GLN A 235 -13.45 -30.31 -3.48
N ALA A 236 -13.20 -28.99 -3.51
CA ALA A 236 -12.00 -28.41 -4.09
C ALA A 236 -10.72 -28.90 -3.38
N ARG A 237 -10.73 -28.99 -2.04
CA ARG A 237 -9.62 -29.57 -1.26
C ARG A 237 -9.32 -30.99 -1.70
N SER A 238 -10.34 -31.85 -1.74
CA SER A 238 -10.19 -33.25 -2.12
C SER A 238 -9.65 -33.41 -3.54
N GLN A 239 -10.12 -32.59 -4.49
CA GLN A 239 -9.67 -32.64 -5.88
C GLN A 239 -8.20 -32.23 -6.06
N HIS A 240 -7.67 -31.40 -5.16
CA HIS A 240 -6.30 -30.88 -5.22
C HIS A 240 -5.35 -31.55 -4.21
N GLY A 241 -5.73 -32.73 -3.68
CA GLY A 241 -4.86 -33.54 -2.82
C GLY A 241 -4.78 -33.09 -1.37
N HIS A 242 -5.64 -32.16 -0.94
CA HIS A 242 -5.76 -31.75 0.47
C HIS A 242 -6.85 -32.55 1.17
N ASN A 243 -6.58 -32.98 2.41
CA ASN A 243 -7.58 -33.70 3.19
C ASN A 243 -8.75 -32.77 3.56
N PRO A 244 -10.00 -33.07 3.16
CA PRO A 244 -11.16 -32.23 3.47
C PRO A 244 -11.41 -32.08 4.98
N ASP A 245 -11.11 -33.11 5.79
CA ASP A 245 -11.34 -33.11 7.24
C ASP A 245 -10.33 -32.24 8.02
N THR A 246 -9.26 -31.81 7.35
CA THR A 246 -8.20 -30.99 7.97
C THR A 246 -8.48 -29.49 7.93
N GLY A 247 -9.33 -29.01 7.01
CA GLY A 247 -9.61 -27.58 6.81
C GLY A 247 -10.36 -26.94 7.97
N GLN A 248 -9.95 -25.73 8.37
CA GLN A 248 -10.68 -24.91 9.34
C GLN A 248 -11.66 -23.97 8.61
N VAL A 249 -12.91 -23.95 9.07
CA VAL A 249 -13.96 -23.06 8.60
C VAL A 249 -14.39 -22.20 9.78
N THR A 250 -13.97 -20.95 9.74
CA THR A 250 -14.21 -19.94 10.76
C THR A 250 -15.33 -18.99 10.31
N VAL A 251 -16.38 -18.83 11.13
CA VAL A 251 -17.49 -17.90 10.86
C VAL A 251 -17.48 -16.75 11.86
N THR A 252 -17.45 -15.53 11.35
CA THR A 252 -17.57 -14.31 12.14
C THR A 252 -19.03 -13.98 12.44
N LEU A 253 -19.35 -13.77 13.71
CA LEU A 253 -20.69 -13.39 14.18
C LEU A 253 -20.63 -12.22 15.18
N HIS A 254 -21.49 -11.22 14.99
CA HIS A 254 -21.75 -10.22 16.03
C HIS A 254 -22.24 -10.92 17.29
N THR A 255 -21.60 -10.63 18.43
CA THR A 255 -21.78 -11.42 19.65
C THR A 255 -21.93 -10.52 20.86
N PHE A 256 -23.04 -10.69 21.58
CA PHE A 256 -23.27 -10.07 22.88
C PHE A 256 -24.24 -10.93 23.68
N LEU A 257 -23.75 -11.52 24.77
CA LEU A 257 -24.54 -12.40 25.63
C LEU A 257 -24.77 -11.78 26.99
N GLY A 258 -25.87 -12.15 27.63
CA GLY A 258 -26.19 -11.69 28.98
C GLY A 258 -27.12 -12.64 29.73
N LYS A 259 -27.54 -12.20 30.91
CA LYS A 259 -28.36 -12.98 31.85
C LYS A 259 -29.79 -13.27 31.35
N ASP A 260 -30.39 -12.35 30.59
CA ASP A 260 -31.76 -12.47 30.08
C ASP A 260 -31.91 -11.76 28.73
N LEU A 261 -32.85 -12.27 27.94
CA LEU A 261 -33.00 -11.92 26.52
C LEU A 261 -33.53 -10.50 26.30
N GLU A 262 -34.35 -9.98 27.21
CA GLU A 262 -34.88 -8.61 27.13
C GLU A 262 -33.78 -7.58 27.42
N THR A 263 -33.00 -7.78 28.49
CA THR A 263 -31.86 -6.92 28.83
C THR A 263 -30.84 -6.88 27.70
N VAL A 264 -30.52 -8.03 27.10
CA VAL A 264 -29.59 -8.10 25.96
C VAL A 264 -30.16 -7.33 24.75
N ARG A 265 -31.46 -7.47 24.47
CA ARG A 265 -32.11 -6.73 23.37
C ARG A 265 -31.98 -5.23 23.59
N GLU A 266 -32.27 -4.73 24.78
CA GLU A 266 -32.19 -3.30 25.11
C GLU A 266 -30.76 -2.77 24.98
N GLN A 267 -29.78 -3.51 25.50
CA GLN A 267 -28.36 -3.10 25.49
C GLN A 267 -27.72 -3.11 24.10
N VAL A 268 -28.16 -3.99 23.20
CA VAL A 268 -27.54 -4.17 21.87
C VAL A 268 -28.25 -3.37 20.78
N ARG A 269 -29.55 -3.07 20.95
CA ARG A 269 -30.39 -2.46 19.91
C ARG A 269 -29.83 -1.15 19.37
N GLU A 270 -29.59 -0.19 20.26
CA GLU A 270 -29.09 1.12 19.86
C GLU A 270 -27.67 1.04 19.28
N PRO A 271 -26.68 0.40 19.95
CA PRO A 271 -25.34 0.26 19.39
C PRO A 271 -25.30 -0.43 18.03
N TYR A 272 -26.05 -1.52 17.85
CA TYR A 272 -26.07 -2.24 16.58
C TYR A 272 -26.76 -1.43 15.47
N CYS A 273 -27.83 -0.69 15.79
CA CYS A 273 -28.46 0.20 14.82
C CYS A 273 -27.51 1.35 14.43
N ALA A 274 -26.77 1.92 15.38
CA ALA A 274 -25.74 2.92 15.10
C ALA A 274 -24.64 2.36 14.18
N PHE A 275 -24.16 1.15 14.46
CA PHE A 275 -23.20 0.44 13.61
C PHE A 275 -23.72 0.24 12.18
N LEU A 276 -24.97 -0.21 12.01
CA LEU A 276 -25.57 -0.40 10.68
C LEU A 276 -25.68 0.93 9.89
N LYS A 277 -26.03 2.03 10.57
CA LYS A 277 -26.11 3.37 9.97
C LYS A 277 -24.76 3.89 9.53
N SER A 278 -23.74 3.76 10.38
CA SER A 278 -22.37 4.16 10.07
C SER A 278 -21.74 3.27 8.98
N ASN A 279 -22.28 2.08 8.74
CA ASN A 279 -21.83 1.12 7.73
C ASN A 279 -22.90 0.82 6.68
N ILE A 280 -23.53 1.89 6.17
CA ILE A 280 -24.64 1.84 5.19
C ILE A 280 -24.35 0.99 3.94
N HIS A 281 -23.08 0.87 3.55
CA HIS A 281 -22.66 0.03 2.42
C HIS A 281 -22.84 -1.48 2.71
N LEU A 282 -22.73 -1.92 3.96
CA LEU A 282 -23.03 -3.30 4.36
C LEU A 282 -24.53 -3.62 4.15
N LEU A 283 -25.41 -2.64 4.35
CA LEU A 283 -26.85 -2.79 4.12
C LEU A 283 -27.20 -3.03 2.64
N LYS A 284 -26.35 -2.62 1.68
CA LYS A 284 -26.53 -2.90 0.26
C LYS A 284 -26.50 -4.41 -0.04
N GLY A 285 -25.65 -5.17 0.66
CA GLY A 285 -25.52 -6.63 0.49
C GLY A 285 -26.75 -7.43 0.98
N LEU A 286 -27.50 -6.90 1.96
CA LEU A 286 -28.72 -7.51 2.49
C LEU A 286 -29.91 -7.46 1.50
N GLY A 287 -29.87 -6.57 0.51
CA GLY A 287 -30.88 -6.49 -0.56
C GLY A 287 -30.77 -7.63 -1.57
N PHE A 288 -29.55 -8.13 -1.82
CA PHE A 288 -29.26 -9.17 -2.80
C PHE A 288 -29.74 -10.56 -2.36
N SER A 289 -29.60 -10.89 -1.08
CA SER A 289 -30.07 -12.18 -0.54
C SER A 289 -31.58 -12.29 -0.38
N ARG A 290 -32.35 -11.25 -0.72
CA ARG A 290 -33.81 -11.20 -0.54
C ARG A 290 -34.62 -10.63 -1.71
N GLY A 291 -34.01 -10.37 -2.86
CA GLY A 291 -34.74 -9.95 -4.06
C GLY A 291 -35.44 -8.58 -3.93
N LEU A 292 -35.01 -7.71 -3.02
CA LEU A 292 -35.49 -6.33 -2.90
C LEU A 292 -34.28 -5.38 -3.00
N PRO A 293 -34.17 -4.56 -4.07
CA PRO A 293 -33.12 -3.57 -4.17
C PRO A 293 -33.40 -2.43 -3.20
N LEU A 294 -32.74 -2.43 -2.04
CA LEU A 294 -32.72 -1.27 -1.14
C LEU A 294 -31.77 -0.22 -1.72
N ASN A 295 -32.32 0.85 -2.31
CA ASN A 295 -31.53 2.02 -2.69
C ASN A 295 -31.27 2.85 -1.43
N VAL A 296 -30.12 2.59 -0.80
CA VAL A 296 -29.69 3.26 0.43
C VAL A 296 -29.25 4.71 0.18
N GLU A 297 -28.88 5.04 -1.06
CA GLU A 297 -28.49 6.38 -1.50
C GLU A 297 -29.73 7.23 -1.81
N GLY A 298 -30.36 7.74 -0.76
CA GLY A 298 -31.56 8.60 -0.84
C GLY A 298 -32.52 8.49 0.33
N LEU A 299 -32.26 7.60 1.30
CA LEU A 299 -33.08 7.46 2.50
C LEU A 299 -32.92 8.67 3.42
N SER A 300 -34.03 9.20 3.95
CA SER A 300 -33.96 10.22 5.00
C SER A 300 -33.36 9.63 6.28
N ALA A 301 -32.88 10.47 7.20
CA ALA A 301 -32.37 9.99 8.49
C ALA A 301 -33.40 9.13 9.25
N ALA A 302 -34.69 9.47 9.15
CA ALA A 302 -35.78 8.72 9.76
C ALA A 302 -36.03 7.36 9.08
N ASP A 303 -35.89 7.28 7.75
CA ASP A 303 -36.02 6.02 7.02
C ASP A 303 -34.83 5.09 7.29
N LEU A 304 -33.62 5.64 7.41
CA LEU A 304 -32.43 4.89 7.80
C LEU A 304 -32.54 4.30 9.21
N ASP A 305 -33.05 5.08 10.17
CA ASP A 305 -33.35 4.58 11.51
C ASP A 305 -34.37 3.43 11.47
N SER A 306 -35.41 3.58 10.65
CA SER A 306 -36.45 2.55 10.48
C SER A 306 -35.89 1.26 9.86
N VAL A 307 -35.06 1.37 8.81
CA VAL A 307 -34.42 0.22 8.15
C VAL A 307 -33.45 -0.47 9.12
N ALA A 308 -32.63 0.28 9.84
CA ALA A 308 -31.69 -0.27 10.83
C ALA A 308 -32.43 -1.06 11.91
N GLN A 309 -33.56 -0.55 12.42
CA GLN A 309 -34.40 -1.26 13.39
C GLN A 309 -34.98 -2.56 12.84
N VAL A 310 -35.51 -2.55 11.60
CA VAL A 310 -36.04 -3.77 10.97
C VAL A 310 -34.95 -4.82 10.75
N VAL A 311 -33.74 -4.40 10.34
CA VAL A 311 -32.60 -5.30 10.18
C VAL A 311 -32.16 -5.87 11.53
N PHE A 312 -32.08 -5.03 12.58
CA PHE A 312 -31.80 -5.49 13.94
C PHE A 312 -32.82 -6.51 14.42
N ASP A 313 -34.12 -6.19 14.34
CA ASP A 313 -35.18 -7.07 14.82
C ASP A 313 -35.16 -8.43 14.09
N LYS A 314 -34.75 -8.43 12.82
CA LYS A 314 -34.56 -9.65 12.04
C LYS A 314 -33.29 -10.42 12.38
N PHE A 315 -32.15 -9.76 12.57
CA PHE A 315 -30.91 -10.44 12.99
C PHE A 315 -31.05 -11.06 14.37
N PHE A 316 -31.76 -10.36 15.26
CA PHE A 316 -32.12 -10.83 16.59
C PHE A 316 -33.15 -11.97 16.53
N GLY A 317 -34.18 -11.85 15.69
CA GLY A 317 -35.26 -12.84 15.55
C GLY A 317 -34.87 -14.12 14.80
N ASP A 318 -34.22 -14.00 13.63
CA ASP A 318 -33.75 -15.11 12.80
C ASP A 318 -32.47 -15.76 13.34
N ARG A 319 -31.93 -15.28 14.48
CA ARG A 319 -30.68 -15.74 15.10
C ARG A 319 -29.51 -15.77 14.11
N ARG A 320 -29.25 -14.66 13.40
CA ARG A 320 -28.07 -14.52 12.52
C ARG A 320 -26.86 -13.90 13.22
N ALA A 321 -27.02 -13.55 14.49
CA ALA A 321 -26.02 -13.06 15.41
C ALA A 321 -26.15 -13.79 16.75
N LEU A 322 -25.10 -13.80 17.56
CA LEU A 322 -25.10 -14.36 18.91
C LEU A 322 -25.55 -13.29 19.92
N PHE A 323 -26.81 -12.86 19.78
CA PHE A 323 -27.48 -11.94 20.72
C PHE A 323 -28.47 -12.72 21.58
N GLY A 324 -28.22 -12.84 22.87
CA GLY A 324 -29.15 -13.49 23.81
C GLY A 324 -28.48 -14.09 25.04
N THR A 325 -29.08 -15.13 25.62
CA THR A 325 -28.46 -15.93 26.69
C THR A 325 -27.67 -17.10 26.12
N PRO A 326 -26.73 -17.71 26.86
CA PRO A 326 -25.98 -18.89 26.42
C PRO A 326 -26.88 -20.01 25.88
N GLU A 327 -28.02 -20.28 26.53
CA GLU A 327 -28.96 -21.32 26.12
C GLU A 327 -29.66 -20.98 24.81
N SER A 328 -30.05 -19.71 24.63
CA SER A 328 -30.76 -19.25 23.44
C SER A 328 -29.88 -19.29 22.18
N CYS A 329 -28.58 -19.01 22.33
CA CYS A 329 -27.61 -18.98 21.23
C CYS A 329 -27.14 -20.38 20.81
N LEU A 330 -27.27 -21.38 21.69
CA LEU A 330 -26.76 -22.74 21.48
C LEU A 330 -27.32 -23.41 20.20
N ALA A 331 -28.57 -23.11 19.85
CA ALA A 331 -29.19 -23.68 18.65
C ALA A 331 -28.49 -23.23 17.35
N LEU A 332 -28.09 -21.97 17.25
CA LEU A 332 -27.36 -21.46 16.09
C LEU A 332 -25.96 -22.09 16.02
N VAL A 333 -25.29 -22.21 17.17
CA VAL A 333 -23.98 -22.85 17.30
C VAL A 333 -24.03 -24.30 16.79
N GLN A 334 -25.07 -25.05 17.17
CA GLN A 334 -25.29 -26.43 16.68
C GLN A 334 -25.55 -26.48 15.16
N GLN A 335 -26.38 -25.57 14.64
CA GLN A 335 -26.64 -25.50 13.19
C GLN A 335 -25.36 -25.22 12.39
N LEU A 336 -24.50 -24.33 12.88
CA LEU A 336 -23.22 -24.03 12.23
C LEU A 336 -22.26 -25.22 12.27
N GLN A 337 -22.17 -25.92 13.41
CA GLN A 337 -21.38 -27.14 13.53
C GLN A 337 -21.84 -28.23 12.54
N GLN A 338 -23.14 -28.39 12.34
CA GLN A 338 -23.71 -29.39 11.43
C GLN A 338 -23.35 -29.13 9.95
N VAL A 339 -23.19 -27.86 9.55
CA VAL A 339 -22.83 -27.51 8.17
C VAL A 339 -21.33 -27.46 7.93
N GLY A 340 -20.51 -27.87 8.91
CA GLY A 340 -19.06 -28.00 8.77
C GLY A 340 -18.25 -26.81 9.31
N VAL A 341 -18.87 -25.86 10.00
CA VAL A 341 -18.14 -24.81 10.74
C VAL A 341 -17.46 -25.42 11.95
N ASN A 342 -16.17 -25.15 12.13
CA ASN A 342 -15.39 -25.69 13.24
C ASN A 342 -14.75 -24.59 14.13
N GLU A 343 -14.96 -23.32 13.80
CA GLU A 343 -14.67 -22.19 14.68
C GLU A 343 -15.68 -21.05 14.51
N ILE A 344 -16.07 -20.43 15.62
CA ILE A 344 -16.84 -19.18 15.62
C ILE A 344 -15.95 -18.04 16.12
N ALA A 345 -15.78 -17.01 15.30
CA ALA A 345 -15.08 -15.78 15.65
C ALA A 345 -16.10 -14.74 16.16
N CYS A 346 -16.15 -14.52 17.47
CA CYS A 346 -17.12 -13.66 18.14
C CYS A 346 -16.72 -12.18 18.02
N LEU A 347 -17.39 -11.44 17.15
CA LEU A 347 -17.16 -10.00 16.94
C LEU A 347 -17.79 -9.17 18.07
N LEU A 348 -16.95 -8.49 18.85
CA LEU A 348 -17.35 -7.82 20.10
C LEU A 348 -17.52 -6.30 19.99
N ASP A 349 -16.67 -5.62 19.21
CA ASP A 349 -16.51 -4.16 19.23
C ASP A 349 -17.43 -3.40 18.25
N PHE A 350 -18.68 -3.85 18.09
CA PHE A 350 -19.64 -3.26 17.16
C PHE A 350 -20.44 -2.07 17.72
N GLY A 351 -20.03 -1.52 18.87
CA GLY A 351 -20.65 -0.33 19.47
C GLY A 351 -21.00 -0.41 20.97
N PRO A 352 -21.26 -1.58 21.59
CA PRO A 352 -21.51 -1.63 23.04
C PRO A 352 -20.32 -1.09 23.86
N ASP A 353 -20.60 -0.54 25.03
CA ASP A 353 -19.58 0.03 25.92
C ASP A 353 -18.53 -1.01 26.35
N THR A 354 -17.28 -0.57 26.51
CA THR A 354 -16.14 -1.45 26.84
C THR A 354 -16.36 -2.18 28.16
N GLU A 355 -16.81 -1.49 29.21
CA GLU A 355 -17.05 -2.12 30.52
C GLU A 355 -18.19 -3.13 30.42
N LEU A 356 -19.22 -2.80 29.64
CA LEU A 356 -20.34 -3.68 29.42
C LEU A 356 -19.93 -4.97 28.69
N ILE A 357 -19.07 -4.89 27.67
CA ILE A 357 -18.55 -6.07 26.96
C ILE A 357 -17.73 -6.93 27.92
N LEU A 358 -16.77 -6.33 28.64
CA LEU A 358 -15.88 -7.06 29.55
C LEU A 358 -16.65 -7.76 30.67
N GLN A 359 -17.68 -7.13 31.22
CA GLN A 359 -18.55 -7.72 32.26
C GLN A 359 -19.36 -8.92 31.75
N ASN A 360 -19.61 -9.01 30.44
CA ASN A 360 -20.44 -10.05 29.83
C ASN A 360 -19.65 -11.18 29.15
N LEU A 361 -18.31 -11.09 29.04
CA LEU A 361 -17.45 -12.19 28.58
C LEU A 361 -17.67 -13.54 29.29
N PRO A 362 -17.98 -13.59 30.60
CA PRO A 362 -18.32 -14.85 31.27
C PRO A 362 -19.51 -15.61 30.65
N TYR A 363 -20.54 -14.91 30.15
CA TYR A 363 -21.68 -15.57 29.48
C TYR A 363 -21.26 -16.17 28.14
N LEU A 364 -20.35 -15.49 27.41
CA LEU A 364 -19.77 -16.07 26.20
C LEU A 364 -18.95 -17.34 26.52
N ASN A 365 -18.19 -17.36 27.62
CA ASN A 365 -17.51 -18.58 28.06
C ASN A 365 -18.50 -19.70 28.44
N GLN A 366 -19.63 -19.39 29.09
CA GLN A 366 -20.69 -20.37 29.36
C GLN A 366 -21.26 -21.00 28.09
N LEU A 367 -21.48 -20.21 27.03
CA LEU A 367 -21.90 -20.73 25.72
C LEU A 367 -20.87 -21.70 25.14
N ARG A 368 -19.57 -21.33 25.18
CA ARG A 368 -18.46 -22.18 24.73
C ARG A 368 -18.43 -23.50 25.49
N GLU A 369 -18.55 -23.47 26.81
CA GLU A 369 -18.57 -24.66 27.66
C GLU A 369 -19.79 -25.54 27.38
N ALA A 370 -20.97 -24.94 27.18
CA ALA A 370 -22.19 -25.66 26.82
C ALA A 370 -22.07 -26.35 25.44
N ALA A 371 -21.48 -25.68 24.45
CA ALA A 371 -21.22 -26.25 23.13
C ALA A 371 -20.22 -27.43 23.18
N ALA A 372 -19.17 -27.31 24.00
CA ALA A 372 -18.21 -28.37 24.23
C ALA A 372 -18.84 -29.60 24.94
N ALA A 373 -19.72 -29.36 25.91
CA ALA A 373 -20.44 -30.43 26.63
C ALA A 373 -21.38 -31.23 25.72
N LEU A 374 -22.01 -30.59 24.73
CA LEU A 374 -22.86 -31.26 23.75
C LEU A 374 -22.07 -32.17 22.80
N SER A 375 -20.86 -31.75 22.40
CA SER A 375 -19.97 -32.54 21.53
C SER A 375 -19.51 -33.84 22.23
N ASN A 376 -19.45 -33.84 23.57
CA ASN A 376 -19.11 -35.03 24.38
C ASN A 376 -20.31 -35.96 24.66
N ASN A 377 -21.55 -35.52 24.44
CA ASN A 377 -22.77 -36.29 24.75
C ASN A 377 -23.29 -37.18 23.58
N HIS A 378 -22.64 -37.17 22.41
CA HIS A 378 -22.96 -38.09 21.31
C HIS A 378 -22.28 -39.48 21.41
N PHE A 379 -21.57 -39.76 22.51
CA PHE A 379 -20.91 -41.05 22.78
C PHE A 379 -21.62 -41.90 23.86
N LEU A 380 -22.95 -41.84 23.98
CA LEU A 380 -23.69 -42.71 24.88
C LEU A 380 -24.85 -43.45 24.20
N SER A 381 -24.72 -44.79 24.22
CA SER A 381 -25.73 -45.85 24.03
C SER A 381 -26.13 -46.24 22.59
N HIS A 382 -25.45 -47.27 22.07
CA HIS A 382 -25.99 -48.59 21.64
C HIS A 382 -24.77 -49.46 21.30
N SER A 383 -24.53 -50.69 21.76
CA SER A 383 -25.29 -51.72 22.47
C SER A 383 -24.28 -52.68 23.14
N HIS A 384 -24.74 -53.39 24.16
CA HIS A 384 -23.97 -54.43 24.86
C HIS A 384 -23.38 -55.51 23.94
N THR A 385 -22.10 -55.82 24.11
CA THR A 385 -21.56 -57.20 24.03
C THR A 385 -20.28 -57.27 24.89
N PRO A 386 -20.05 -58.36 25.64
CA PRO A 386 -19.27 -58.31 26.87
C PRO A 386 -17.75 -58.41 26.65
N CYS A 387 -17.03 -57.87 27.64
CA CYS A 387 -15.61 -58.02 27.87
C CYS A 387 -15.15 -59.48 27.70
N VAL A 388 -14.22 -59.70 26.78
CA VAL A 388 -13.35 -60.88 26.75
C VAL A 388 -11.99 -60.46 27.27
N SER A 389 -11.52 -61.23 28.25
CA SER A 389 -10.25 -61.14 28.97
C SER A 389 -9.02 -61.03 28.06
N ARG A 390 -8.02 -60.26 28.53
CA ARG A 390 -6.62 -60.32 28.10
C ARG A 390 -6.11 -61.77 28.14
N GLU A 391 -5.51 -62.21 27.04
CA GLU A 391 -4.33 -63.06 27.11
C GLU A 391 -3.12 -62.16 27.38
N GLU A 392 -2.53 -62.32 28.56
CA GLU A 392 -1.12 -62.00 28.78
C GLU A 392 -0.30 -63.05 28.04
N SER A 393 0.50 -62.65 27.03
CA SER A 393 1.44 -63.58 26.40
C SER A 393 2.67 -62.87 25.82
N GLN A 394 3.83 -63.28 26.36
CA GLN A 394 5.21 -63.25 25.81
C GLN A 394 5.94 -61.92 25.57
N GLU A 395 5.29 -60.83 25.13
CA GLU A 395 6.02 -59.60 24.77
C GLU A 395 6.67 -58.85 25.95
N SER A 396 6.20 -59.07 27.19
CA SER A 396 6.68 -58.32 28.37
C SER A 396 7.98 -58.86 28.99
N LEU A 397 8.34 -60.13 28.76
CA LEU A 397 9.55 -60.74 29.32
C LEU A 397 10.80 -60.50 28.45
N GLU A 398 10.65 -60.50 27.11
CA GLU A 398 11.74 -60.27 26.16
C GLU A 398 12.27 -58.82 26.16
N ASN A 399 11.47 -57.87 26.66
CA ASN A 399 11.82 -56.45 26.75
C ASN A 399 12.13 -55.97 28.18
N SER A 400 12.38 -56.90 29.12
CA SER A 400 12.87 -56.53 30.45
C SER A 400 14.28 -55.91 30.38
N LEU A 401 14.58 -54.96 31.28
CA LEU A 401 15.88 -54.26 31.32
C LEU A 401 17.07 -55.23 31.35
N GLU A 402 16.97 -56.30 32.13
CA GLU A 402 18.00 -57.34 32.25
C GLU A 402 18.19 -58.13 30.95
N ALA A 403 17.11 -58.44 30.23
CA ALA A 403 17.17 -59.08 28.91
C ALA A 403 17.79 -58.15 27.85
N VAL A 404 17.51 -56.84 27.91
CA VAL A 404 18.12 -55.82 27.03
C VAL A 404 19.62 -55.69 27.31
N GLN A 405 20.02 -55.69 28.58
CA GLN A 405 21.43 -55.63 28.97
C GLN A 405 22.19 -56.89 28.54
N GLN A 406 21.60 -58.08 28.64
CA GLN A 406 22.24 -59.33 28.22
C GLN A 406 22.41 -59.42 26.69
N ARG A 407 21.47 -58.89 25.90
CA ARG A 407 21.57 -58.89 24.42
C ARG A 407 22.48 -57.79 23.87
N CYS A 408 22.58 -56.65 24.55
CA CYS A 408 23.48 -55.55 24.22
C CYS A 408 24.87 -55.78 24.83
N GLY A 409 25.63 -56.69 24.24
CA GLY A 409 26.87 -57.25 24.81
C GLY A 409 28.07 -56.29 24.93
N GLN A 410 28.02 -55.07 24.37
CA GLN A 410 29.08 -54.07 24.51
C GLN A 410 28.69 -53.02 25.54
N VAL A 411 29.48 -52.90 26.61
CA VAL A 411 29.28 -51.93 27.68
C VAL A 411 30.26 -50.77 27.50
N LEU A 412 29.76 -49.53 27.54
CA LEU A 412 30.57 -48.31 27.53
C LEU A 412 30.19 -47.43 28.73
N MET A 413 31.20 -46.79 29.32
CA MET A 413 30.95 -45.73 30.30
C MET A 413 30.56 -44.43 29.58
N GLY A 414 29.79 -43.56 30.23
CA GLY A 414 29.32 -42.30 29.64
C GLY A 414 30.47 -41.44 29.08
N GLU A 415 31.59 -41.35 29.80
CA GLU A 415 32.77 -40.61 29.36
C GLU A 415 33.37 -41.16 28.05
N GLU A 416 33.41 -42.49 27.89
CA GLU A 416 33.90 -43.14 26.67
C GLU A 416 32.97 -42.85 25.48
N PHE A 417 31.65 -42.84 25.72
CA PHE A 417 30.66 -42.48 24.71
C PHE A 417 30.80 -41.03 24.25
N TYR A 418 30.94 -40.08 25.18
CA TYR A 418 31.13 -38.67 24.84
C TYR A 418 32.47 -38.41 24.17
N HIS A 419 33.52 -39.18 24.51
CA HIS A 419 34.79 -39.14 23.77
C HIS A 419 34.60 -39.58 22.32
N HIS A 420 33.88 -40.68 22.07
CA HIS A 420 33.55 -41.12 20.71
C HIS A 420 32.70 -40.13 19.91
N LEU A 421 31.77 -39.41 20.56
CA LEU A 421 31.03 -38.32 19.91
C LEU A 421 31.95 -37.15 19.54
N ARG A 422 32.92 -36.82 20.40
CA ARG A 422 33.90 -35.76 20.15
C ARG A 422 34.83 -36.08 18.99
N ASP A 423 35.29 -37.33 18.89
CA ASP A 423 36.10 -37.80 17.74
C ASP A 423 35.34 -37.70 16.41
N ARG A 424 34.00 -37.75 16.49
CA ARG A 424 33.06 -37.53 15.39
C ARG A 424 32.62 -36.06 15.26
N GLY A 425 33.28 -35.12 15.92
CA GLY A 425 33.07 -33.68 15.78
C GLY A 425 31.85 -33.11 16.54
N VAL A 426 31.24 -33.87 17.45
CA VAL A 426 30.14 -33.41 18.30
C VAL A 426 30.68 -33.15 19.71
N GLU A 427 30.86 -31.87 20.07
CA GLU A 427 31.33 -31.45 21.39
C GLU A 427 30.18 -30.91 22.23
N LEU A 428 29.76 -31.68 23.23
CA LEU A 428 28.71 -31.30 24.18
C LEU A 428 29.31 -30.80 25.48
N ALA A 429 28.81 -29.67 25.98
CA ALA A 429 29.20 -29.12 27.28
C ALA A 429 28.83 -30.07 28.42
N GLN A 430 29.53 -29.97 29.56
CA GLN A 430 29.39 -30.91 30.69
C GLN A 430 27.95 -31.01 31.23
N SER A 431 27.15 -29.94 31.14
CA SER A 431 25.74 -29.94 31.53
C SER A 431 24.85 -30.85 30.68
N PHE A 432 25.25 -31.19 29.45
CA PHE A 432 24.53 -32.08 28.53
C PHE A 432 25.01 -33.54 28.59
N GLN A 433 25.99 -33.84 29.45
CA GLN A 433 26.60 -35.17 29.56
C GLN A 433 25.93 -36.02 30.65
N GLY A 434 24.64 -36.31 30.48
CA GLY A 434 23.81 -37.01 31.48
C GLY A 434 23.88 -38.54 31.46
N ILE A 435 24.47 -39.16 30.43
CA ILE A 435 24.60 -40.63 30.32
C ILE A 435 25.69 -41.10 31.28
N GLU A 436 25.33 -41.99 32.19
CA GLU A 436 26.26 -42.56 33.17
C GLU A 436 26.94 -43.82 32.61
N GLN A 437 26.15 -44.72 32.03
CA GLN A 437 26.60 -46.00 31.50
C GLN A 437 25.65 -46.45 30.39
N LEU A 438 26.17 -47.14 29.36
CA LEU A 438 25.35 -47.69 28.29
C LEU A 438 25.74 -49.13 27.91
N TRP A 439 24.75 -49.88 27.44
CA TRP A 439 24.88 -51.21 26.85
C TRP A 439 24.38 -51.09 25.42
N ARG A 440 25.18 -51.49 24.44
CA ARG A 440 24.80 -51.40 23.03
C ARG A 440 25.12 -52.66 22.23
N ARG A 441 24.46 -52.72 21.08
CA ARG A 441 24.83 -53.45 19.87
C ARG A 441 24.43 -52.62 18.65
N ASP A 442 24.84 -53.00 17.46
CA ASP A 442 24.36 -52.31 16.26
C ASP A 442 22.83 -52.43 16.15
N GLY A 443 22.18 -51.28 15.98
CA GLY A 443 20.74 -51.14 15.90
C GLY A 443 19.99 -51.07 17.23
N GLU A 444 20.65 -51.21 18.38
CA GLU A 444 19.96 -51.17 19.68
C GLU A 444 20.88 -50.77 20.84
N ALA A 445 20.40 -49.90 21.73
CA ALA A 445 21.15 -49.43 22.89
C ALA A 445 20.26 -49.18 24.10
N LEU A 446 20.83 -49.35 25.29
CA LEU A 446 20.21 -49.04 26.56
C LEU A 446 21.18 -48.18 27.38
N GLY A 447 20.75 -47.00 27.80
CA GLY A 447 21.55 -46.07 28.61
C GLY A 447 20.92 -45.82 29.96
N ARG A 448 21.74 -45.80 31.01
CA ARG A 448 21.37 -45.32 32.33
C ARG A 448 21.73 -43.84 32.44
N ILE A 449 20.75 -43.02 32.82
CA ILE A 449 20.86 -41.56 32.70
C ILE A 449 20.50 -40.91 34.02
N ARG A 450 21.31 -39.93 34.41
CA ARG A 450 21.18 -39.22 35.67
C ARG A 450 20.91 -37.74 35.44
N TYR A 451 19.99 -37.21 36.22
CA TYR A 451 19.71 -35.79 36.30
C TYR A 451 20.87 -35.06 37.00
N LEU A 452 21.45 -34.04 36.37
CA LEU A 452 22.57 -33.28 36.92
C LEU A 452 22.05 -32.14 37.81
N GLU A 453 22.55 -32.03 39.04
CA GLU A 453 22.09 -31.07 40.07
C GLU A 453 22.28 -29.60 39.68
N THR A 454 23.18 -29.29 38.73
CA THR A 454 23.37 -27.95 38.16
C THR A 454 22.15 -27.41 37.41
N LEU A 455 21.07 -28.18 37.29
CA LEU A 455 19.84 -27.86 36.57
C LEU A 455 18.67 -27.42 37.50
N GLU A 456 18.89 -27.29 38.81
CA GLU A 456 17.85 -26.98 39.83
C GLU A 456 17.41 -25.48 39.91
N THR A 457 17.32 -24.75 38.80
CA THR A 457 16.75 -23.37 38.80
C THR A 457 15.22 -23.35 38.69
N GLU A 458 14.58 -22.37 39.36
CA GLU A 458 13.15 -22.20 39.73
C GLU A 458 12.06 -22.19 38.60
N ALA A 459 12.28 -22.83 37.46
CA ALA A 459 11.27 -23.01 36.42
C ALA A 459 10.62 -24.40 36.49
N ALA A 460 9.28 -24.45 36.49
CA ALA A 460 8.51 -25.69 36.57
C ALA A 460 8.48 -26.45 35.23
N TYR A 461 9.61 -27.03 34.81
CA TYR A 461 9.63 -27.91 33.64
C TYR A 461 8.96 -29.25 33.94
N VAL A 462 8.12 -29.73 33.01
CA VAL A 462 7.54 -31.08 33.06
C VAL A 462 8.65 -32.14 32.94
N ILE A 463 9.62 -31.90 32.04
CA ILE A 463 10.89 -32.63 31.92
C ILE A 463 11.95 -31.60 31.53
N HIS A 464 13.09 -31.59 32.21
CA HIS A 464 14.16 -30.64 31.89
C HIS A 464 14.73 -30.95 30.49
N PRO A 465 14.80 -29.99 29.55
CA PRO A 465 15.22 -30.24 28.17
C PRO A 465 16.59 -30.91 28.05
N VAL A 466 17.55 -30.49 28.88
CA VAL A 466 18.90 -31.08 28.93
C VAL A 466 18.88 -32.54 29.42
N PHE A 467 17.96 -32.88 30.34
CA PHE A 467 17.82 -34.25 30.83
C PHE A 467 17.13 -35.14 29.79
N LEU A 468 16.15 -34.59 29.06
CA LEU A 468 15.53 -35.26 27.92
C LEU A 468 16.53 -35.48 26.78
N ASP A 469 17.34 -34.47 26.46
CA ASP A 469 18.38 -34.58 25.42
C ASP A 469 19.35 -35.73 25.74
N ALA A 470 19.82 -35.84 26.99
CA ALA A 470 20.62 -36.99 27.42
C ALA A 470 19.91 -38.33 27.19
N CYS A 471 18.58 -38.39 27.37
CA CYS A 471 17.77 -39.57 27.06
C CYS A 471 17.76 -39.93 25.57
N LEU A 472 17.69 -38.93 24.70
CA LEU A 472 17.70 -39.13 23.25
C LEU A 472 19.10 -39.43 22.70
N GLN A 473 20.15 -38.93 23.36
CA GLN A 473 21.55 -39.19 22.98
C GLN A 473 21.88 -40.70 22.93
N VAL A 474 21.20 -41.54 23.71
CA VAL A 474 21.37 -43.02 23.67
C VAL A 474 21.08 -43.59 22.28
N PHE A 475 20.23 -42.92 21.48
CA PHE A 475 19.95 -43.33 20.11
C PHE A 475 21.19 -43.30 19.21
N PHE A 476 22.14 -42.38 19.43
CA PHE A 476 23.42 -42.38 18.70
C PHE A 476 24.26 -43.63 18.96
N ALA A 477 24.10 -44.27 20.12
CA ALA A 477 24.81 -45.51 20.44
C ALA A 477 24.26 -46.74 19.70
N THR A 478 23.13 -46.62 18.98
CA THR A 478 22.62 -47.68 18.10
C THR A 478 23.37 -47.74 16.76
N LEU A 479 24.08 -46.67 16.37
CA LEU A 479 24.76 -46.57 15.08
C LEU A 479 26.02 -47.46 15.02
N PRO A 480 26.40 -48.01 13.85
CA PRO A 480 27.58 -48.87 13.74
C PRO A 480 28.87 -48.19 14.23
N PHE A 481 29.62 -48.84 15.11
CA PHE A 481 31.01 -48.47 15.38
C PHE A 481 31.90 -49.23 14.38
N GLN A 482 32.06 -48.74 13.15
CA GLN A 482 33.06 -49.32 12.26
C GLN A 482 34.46 -48.99 12.78
N SER A 483 35.15 -50.02 13.27
CA SER A 483 36.61 -50.08 13.40
C SER A 483 37.22 -50.40 12.02
N ASP A 484 38.26 -49.67 11.64
CA ASP A 484 39.24 -50.00 10.58
C ASP A 484 39.03 -49.50 9.14
N ILE A 485 38.21 -48.47 8.90
CA ILE A 485 38.24 -47.72 7.62
C ILE A 485 38.34 -46.23 7.96
N GLU A 486 39.20 -45.49 7.25
CA GLU A 486 39.51 -44.06 7.48
C GLU A 486 38.29 -43.26 7.98
N PRO A 487 38.43 -42.40 9.01
CA PRO A 487 37.30 -41.70 9.59
C PRO A 487 36.72 -40.72 8.57
N SER A 488 35.76 -41.16 7.76
CA SER A 488 34.85 -40.27 7.08
C SER A 488 34.05 -39.58 8.19
N ARG A 489 34.47 -38.36 8.54
CA ARG A 489 33.83 -37.48 9.54
C ARG A 489 32.44 -37.09 9.04
N THR A 490 31.50 -38.01 9.20
CA THR A 490 30.12 -37.82 8.82
C THR A 490 29.34 -37.47 10.08
N HIS A 491 28.86 -36.23 10.17
CA HIS A 491 28.16 -35.69 11.33
C HIS A 491 26.66 -35.95 11.22
N TYR A 492 26.02 -36.35 12.33
CA TYR A 492 24.57 -36.57 12.39
C TYR A 492 23.97 -35.76 13.54
N LEU A 493 22.83 -35.13 13.32
CA LEU A 493 22.09 -34.37 14.33
C LEU A 493 20.63 -34.83 14.40
N PRO A 494 19.98 -34.82 15.57
CA PRO A 494 18.55 -35.05 15.67
C PRO A 494 17.79 -33.89 15.02
N VAL A 495 16.93 -34.20 14.05
CA VAL A 495 16.15 -33.20 13.29
C VAL A 495 14.64 -33.31 13.54
N GLY A 496 14.20 -34.35 14.26
CA GLY A 496 12.80 -34.50 14.64
C GLY A 496 12.46 -35.90 15.16
N PHE A 497 11.24 -36.06 15.64
CA PHE A 497 10.60 -37.34 15.95
C PHE A 497 9.13 -37.24 15.53
N GLU A 498 8.46 -38.37 15.25
CA GLU A 498 7.07 -38.38 14.81
C GLU A 498 6.11 -38.19 15.97
N GLN A 499 6.44 -38.77 17.13
CA GLN A 499 5.56 -38.72 18.28
C GLN A 499 6.34 -38.78 19.59
N LEU A 500 5.87 -38.03 20.58
CA LEU A 500 6.33 -38.06 21.96
C LEU A 500 5.15 -38.34 22.88
N GLN A 501 5.21 -39.41 23.65
CA GLN A 501 4.19 -39.77 24.63
C GLN A 501 4.81 -39.79 26.02
N VAL A 502 4.29 -38.97 26.93
CA VAL A 502 4.70 -38.94 28.33
C VAL A 502 3.60 -39.61 29.15
N HIS A 503 3.89 -40.77 29.73
CA HIS A 503 2.93 -41.50 30.56
C HIS A 503 3.03 -41.06 32.02
N GLN A 504 4.26 -40.82 32.50
CA GLN A 504 4.55 -40.44 33.89
C GLN A 504 5.74 -39.48 33.99
N LYS A 505 5.88 -38.81 35.14
CA LYS A 505 6.99 -37.89 35.41
C LYS A 505 8.31 -38.66 35.54
N LEU A 506 9.39 -38.15 34.94
CA LEU A 506 10.71 -38.77 35.04
C LEU A 506 11.31 -38.54 36.43
N GLY A 507 11.88 -39.60 37.00
CA GLY A 507 12.68 -39.50 38.23
C GLY A 507 14.04 -38.85 37.97
N LYS A 508 14.83 -38.63 39.04
CA LYS A 508 16.22 -38.12 38.94
C LYS A 508 17.17 -39.11 38.23
N GLN A 509 16.75 -40.35 38.03
CA GLN A 509 17.47 -41.36 37.29
C GLN A 509 16.48 -42.20 36.48
N VAL A 510 16.79 -42.45 35.21
CA VAL A 510 15.95 -43.19 34.28
C VAL A 510 16.79 -44.09 33.37
N TRP A 511 16.14 -45.06 32.73
CA TRP A 511 16.72 -45.92 31.72
C TRP A 511 16.16 -45.55 30.34
N SER A 512 17.02 -45.29 29.36
CA SER A 512 16.61 -44.98 27.99
C SER A 512 16.98 -46.13 27.07
N HIS A 513 15.99 -46.78 26.47
CA HIS A 513 16.13 -47.91 25.55
C HIS A 513 15.82 -47.44 24.12
N ALA A 514 16.81 -47.49 23.25
CA ALA A 514 16.76 -47.03 21.88
C ALA A 514 16.86 -48.20 20.88
N VAL A 515 16.00 -48.21 19.87
CA VAL A 515 15.99 -49.23 18.80
C VAL A 515 15.96 -48.53 17.44
N LEU A 516 16.88 -48.88 16.56
CA LEU A 516 16.97 -48.38 15.19
C LEU A 516 16.09 -49.21 14.24
N HIS A 517 15.22 -48.56 13.48
CA HIS A 517 14.26 -49.26 12.61
C HIS A 517 14.80 -49.42 11.18
N GLU A 518 15.59 -48.46 10.70
CA GLU A 518 16.26 -48.52 9.39
C GLU A 518 17.77 -48.39 9.52
N ALA A 519 18.50 -49.45 9.17
CA ALA A 519 19.95 -49.46 9.08
C ALA A 519 20.37 -49.67 7.63
N LYS A 520 20.77 -48.60 6.94
CA LYS A 520 21.52 -48.69 5.67
C LYS A 520 22.91 -48.11 5.90
N PRO A 521 24.00 -48.79 5.53
CA PRO A 521 25.32 -48.19 5.51
C PRO A 521 25.27 -46.95 4.62
N ASP A 522 25.76 -45.81 5.13
CA ASP A 522 25.85 -44.53 4.41
C ASP A 522 24.51 -43.76 4.20
N ALA A 523 23.52 -44.02 5.06
CA ALA A 523 22.22 -43.35 4.99
C ALA A 523 22.30 -41.83 5.25
N ALA A 524 21.50 -41.06 4.49
CA ALA A 524 21.33 -39.62 4.67
C ALA A 524 20.60 -39.27 5.99
N PHE A 525 19.81 -40.20 6.53
CA PHE A 525 19.23 -40.13 7.85
C PHE A 525 19.06 -41.53 8.47
N TYR A 526 19.02 -41.60 9.80
CA TYR A 526 18.67 -42.78 10.59
C TYR A 526 17.40 -42.51 11.38
N GLN A 527 16.52 -43.50 11.52
CA GLN A 527 15.25 -43.34 12.24
C GLN A 527 14.95 -44.55 13.15
N GLY A 528 14.41 -44.27 14.34
CA GLY A 528 13.99 -45.31 15.28
C GLY A 528 13.38 -44.76 16.56
N ASP A 529 13.13 -45.64 17.52
CA ASP A 529 12.33 -45.34 18.70
C ASP A 529 13.18 -45.30 19.97
N VAL A 530 12.75 -44.50 20.95
CA VAL A 530 13.39 -44.38 22.26
C VAL A 530 12.34 -44.50 23.37
N ARG A 531 12.48 -45.48 24.25
CA ARG A 531 11.61 -45.73 25.41
C ARG A 531 12.34 -45.40 26.69
N ILE A 532 11.78 -44.52 27.50
CA ILE A 532 12.31 -44.14 28.81
C ILE A 532 11.54 -44.90 29.88
N LEU A 533 12.28 -45.62 30.72
CA LEU A 533 11.82 -46.60 31.69
C LEU A 533 12.29 -46.23 33.10
N ASP A 534 11.54 -46.65 34.12
CA ASP A 534 11.99 -46.62 35.51
C ASP A 534 12.94 -47.79 35.85
N SER A 535 13.42 -47.88 37.09
CA SER A 535 14.29 -48.98 37.55
C SER A 535 13.61 -50.36 37.59
N ASN A 536 12.28 -50.42 37.51
CA ASN A 536 11.52 -51.67 37.45
C ASN A 536 11.16 -52.07 36.00
N GLY A 537 11.55 -51.27 34.99
CA GLY A 537 11.23 -51.50 33.58
C GLY A 537 9.85 -50.99 33.14
N THR A 538 9.18 -50.18 33.97
CA THR A 538 7.89 -49.56 33.63
C THR A 538 8.10 -48.41 32.65
N LEU A 539 7.28 -48.34 31.59
CA LEU A 539 7.34 -47.27 30.59
C LEU A 539 6.89 -45.92 31.19
N LEU A 540 7.82 -44.98 31.27
CA LEU A 540 7.56 -43.61 31.71
C LEU A 540 7.25 -42.70 30.52
N MET A 541 7.97 -42.88 29.42
CA MET A 541 7.87 -42.03 28.24
C MET A 541 8.36 -42.76 26.99
N GLN A 542 7.79 -42.45 25.84
CA GLN A 542 8.16 -43.04 24.56
C GLN A 542 8.29 -41.96 23.49
N VAL A 543 9.34 -42.08 22.68
CA VAL A 543 9.62 -41.27 21.50
C VAL A 543 9.60 -42.20 20.31
N THR A 544 8.69 -41.98 19.38
CA THR A 544 8.55 -42.78 18.17
C THR A 544 9.08 -42.01 16.97
N GLY A 545 9.87 -42.67 16.12
CA GLY A 545 10.36 -42.12 14.87
C GLY A 545 11.41 -41.02 15.01
N LEU A 546 12.24 -41.04 16.07
CA LEU A 546 13.38 -40.15 16.25
C LEU A 546 14.35 -40.25 15.06
N ARG A 547 14.64 -39.11 14.42
CA ARG A 547 15.41 -39.02 13.18
C ARG A 547 16.73 -38.27 13.38
N LEU A 548 17.84 -38.93 13.05
CA LEU A 548 19.17 -38.32 12.94
C LEU A 548 19.51 -38.07 11.47
N GLN A 549 19.87 -36.85 11.08
CA GLN A 549 20.19 -36.50 9.69
C GLN A 549 21.65 -36.11 9.52
N ARG A 550 22.24 -36.51 8.38
CA ARG A 550 23.63 -36.24 8.00
C ARG A 550 23.84 -34.77 7.62
N VAL A 551 24.89 -34.15 8.15
CA VAL A 551 25.30 -32.76 7.83
C VAL A 551 26.57 -32.77 6.98
N SER A 552 26.60 -31.98 5.90
CA SER A 552 27.75 -31.91 4.98
C SER A 552 28.87 -31.01 5.52
N THR A 553 30.11 -31.52 5.48
CA THR A 553 31.31 -30.89 6.05
C THR A 553 31.78 -29.60 5.35
N LYS A 554 31.12 -29.18 4.26
CA LYS A 554 31.49 -27.98 3.47
C LYS A 554 31.06 -26.68 4.16
N LEU A 555 29.88 -26.66 4.77
CA LEU A 555 29.34 -25.50 5.50
C LEU A 555 30.12 -25.16 6.79
N LEU A 556 30.78 -26.14 7.39
CA LEU A 556 31.54 -25.93 8.64
C LEU A 556 32.97 -25.41 8.40
N ARG A 557 33.52 -25.53 7.19
CA ARG A 557 34.86 -25.01 6.85
C ARG A 557 34.83 -23.53 6.47
N ASP A 558 33.76 -23.06 5.82
CA ASP A 558 33.66 -21.67 5.32
C ASP A 558 33.49 -20.62 6.45
N ASN A 559 33.15 -21.04 7.67
CA ASN A 559 33.07 -20.15 8.84
C ASN A 559 34.31 -20.14 9.73
N SER A 560 35.45 -20.67 9.27
CA SER A 560 36.72 -20.49 9.97
C SER A 560 37.29 -19.10 9.67
N ILE A 561 37.47 -18.31 10.74
CA ILE A 561 37.76 -16.86 10.84
C ILE A 561 39.08 -16.38 10.17
N THR A 562 39.66 -17.10 9.20
CA THR A 562 41.04 -16.84 8.74
C THR A 562 41.26 -16.43 7.28
N HIS A 563 40.24 -16.34 6.42
CA HIS A 563 40.43 -16.05 4.98
C HIS A 563 40.01 -14.65 4.49
N LEU A 564 39.99 -13.64 5.38
CA LEU A 564 39.71 -12.22 5.06
C LEU A 564 40.85 -11.44 4.37
N LYS A 565 41.82 -12.06 3.68
CA LYS A 565 42.98 -11.29 3.15
C LYS A 565 43.38 -11.45 1.68
N GLN A 566 42.95 -12.43 0.92
CA GLN A 566 43.51 -12.62 -0.42
C GLN A 566 42.50 -13.24 -1.37
N ASN A 567 41.78 -12.40 -2.12
CA ASN A 567 41.59 -12.52 -3.58
C ASN A 567 40.45 -11.61 -4.06
N THR A 568 40.80 -10.35 -4.27
CA THR A 568 40.14 -9.41 -5.20
C THR A 568 40.44 -9.79 -6.64
N SER A 569 39.41 -9.88 -7.50
CA SER A 569 39.32 -9.14 -8.77
C SER A 569 38.07 -9.55 -9.57
N HIS A 570 37.17 -8.58 -9.80
CA HIS A 570 35.97 -8.58 -10.66
C HIS A 570 34.60 -8.66 -9.95
N ALA A 571 34.28 -7.61 -9.15
CA ALA A 571 32.94 -7.20 -8.72
C ALA A 571 32.43 -6.11 -9.72
N THR A 572 31.23 -6.14 -10.31
CA THR A 572 29.90 -5.77 -9.77
C THR A 572 29.92 -4.68 -8.69
N GLN A 573 29.44 -3.49 -9.05
CA GLN A 573 29.28 -2.33 -8.18
C GLN A 573 28.16 -2.58 -7.16
N GLN A 574 28.56 -2.90 -5.92
CA GLN A 574 27.69 -2.87 -4.74
C GLN A 574 27.15 -1.45 -4.52
N ASN A 575 25.84 -1.29 -4.29
CA ASN A 575 25.29 -0.06 -3.72
C ASN A 575 25.98 0.19 -2.37
N SER A 576 26.91 1.13 -2.38
CA SER A 576 27.75 1.43 -1.23
C SER A 576 27.08 2.54 -0.43
N ILE A 577 27.50 2.78 0.81
CA ILE A 577 27.02 3.94 1.60
C ILE A 577 27.14 5.26 0.82
N GLN A 578 28.04 5.35 -0.16
CA GLN A 578 28.23 6.51 -1.05
C GLN A 578 26.97 6.89 -1.83
N ASP A 579 26.03 5.95 -2.01
CA ASP A 579 24.79 6.16 -2.75
C ASP A 579 23.69 6.90 -1.95
N TRP A 580 23.92 7.16 -0.66
CA TRP A 580 22.94 7.79 0.24
C TRP A 580 23.19 9.27 0.47
N PHE A 581 24.28 9.82 -0.07
CA PHE A 581 24.67 11.20 0.16
C PHE A 581 24.18 12.11 -0.95
N TYR A 582 23.58 13.22 -0.54
CA TYR A 582 23.06 14.26 -1.43
C TYR A 582 23.58 15.61 -0.97
N GLN A 583 23.83 16.48 -1.93
CA GLN A 583 24.20 17.86 -1.69
C GLN A 583 23.28 18.80 -2.47
N VAL A 584 23.15 20.03 -1.99
CA VAL A 584 22.49 21.09 -2.75
C VAL A 584 23.52 21.68 -3.71
N GLU A 585 23.26 21.60 -5.01
CA GLU A 585 24.01 22.30 -6.06
C GLU A 585 23.19 23.46 -6.62
N TRP A 586 23.88 24.56 -6.92
CA TRP A 586 23.29 25.75 -7.52
C TRP A 586 23.56 25.74 -9.02
N HIS A 587 22.50 25.59 -9.82
CA HIS A 587 22.63 25.56 -11.28
C HIS A 587 22.24 26.91 -11.88
N PRO A 588 22.98 27.39 -12.90
CA PRO A 588 22.58 28.58 -13.64
C PRO A 588 21.18 28.39 -14.24
N SER A 589 20.28 29.35 -13.98
CA SER A 589 18.96 29.43 -14.58
C SER A 589 18.86 30.74 -15.38
N PRO A 590 18.37 30.72 -16.62
CA PRO A 590 18.15 31.96 -17.37
C PRO A 590 17.12 32.85 -16.68
N LEU A 591 17.40 34.17 -16.68
CA LEU A 591 16.50 35.23 -16.16
C LEU A 591 15.25 35.42 -17.05
N HIS A 592 15.32 34.99 -18.32
CA HIS A 592 14.20 34.99 -19.26
C HIS A 592 13.65 33.57 -19.48
N PRO A 593 12.32 33.36 -19.53
CA PRO A 593 11.79 32.17 -20.21
C PRO A 593 12.24 32.27 -21.66
N SER A 594 12.92 31.24 -22.18
CA SER A 594 13.07 31.11 -23.63
C SER A 594 11.65 31.06 -24.21
N THR A 595 11.21 32.09 -24.91
CA THR A 595 10.04 31.99 -25.78
C THR A 595 10.31 30.82 -26.72
N LEU A 596 9.34 29.90 -26.82
CA LEU A 596 9.46 28.70 -27.64
C LEU A 596 9.30 29.04 -29.14
N ASP A 597 10.06 30.02 -29.61
CA ASP A 597 9.98 30.58 -30.98
C ASP A 597 10.41 29.58 -32.05
N PHE A 598 10.98 28.43 -31.64
CA PHE A 598 11.34 27.33 -32.53
C PHE A 598 10.17 26.38 -32.84
N LEU A 599 9.10 26.37 -32.03
CA LEU A 599 7.94 25.50 -32.31
C LEU A 599 7.13 26.12 -33.44
N ARG A 600 6.89 25.34 -34.51
CA ARG A 600 6.04 25.79 -35.61
C ARG A 600 4.60 26.04 -35.15
N SER A 601 3.94 27.00 -35.77
CA SER A 601 2.53 27.28 -35.46
C SER A 601 1.62 26.10 -35.86
N PRO A 602 0.49 25.88 -35.16
CA PRO A 602 -0.49 24.85 -35.52
C PRO A 602 -0.91 24.87 -37.00
N GLN A 603 -1.07 26.06 -37.58
CA GLN A 603 -1.46 26.22 -38.99
C GLN A 603 -0.37 25.73 -39.95
N GLU A 604 0.90 26.08 -39.71
CA GLU A 604 2.02 25.60 -40.53
C GLU A 604 2.18 24.08 -40.47
N ILE A 605 1.97 23.50 -39.28
CA ILE A 605 2.00 22.05 -39.07
C ILE A 605 0.87 21.41 -39.89
N GLY A 606 -0.36 21.94 -39.80
CA GLY A 606 -1.52 21.45 -40.53
C GLY A 606 -1.37 21.50 -42.05
N ASP A 607 -0.86 22.61 -42.61
CA ASP A 607 -0.67 22.76 -44.05
C ASP A 607 0.31 21.72 -44.62
N ARG A 608 1.36 21.38 -43.86
CA ARG A 608 2.35 20.35 -44.24
C ARG A 608 1.78 18.94 -44.17
N LEU A 609 1.10 18.62 -43.07
CA LEU A 609 0.49 17.30 -42.90
C LEU A 609 -0.60 17.02 -43.94
N ARG A 610 -1.46 17.99 -44.27
CA ARG A 610 -2.49 17.83 -45.32
C ARG A 610 -1.89 17.40 -46.66
N THR A 611 -0.71 17.90 -47.00
CA THR A 611 0.02 17.52 -48.22
C THR A 611 0.54 16.07 -48.17
N GLN A 612 0.92 15.58 -46.99
CA GLN A 612 1.47 14.24 -46.79
C GLN A 612 0.39 13.15 -46.65
N VAL A 613 -0.72 13.46 -45.96
CA VAL A 613 -1.85 12.53 -45.75
C VAL A 613 -2.53 12.16 -47.08
N GLN A 614 -2.56 13.08 -48.05
CA GLN A 614 -3.06 12.80 -49.41
C GLN A 614 -2.26 11.72 -50.18
N GLN A 615 -1.11 11.28 -49.67
CA GLN A 615 -0.22 10.29 -50.31
C GLN A 615 -0.21 8.91 -49.60
N ALA A 616 -1.03 8.70 -48.57
CA ALA A 616 -1.11 7.45 -47.82
C ALA A 616 -1.83 6.31 -48.60
N PRO A 617 -1.59 5.02 -48.29
CA PRO A 617 -2.13 3.90 -49.06
C PRO A 617 -3.67 3.78 -48.94
N GLU A 618 -4.40 4.13 -50.00
CA GLU A 618 -5.87 4.15 -50.09
C GLU A 618 -6.55 2.82 -49.69
N GLN A 619 -5.87 1.69 -49.85
CA GLN A 619 -6.51 0.37 -49.81
C GLN A 619 -6.88 -0.13 -48.40
N SER A 620 -6.18 0.32 -47.34
CA SER A 620 -6.49 -0.06 -45.94
C SER A 620 -7.69 0.72 -45.38
N LEU A 621 -7.80 2.00 -45.71
CA LEU A 621 -8.90 2.88 -45.34
C LEU A 621 -10.20 2.50 -46.07
N GLU A 622 -10.12 2.00 -47.30
CA GLU A 622 -11.29 1.54 -48.06
C GLU A 622 -11.94 0.29 -47.43
N ASN A 623 -11.14 -0.67 -46.96
CA ASN A 623 -11.67 -1.83 -46.24
C ASN A 623 -12.34 -1.43 -44.93
N TYR A 624 -11.75 -0.49 -44.19
CA TYR A 624 -12.35 0.04 -42.96
C TYR A 624 -13.66 0.80 -43.22
N ARG A 625 -13.72 1.59 -44.31
CA ARG A 625 -14.93 2.28 -44.78
C ARG A 625 -16.07 1.29 -45.03
N GLN A 626 -15.78 0.12 -45.57
CA GLN A 626 -16.77 -0.94 -45.82
C GLN A 626 -17.17 -1.70 -44.54
N LEU A 627 -16.25 -1.87 -43.60
CA LEU A 627 -16.48 -2.56 -42.33
C LEU A 627 -17.31 -1.73 -41.33
N LEU A 628 -17.13 -0.41 -41.28
CA LEU A 628 -17.78 0.47 -40.28
C LEU A 628 -19.32 0.31 -40.21
N PRO A 629 -20.08 0.36 -41.31
CA PRO A 629 -21.53 0.12 -41.28
C PRO A 629 -21.91 -1.28 -40.77
N GLN A 630 -21.03 -2.26 -40.98
CA GLN A 630 -21.22 -3.64 -40.55
C GLN A 630 -20.95 -3.80 -39.04
N LEU A 631 -19.97 -3.09 -38.48
CA LEU A 631 -19.76 -3.00 -37.01
C LEU A 631 -20.95 -2.34 -36.31
N GLU A 632 -21.50 -1.28 -36.91
CA GLU A 632 -22.69 -0.60 -36.40
C GLU A 632 -23.92 -1.53 -36.42
N THR A 633 -24.06 -2.35 -37.46
CA THR A 633 -25.13 -3.36 -37.56
C THR A 633 -24.92 -4.51 -36.57
N LEU A 634 -23.71 -5.04 -36.44
CA LEU A 634 -23.37 -6.09 -35.48
C LEU A 634 -23.60 -5.61 -34.03
N SER A 635 -23.30 -4.35 -33.73
CA SER A 635 -23.58 -3.75 -32.43
C SER A 635 -25.08 -3.75 -32.12
N MET A 636 -25.92 -3.47 -33.11
CA MET A 636 -27.38 -3.56 -32.95
C MET A 636 -27.83 -4.99 -32.62
N ASP A 637 -27.27 -5.99 -33.30
CA ASP A 637 -27.57 -7.40 -33.04
C ASP A 637 -27.19 -7.77 -31.59
N TYR A 638 -26.04 -7.32 -31.10
CA TYR A 638 -25.65 -7.52 -29.70
C TYR A 638 -26.59 -6.82 -28.71
N ILE A 639 -27.03 -5.58 -28.98
CA ILE A 639 -27.98 -4.85 -28.11
C ILE A 639 -29.31 -5.60 -28.01
N VAL A 640 -29.87 -6.00 -29.15
CA VAL A 640 -31.15 -6.72 -29.21
C VAL A 640 -31.02 -8.09 -28.53
N SER A 641 -29.94 -8.81 -28.79
CA SER A 641 -29.65 -10.10 -28.14
C SER A 641 -29.52 -9.95 -26.63
N ALA A 642 -28.79 -8.94 -26.15
CA ALA A 642 -28.64 -8.68 -24.73
C ALA A 642 -29.99 -8.33 -24.08
N PHE A 643 -30.81 -7.48 -24.69
CA PHE A 643 -32.13 -7.13 -24.14
C PHE A 643 -33.04 -8.35 -24.05
N HIS A 644 -32.99 -9.23 -25.05
CA HIS A 644 -33.70 -10.51 -25.00
C HIS A 644 -33.18 -11.41 -23.86
N GLN A 645 -31.86 -11.50 -23.66
CA GLN A 645 -31.26 -12.26 -22.54
C GLN A 645 -31.63 -11.70 -21.16
N LEU A 646 -31.85 -10.38 -21.06
CA LEU A 646 -32.37 -9.72 -19.86
C LEU A 646 -33.87 -10.00 -19.63
N GLY A 647 -34.55 -10.69 -20.54
CA GLY A 647 -35.98 -11.00 -20.47
C GLY A 647 -36.89 -9.88 -20.98
N TRP A 648 -36.36 -8.95 -21.78
CA TRP A 648 -37.14 -7.90 -22.43
C TRP A 648 -37.74 -8.38 -23.76
N GLU A 649 -39.06 -8.32 -23.88
CA GLU A 649 -39.78 -8.62 -25.12
C GLU A 649 -40.37 -7.36 -25.71
N PHE A 650 -39.95 -7.00 -26.93
CA PHE A 650 -40.52 -5.87 -27.66
C PHE A 650 -41.91 -6.21 -28.21
N LYS A 651 -42.94 -5.46 -27.79
CA LYS A 651 -44.30 -5.58 -28.35
C LYS A 651 -44.64 -4.31 -29.11
N ARG A 652 -45.15 -4.46 -30.35
CA ARG A 652 -45.52 -3.31 -31.19
C ARG A 652 -46.50 -2.39 -30.46
N GLN A 653 -46.28 -1.07 -30.52
CA GLN A 653 -47.04 -0.02 -29.83
C GLN A 653 -46.92 -0.03 -28.29
N GLN A 654 -46.09 -0.88 -27.69
CA GLN A 654 -45.80 -0.83 -26.24
C GLN A 654 -45.10 0.48 -25.90
N CYS A 655 -45.61 1.18 -24.89
CA CYS A 655 -44.92 2.30 -24.27
C CYS A 655 -44.28 1.86 -22.96
N PHE A 656 -43.08 2.33 -22.68
CA PHE A 656 -42.37 2.07 -21.43
C PHE A 656 -41.40 3.21 -21.10
N SER A 657 -41.09 3.38 -19.83
CA SER A 657 -40.09 4.32 -19.36
C SER A 657 -38.72 3.67 -19.21
N THR A 658 -37.64 4.46 -19.26
CA THR A 658 -36.29 3.97 -18.90
C THR A 658 -36.29 3.35 -17.50
N ALA A 659 -36.98 3.95 -16.53
CA ALA A 659 -37.05 3.43 -15.16
C ALA A 659 -37.71 2.04 -15.09
N GLU A 660 -38.80 1.83 -15.83
CA GLU A 660 -39.47 0.53 -15.96
C GLU A 660 -38.54 -0.51 -16.59
N PHE A 661 -37.81 -0.13 -17.65
CA PHE A 661 -36.84 -1.01 -18.29
C PHE A 661 -35.73 -1.43 -17.33
N LEU A 662 -35.10 -0.47 -16.64
CA LEU A 662 -34.02 -0.74 -15.68
C LEU A 662 -34.48 -1.68 -14.56
N GLN A 663 -35.69 -1.46 -14.05
CA GLN A 663 -36.28 -2.28 -12.99
C GLN A 663 -36.60 -3.70 -13.48
N GLN A 664 -37.25 -3.83 -14.64
CA GLN A 664 -37.65 -5.13 -15.18
C GLN A 664 -36.43 -5.99 -15.57
N CYS A 665 -35.44 -5.39 -16.22
CA CYS A 665 -34.22 -6.06 -16.68
C CYS A 665 -33.16 -6.25 -15.58
N ARG A 666 -33.41 -5.71 -14.37
CA ARG A 666 -32.50 -5.73 -13.20
C ARG A 666 -31.13 -5.12 -13.51
N VAL A 667 -31.12 -3.99 -14.22
CA VAL A 667 -29.88 -3.27 -14.56
C VAL A 667 -29.33 -2.58 -13.32
N VAL A 668 -28.01 -2.68 -13.10
CA VAL A 668 -27.35 -2.00 -11.98
C VAL A 668 -27.16 -0.51 -12.26
N LYS A 669 -27.24 0.31 -11.19
CA LYS A 669 -27.19 1.77 -11.25
C LYS A 669 -26.00 2.34 -12.07
N PRO A 670 -24.76 1.82 -11.96
CA PRO A 670 -23.63 2.34 -12.75
C PRO A 670 -23.85 2.32 -14.27
N HIS A 671 -24.62 1.35 -14.79
CA HIS A 671 -24.86 1.20 -16.23
C HIS A 671 -26.14 1.88 -16.73
N GLN A 672 -26.79 2.71 -15.90
CA GLN A 672 -27.99 3.44 -16.32
C GLN A 672 -27.73 4.34 -17.54
N ARG A 673 -26.63 5.12 -17.55
CA ARG A 673 -26.31 6.02 -18.67
C ARG A 673 -26.03 5.26 -19.96
N LEU A 674 -25.37 4.10 -19.85
CA LEU A 674 -25.20 3.19 -20.97
C LEU A 674 -26.55 2.70 -21.49
N VAL A 675 -27.47 2.22 -20.64
CA VAL A 675 -28.80 1.77 -21.10
C VAL A 675 -29.60 2.89 -21.75
N GLU A 676 -29.55 4.11 -21.21
CA GLU A 676 -30.14 5.29 -21.86
C GLU A 676 -29.58 5.49 -23.27
N ARG A 677 -28.25 5.33 -23.44
CA ARG A 677 -27.60 5.34 -24.76
C ARG A 677 -28.04 4.17 -25.65
N LEU A 678 -28.16 2.95 -25.13
CA LEU A 678 -28.61 1.80 -25.91
C LEU A 678 -30.05 1.97 -26.41
N LEU A 679 -30.94 2.51 -25.59
CA LEU A 679 -32.31 2.84 -25.98
C LEU A 679 -32.35 3.96 -27.03
N GLN A 680 -31.49 4.98 -26.89
CA GLN A 680 -31.32 6.02 -27.90
C GLN A 680 -30.85 5.43 -29.24
N ILE A 681 -29.91 4.48 -29.21
CA ILE A 681 -29.43 3.78 -30.41
C ILE A 681 -30.60 3.05 -31.10
N LEU A 682 -31.48 2.38 -30.35
CA LEU A 682 -32.69 1.75 -30.90
C LEU A 682 -33.68 2.78 -31.47
N GLN A 683 -33.74 3.98 -30.89
CA GLN A 683 -34.53 5.09 -31.45
C GLN A 683 -33.95 5.59 -32.78
N ASP A 684 -32.64 5.75 -32.86
CA ASP A 684 -31.95 6.29 -34.03
C ASP A 684 -32.19 5.41 -35.29
N VAL A 685 -32.43 4.11 -35.11
CA VAL A 685 -32.76 3.17 -36.20
C VAL A 685 -34.27 2.93 -36.38
N GLY A 686 -35.13 3.63 -35.64
CA GLY A 686 -36.58 3.56 -35.76
C GLY A 686 -37.24 2.34 -35.11
N ILE A 687 -36.52 1.56 -34.29
CA ILE A 687 -37.12 0.50 -33.47
C ILE A 687 -37.97 1.11 -32.36
N LEU A 688 -37.45 2.18 -31.73
CA LEU A 688 -38.15 2.97 -30.73
C LEU A 688 -38.47 4.39 -31.24
N ALA A 689 -39.47 5.03 -30.65
CA ALA A 689 -39.69 6.47 -30.76
C ALA A 689 -39.78 7.08 -29.35
N GLY A 690 -39.15 8.23 -29.14
CA GLY A 690 -39.31 9.02 -27.91
C GLY A 690 -40.70 9.66 -27.87
N VAL A 691 -41.50 9.34 -26.85
CA VAL A 691 -42.87 9.88 -26.66
C VAL A 691 -43.00 10.80 -25.44
N GLY A 692 -41.89 11.08 -24.76
CA GLY A 692 -41.77 11.95 -23.59
C GLY A 692 -40.36 11.87 -22.98
N ASP A 693 -40.10 12.59 -21.89
CA ASP A 693 -38.80 12.53 -21.20
C ASP A 693 -38.53 11.12 -20.66
N ARG A 694 -37.49 10.45 -21.19
CA ARG A 694 -37.15 9.06 -20.90
C ARG A 694 -38.33 8.07 -21.07
N GLN A 695 -39.23 8.36 -22.02
CA GLN A 695 -40.37 7.49 -22.39
C GLN A 695 -40.23 7.05 -23.85
N TRP A 696 -40.42 5.75 -24.06
CA TRP A 696 -40.15 5.09 -25.33
C TRP A 696 -41.39 4.34 -25.82
N GLN A 697 -41.66 4.40 -27.11
CA GLN A 697 -42.69 3.59 -27.77
C GLN A 697 -42.05 2.67 -28.80
N VAL A 698 -42.42 1.38 -28.78
CA VAL A 698 -41.95 0.39 -29.75
C VAL A 698 -42.66 0.59 -31.09
N CYS A 699 -41.94 1.10 -32.09
CA CYS A 699 -42.45 1.31 -33.45
C CYS A 699 -42.36 0.03 -34.28
N GLN A 700 -41.23 -0.68 -34.15
CA GLN A 700 -40.92 -1.91 -34.85
C GLN A 700 -40.39 -2.95 -33.86
N VAL A 701 -40.82 -4.21 -33.99
CA VAL A 701 -40.26 -5.31 -33.20
C VAL A 701 -39.00 -5.79 -33.91
N PRO A 702 -37.81 -5.69 -33.29
CA PRO A 702 -36.58 -6.15 -33.92
C PRO A 702 -36.54 -7.68 -34.00
N ALA A 703 -35.97 -8.21 -35.06
CA ALA A 703 -35.67 -9.64 -35.14
C ALA A 703 -34.50 -9.97 -34.20
N VAL A 704 -34.59 -11.10 -33.50
CA VAL A 704 -33.47 -11.61 -32.69
C VAL A 704 -32.56 -12.41 -33.63
N CYS A 705 -31.45 -11.80 -34.03
CA CYS A 705 -30.40 -12.45 -34.82
C CYS A 705 -29.37 -13.10 -33.88
N ASP A 706 -28.62 -14.08 -34.38
CA ASP A 706 -27.43 -14.60 -33.68
C ASP A 706 -26.20 -13.73 -34.04
N PRO A 707 -25.72 -12.85 -33.14
CA PRO A 707 -24.61 -11.96 -33.46
C PRO A 707 -23.30 -12.71 -33.76
N LEU A 708 -23.16 -13.94 -33.23
CA LEU A 708 -21.97 -14.76 -33.46
C LEU A 708 -21.84 -15.19 -34.92
N GLN A 709 -22.95 -15.46 -35.60
CA GLN A 709 -22.92 -15.85 -37.00
C GLN A 709 -22.46 -14.69 -37.88
N THR A 710 -23.00 -13.50 -37.65
CA THR A 710 -22.58 -12.27 -38.33
C THR A 710 -21.11 -11.97 -38.03
N TRP A 711 -20.69 -12.04 -36.76
CA TRP A 711 -19.30 -11.83 -36.38
C TRP A 711 -18.33 -12.78 -37.09
N ARG A 712 -18.62 -14.09 -37.17
CA ARG A 712 -17.76 -15.06 -37.89
C ARG A 712 -17.57 -14.67 -39.35
N SER A 713 -18.66 -14.29 -40.03
CA SER A 713 -18.60 -13.83 -41.42
C SER A 713 -17.73 -12.59 -41.59
N LEU A 714 -17.82 -11.63 -40.67
CA LEU A 714 -17.01 -10.40 -40.71
C LEU A 714 -15.55 -10.68 -40.38
N HIS A 715 -15.28 -11.53 -39.38
CA HIS A 715 -13.93 -11.92 -38.99
C HIS A 715 -13.18 -12.63 -40.13
N ASP A 716 -13.85 -13.52 -40.84
CA ASP A 716 -13.28 -14.21 -42.02
C ASP A 716 -13.05 -13.26 -43.21
N GLN A 717 -13.93 -12.27 -43.38
CA GLN A 717 -13.86 -11.31 -44.48
C GLN A 717 -12.83 -10.19 -44.24
N TYR A 718 -12.60 -9.79 -42.99
CA TYR A 718 -11.76 -8.65 -42.60
C TYR A 718 -10.71 -9.02 -41.52
N PRO A 719 -9.77 -9.94 -41.81
CA PRO A 719 -8.79 -10.40 -40.81
C PRO A 719 -7.85 -9.29 -40.32
N ALA A 720 -7.67 -8.22 -41.10
CA ALA A 720 -6.87 -7.05 -40.70
C ALA A 720 -7.53 -6.19 -39.59
N HIS A 721 -8.83 -6.41 -39.33
CA HIS A 721 -9.62 -5.72 -38.29
C HIS A 721 -10.05 -6.67 -37.18
N ALA A 722 -9.24 -7.71 -36.93
CA ALA A 722 -9.52 -8.74 -35.93
C ALA A 722 -9.65 -8.16 -34.51
N ALA A 723 -8.88 -7.11 -34.18
CA ALA A 723 -8.90 -6.51 -32.85
C ALA A 723 -10.24 -5.82 -32.56
N GLU A 724 -10.74 -5.00 -33.49
CA GLU A 724 -12.04 -4.33 -33.41
C GLU A 724 -13.17 -5.36 -33.25
N LEU A 725 -13.15 -6.38 -34.11
CA LEU A 725 -14.17 -7.43 -34.13
C LEU A 725 -14.14 -8.30 -32.87
N GLU A 726 -12.96 -8.68 -32.37
CA GLU A 726 -12.83 -9.54 -31.20
C GLU A 726 -13.20 -8.79 -29.91
N LEU A 727 -12.82 -7.52 -29.76
CA LEU A 727 -13.27 -6.68 -28.64
C LEU A 727 -14.80 -6.53 -28.63
N LEU A 728 -15.38 -6.20 -29.79
CA LEU A 728 -16.83 -6.09 -29.91
C LEU A 728 -17.53 -7.42 -29.60
N ARG A 729 -16.96 -8.55 -30.00
CA ARG A 729 -17.51 -9.88 -29.68
C ARG A 729 -17.49 -10.15 -28.18
N CYS A 730 -16.33 -9.98 -27.54
CA CYS A 730 -16.17 -10.24 -26.11
C CYS A 730 -17.10 -9.36 -25.28
N CYS A 731 -17.13 -8.05 -25.56
CA CYS A 731 -17.95 -7.10 -24.82
C CYS A 731 -19.44 -7.26 -25.14
N GLY A 732 -19.79 -7.42 -26.42
CA GLY A 732 -21.17 -7.57 -26.87
C GLY A 732 -21.84 -8.85 -26.35
N GLN A 733 -21.11 -9.97 -26.28
CA GLN A 733 -21.63 -11.22 -25.72
C GLN A 733 -21.94 -11.13 -24.23
N ALA A 734 -21.06 -10.46 -23.49
CA ALA A 734 -21.19 -10.32 -22.04
C ALA A 734 -22.10 -9.13 -21.65
N LEU A 735 -22.59 -8.34 -22.60
CA LEU A 735 -23.33 -7.10 -22.36
C LEU A 735 -24.48 -7.27 -21.35
N ALA A 736 -25.29 -8.33 -21.47
CA ALA A 736 -26.38 -8.58 -20.53
C ALA A 736 -25.88 -8.89 -19.10
N GLU A 737 -24.76 -9.61 -18.97
CA GLU A 737 -24.15 -9.92 -17.68
C GLU A 737 -23.52 -8.67 -17.05
N VAL A 738 -22.86 -7.84 -17.86
CA VAL A 738 -22.32 -6.53 -17.42
C VAL A 738 -23.45 -5.63 -16.94
N LEU A 739 -24.52 -5.46 -17.73
CA LEU A 739 -25.66 -4.61 -17.34
C LEU A 739 -26.32 -5.04 -16.02
N GLN A 740 -26.28 -6.32 -15.67
CA GLN A 740 -26.78 -6.85 -14.39
C GLN A 740 -25.73 -6.87 -13.26
N GLY A 741 -24.50 -6.40 -13.51
CA GLY A 741 -23.39 -6.43 -12.55
C GLY A 741 -22.88 -7.84 -12.24
N ARG A 742 -23.16 -8.83 -13.11
CA ARG A 742 -22.68 -10.21 -12.98
C ARG A 742 -21.27 -10.40 -13.55
N CYS A 743 -20.85 -9.50 -14.44
CA CYS A 743 -19.51 -9.50 -15.05
C CYS A 743 -18.88 -8.10 -14.92
N ASP A 744 -17.61 -8.03 -14.50
CA ASP A 744 -16.85 -6.78 -14.46
C ASP A 744 -16.32 -6.46 -15.88
N PRO A 745 -16.68 -5.31 -16.46
CA PRO A 745 -16.27 -4.96 -17.82
C PRO A 745 -14.76 -4.84 -18.00
N LEU A 746 -14.00 -4.49 -16.95
CA LEU A 746 -12.55 -4.44 -17.02
C LEU A 746 -11.93 -5.82 -17.22
N GLN A 747 -12.55 -6.89 -16.72
CA GLN A 747 -12.09 -8.27 -16.94
C GLN A 747 -12.30 -8.73 -18.40
N ILE A 748 -13.23 -8.10 -19.13
CA ILE A 748 -13.47 -8.38 -20.55
C ILE A 748 -12.46 -7.62 -21.41
N LEU A 749 -12.22 -6.35 -21.09
CA LEU A 749 -11.23 -5.52 -21.78
C LEU A 749 -9.80 -6.00 -21.52
N PHE A 750 -9.52 -6.49 -20.31
CA PHE A 750 -8.20 -6.93 -19.86
C PHE A 750 -8.24 -8.36 -19.28
N PRO A 751 -8.48 -9.38 -20.13
CA PRO A 751 -8.61 -10.76 -19.66
C PRO A 751 -7.32 -11.25 -19.01
N ASN A 752 -7.41 -11.79 -17.79
CA ASN A 752 -6.27 -12.20 -16.96
C ASN A 752 -5.24 -11.06 -16.73
N GLY A 753 -5.68 -9.80 -16.74
CA GLY A 753 -4.81 -8.63 -16.61
C GLY A 753 -3.95 -8.33 -17.85
N SER A 754 -4.22 -8.97 -19.00
CA SER A 754 -3.49 -8.74 -20.24
C SER A 754 -4.02 -7.52 -20.99
N PHE A 755 -3.12 -6.64 -21.43
CA PHE A 755 -3.43 -5.48 -22.27
C PHE A 755 -3.47 -5.77 -23.77
N ALA A 756 -3.07 -6.98 -24.19
CA ALA A 756 -2.78 -7.28 -25.59
C ALA A 756 -3.94 -6.94 -26.53
N LEU A 757 -5.18 -7.19 -26.11
CA LEU A 757 -6.35 -6.98 -26.96
C LEU A 757 -6.65 -5.48 -27.19
N VAL A 758 -6.58 -4.66 -26.14
CA VAL A 758 -6.78 -3.19 -26.22
C VAL A 758 -5.56 -2.51 -26.85
N GLU A 759 -4.36 -3.00 -26.57
CA GLU A 759 -3.12 -2.55 -27.23
C GLU A 759 -3.17 -2.77 -28.74
N GLN A 760 -3.66 -3.93 -29.20
CA GLN A 760 -3.86 -4.17 -30.63
C GLN A 760 -4.82 -3.17 -31.27
N LEU A 761 -5.89 -2.77 -30.58
CA LEU A 761 -6.79 -1.75 -31.08
C LEU A 761 -6.10 -0.38 -31.23
N TYR A 762 -5.40 0.09 -30.20
CA TYR A 762 -4.80 1.44 -30.17
C TYR A 762 -3.45 1.55 -30.88
N GLN A 763 -2.80 0.45 -31.23
CA GLN A 763 -1.48 0.46 -31.89
C GLN A 763 -1.48 -0.19 -33.27
N HIS A 764 -2.23 -1.28 -33.46
CA HIS A 764 -2.12 -2.13 -34.64
C HIS A 764 -3.35 -2.12 -35.54
N SER A 765 -4.50 -1.57 -35.10
CA SER A 765 -5.63 -1.36 -36.00
C SER A 765 -5.23 -0.38 -37.11
N PRO A 766 -5.71 -0.58 -38.35
CA PRO A 766 -5.37 0.32 -39.46
C PRO A 766 -5.71 1.79 -39.18
N ALA A 767 -6.84 2.05 -38.51
CA ALA A 767 -7.22 3.41 -38.12
C ALA A 767 -6.24 4.02 -37.11
N ALA A 768 -5.86 3.27 -36.06
CA ALA A 768 -4.92 3.75 -35.06
C ALA A 768 -3.52 3.99 -35.65
N GLN A 769 -3.06 3.15 -36.58
CA GLN A 769 -1.77 3.34 -37.25
C GLN A 769 -1.72 4.66 -38.02
N VAL A 770 -2.77 4.99 -38.77
CA VAL A 770 -2.87 6.27 -39.50
C VAL A 770 -2.87 7.44 -38.51
N MET A 771 -3.66 7.37 -37.45
CA MET A 771 -3.76 8.47 -36.47
C MET A 771 -2.47 8.65 -35.67
N ASN A 772 -1.83 7.56 -35.22
CA ASN A 772 -0.54 7.61 -34.51
C ASN A 772 0.57 8.14 -35.41
N GLN A 773 0.55 7.81 -36.71
CA GLN A 773 1.47 8.39 -37.69
C GLN A 773 1.24 9.90 -37.87
N MET A 774 -0.02 10.36 -37.90
CA MET A 774 -0.31 11.80 -37.94
C MET A 774 0.17 12.52 -36.68
N VAL A 775 0.00 11.95 -35.48
CA VAL A 775 0.54 12.50 -34.23
C VAL A 775 2.07 12.59 -34.29
N GLN A 776 2.72 11.49 -34.70
CA GLN A 776 4.17 11.42 -34.87
C GLN A 776 4.68 12.49 -35.85
N GLN A 777 4.04 12.63 -37.01
CA GLN A 777 4.39 13.65 -38.01
C GLN A 777 4.14 15.07 -37.51
N ALA A 778 3.08 15.31 -36.75
CA ALA A 778 2.79 16.61 -36.17
C ALA A 778 3.89 17.03 -35.18
N ILE A 779 4.29 16.12 -34.28
CA ILE A 779 5.38 16.36 -33.32
C ILE A 779 6.72 16.55 -34.04
N ALA A 780 7.03 15.71 -35.03
CA ALA A 780 8.26 15.84 -35.81
C ALA A 780 8.32 17.19 -36.57
N THR A 781 7.20 17.60 -37.17
CA THR A 781 7.09 18.89 -37.89
C THR A 781 7.24 20.07 -36.94
N ALA A 782 6.65 19.98 -35.74
CA ALA A 782 6.75 21.02 -34.71
C ALA A 782 8.21 21.22 -34.24
N LEU A 783 9.00 20.13 -34.18
CA LEU A 783 10.37 20.13 -33.66
C LEU A 783 11.45 20.32 -34.73
N GLU A 784 11.11 20.56 -36.00
CA GLU A 784 12.11 20.71 -37.08
C GLU A 784 13.14 21.82 -36.85
N GLN A 785 12.76 22.91 -36.17
CA GLN A 785 13.63 24.05 -35.89
C GLN A 785 14.25 23.99 -34.49
N PHE A 786 14.11 22.86 -33.79
CA PHE A 786 14.61 22.71 -32.44
C PHE A 786 16.14 22.89 -32.37
N PRO A 787 16.65 23.87 -31.60
CA PRO A 787 18.07 24.23 -31.60
C PRO A 787 18.98 23.20 -30.92
N GLY A 788 18.44 22.36 -30.04
CA GLY A 788 19.22 21.32 -29.34
C GLY A 788 20.25 21.85 -28.34
N ASP A 789 19.98 23.02 -27.75
CA ASP A 789 20.77 23.67 -26.70
C ASP A 789 20.37 23.23 -25.27
N ARG A 790 19.16 22.68 -25.13
CA ARG A 790 18.59 22.09 -23.92
C ARG A 790 17.71 20.89 -24.30
N PRO A 791 17.33 19.99 -23.38
CA PRO A 791 16.34 18.96 -23.69
C PRO A 791 14.95 19.55 -23.97
N ILE A 792 14.21 18.94 -24.90
CA ILE A 792 12.78 19.21 -25.10
C ILE A 792 11.97 18.48 -24.03
N ARG A 793 11.10 19.19 -23.31
CA ARG A 793 10.32 18.65 -22.19
C ARG A 793 8.92 18.31 -22.68
N ILE A 794 8.59 17.02 -22.70
CA ILE A 794 7.32 16.50 -23.20
C ILE A 794 6.57 15.80 -22.06
N LEU A 795 5.28 16.09 -21.91
CA LEU A 795 4.37 15.37 -21.01
C LEU A 795 3.31 14.65 -21.83
N GLU A 796 3.10 13.35 -21.59
CA GLU A 796 1.99 12.61 -22.17
C GLU A 796 0.93 12.30 -21.09
N LEU A 797 -0.30 12.76 -21.32
CA LEU A 797 -1.45 12.59 -20.43
C LEU A 797 -2.27 11.37 -20.84
N GLY A 798 -2.58 10.50 -19.87
CA GLY A 798 -3.41 9.30 -20.07
C GLY A 798 -2.85 8.39 -21.17
N ALA A 799 -1.55 8.16 -21.13
CA ALA A 799 -0.84 7.44 -22.17
C ALA A 799 -1.24 5.95 -22.28
N GLY A 800 -1.92 5.40 -21.25
CA GLY A 800 -2.52 4.08 -21.28
C GLY A 800 -1.52 2.98 -21.63
N THR A 801 -1.84 2.18 -22.65
CA THR A 801 -0.97 1.08 -23.12
C THR A 801 0.33 1.54 -23.81
N GLY A 802 0.51 2.85 -24.00
CA GLY A 802 1.65 3.44 -24.71
C GLY A 802 1.62 3.20 -26.22
N GLY A 803 0.43 2.99 -26.81
CA GLY A 803 0.27 2.77 -28.26
C GLY A 803 0.73 3.98 -29.09
N THR A 804 0.25 5.18 -28.74
CA THR A 804 0.70 6.45 -29.33
C THR A 804 2.17 6.70 -29.02
N THR A 805 2.57 6.54 -27.75
CA THR A 805 3.94 6.71 -27.26
C THR A 805 4.97 5.93 -28.08
N ALA A 806 4.71 4.65 -28.34
CA ALA A 806 5.59 3.77 -29.11
C ALA A 806 5.81 4.24 -30.56
N SER A 807 4.86 5.00 -31.11
CA SER A 807 4.97 5.59 -32.45
C SER A 807 5.76 6.91 -32.44
N VAL A 808 5.68 7.67 -31.35
CA VAL A 808 6.30 8.98 -31.20
C VAL A 808 7.79 8.87 -30.79
N LEU A 809 8.12 8.08 -29.77
CA LEU A 809 9.47 8.01 -29.19
C LEU A 809 10.62 7.79 -30.19
N PRO A 810 10.50 6.91 -31.20
CA PRO A 810 11.59 6.69 -32.16
C PRO A 810 12.00 7.93 -32.97
N HIS A 811 11.15 8.96 -33.01
CA HIS A 811 11.31 10.15 -33.85
C HIS A 811 11.69 11.40 -33.04
N LEU A 812 11.85 11.28 -31.72
CA LEU A 812 12.22 12.40 -30.87
C LEU A 812 13.74 12.64 -30.90
N PRO A 813 14.20 13.89 -30.70
CA PRO A 813 15.62 14.19 -30.57
C PRO A 813 16.27 13.44 -29.40
N GLN A 814 17.58 13.16 -29.48
CA GLN A 814 18.32 12.53 -28.36
C GLN A 814 18.25 13.37 -27.07
N GLN A 815 18.14 14.69 -27.18
CA GLN A 815 17.97 15.61 -26.06
C GLN A 815 16.48 15.80 -25.78
N THR A 816 15.83 14.76 -25.27
CA THR A 816 14.42 14.78 -24.87
C THR A 816 14.33 14.44 -23.38
N ASP A 817 13.39 15.05 -22.68
CA ASP A 817 12.92 14.66 -21.35
C ASP A 817 11.42 14.38 -21.48
N TYR A 818 11.06 13.10 -21.39
CA TYR A 818 9.69 12.64 -21.68
C TYR A 818 9.04 12.13 -20.39
N VAL A 819 7.93 12.71 -19.98
CA VAL A 819 7.17 12.29 -18.81
C VAL A 819 5.91 11.56 -19.28
N PHE A 820 5.93 10.24 -19.15
CA PHE A 820 4.80 9.36 -19.41
C PHE A 820 3.87 9.34 -18.19
N THR A 821 2.59 9.69 -18.36
CA THR A 821 1.63 9.70 -17.25
C THR A 821 0.32 8.99 -17.54
N ASP A 822 -0.26 8.45 -16.48
CA ASP A 822 -1.60 7.87 -16.47
C ASP A 822 -2.19 7.96 -15.05
N VAL A 823 -3.52 7.89 -14.94
CA VAL A 823 -4.23 7.81 -13.65
C VAL A 823 -4.09 6.45 -13.00
N SER A 824 -3.84 5.40 -13.80
CA SER A 824 -3.65 4.03 -13.34
C SER A 824 -2.16 3.66 -13.37
N PRO A 825 -1.55 3.36 -12.21
CA PRO A 825 -0.14 2.99 -12.17
C PRO A 825 0.15 1.61 -12.78
N LEU A 826 -0.90 0.83 -13.11
CA LEU A 826 -0.79 -0.41 -13.89
C LEU A 826 -0.30 -0.12 -15.33
N PHE A 827 -0.76 0.97 -15.94
CA PHE A 827 -0.28 1.41 -17.26
C PHE A 827 1.17 1.88 -17.20
N LEU A 828 1.59 2.54 -16.12
CA LEU A 828 2.98 2.97 -15.93
C LEU A 828 3.94 1.78 -15.86
N ALA A 829 3.64 0.77 -15.06
CA ALA A 829 4.48 -0.43 -14.94
C ALA A 829 4.61 -1.17 -16.27
N LYS A 830 3.51 -1.25 -17.04
CA LYS A 830 3.51 -1.88 -18.36
C LYS A 830 4.31 -1.09 -19.39
N ALA A 831 4.15 0.24 -19.40
CA ALA A 831 4.91 1.14 -20.25
C ALA A 831 6.41 1.10 -19.93
N GLN A 832 6.78 0.99 -18.65
CA GLN A 832 8.18 0.84 -18.24
C GLN A 832 8.82 -0.46 -18.74
N GLN A 833 8.07 -1.57 -18.71
CA GLN A 833 8.54 -2.83 -19.31
C GLN A 833 8.74 -2.70 -20.84
N LYS A 834 7.82 -2.02 -21.52
CA LYS A 834 7.78 -1.91 -22.99
C LYS A 834 8.77 -0.89 -23.55
N LEU A 835 8.91 0.25 -22.88
CA LEU A 835 9.65 1.43 -23.34
C LEU A 835 10.99 1.60 -22.61
N GLY A 836 11.42 0.61 -21.82
CA GLY A 836 12.66 0.67 -21.02
C GLY A 836 13.95 0.85 -21.82
N GLU A 837 13.89 0.72 -23.16
CA GLU A 837 15.00 1.07 -24.06
C GLU A 837 15.24 2.58 -24.19
N TYR A 838 14.29 3.42 -23.75
CA TYR A 838 14.38 4.88 -23.79
C TYR A 838 14.68 5.44 -22.39
N PRO A 839 15.96 5.62 -22.00
CA PRO A 839 16.35 6.02 -20.64
C PRO A 839 15.92 7.46 -20.27
N PHE A 840 15.48 8.25 -21.24
CA PHE A 840 14.97 9.61 -21.05
C PHE A 840 13.46 9.66 -20.75
N VAL A 841 12.77 8.52 -20.71
CA VAL A 841 11.36 8.43 -20.34
C VAL A 841 11.24 8.26 -18.83
N ARG A 842 10.53 9.18 -18.18
CA ARG A 842 10.16 9.16 -16.77
C ARG A 842 8.68 8.82 -16.63
N TYR A 843 8.32 8.08 -15.60
CA TYR A 843 6.95 7.61 -15.37
C TYR A 843 6.39 8.26 -14.12
N GLN A 844 5.19 8.84 -14.22
CA GLN A 844 4.56 9.55 -13.11
C GLN A 844 3.04 9.36 -13.14
N ILE A 845 2.43 9.12 -11.98
CA ILE A 845 0.96 9.12 -11.86
C ILE A 845 0.49 10.57 -11.95
N LEU A 846 -0.50 10.83 -12.80
CA LEU A 846 -1.09 12.17 -12.93
C LEU A 846 -2.59 12.06 -13.21
N ASP A 847 -3.39 12.68 -12.33
CA ASP A 847 -4.82 12.93 -12.56
C ASP A 847 -5.01 14.36 -13.05
N ILE A 848 -5.45 14.51 -14.30
CA ILE A 848 -5.65 15.80 -14.96
C ILE A 848 -6.85 16.58 -14.40
N GLU A 849 -7.73 15.92 -13.63
CA GLU A 849 -8.83 16.58 -12.94
C GLU A 849 -8.39 17.27 -11.64
N GLN A 850 -7.17 16.99 -11.15
CA GLN A 850 -6.59 17.62 -9.97
C GLN A 850 -5.59 18.72 -10.34
N PRO A 851 -5.48 19.81 -9.53
CA PRO A 851 -4.48 20.84 -9.74
C PRO A 851 -3.05 20.29 -9.51
N GLN A 852 -2.11 20.69 -10.37
CA GLN A 852 -0.71 20.23 -10.35
C GLN A 852 0.26 21.42 -10.10
N PRO A 853 0.36 21.94 -8.86
CA PRO A 853 1.16 23.13 -8.55
C PRO A 853 2.67 22.93 -8.79
N ASP A 854 3.14 21.69 -8.68
CA ASP A 854 4.55 21.34 -8.87
C ASP A 854 4.96 21.21 -10.34
N LEU A 855 4.02 21.33 -11.29
CA LEU A 855 4.24 21.13 -12.74
C LEU A 855 3.96 22.38 -13.57
N LEU A 856 3.77 23.53 -12.93
CA LEU A 856 3.42 24.79 -13.61
C LEU A 856 4.48 25.22 -14.63
N GLN A 857 4.05 25.43 -15.88
CA GLN A 857 4.86 25.90 -17.01
C GLN A 857 6.15 25.11 -17.27
N GLN A 858 6.13 23.80 -16.96
CA GLN A 858 7.32 22.95 -17.08
C GLN A 858 7.47 22.28 -18.45
N PHE A 859 6.41 22.18 -19.25
CA PHE A 859 6.43 21.38 -20.47
C PHE A 859 6.36 22.22 -21.73
N ASP A 860 7.22 21.92 -22.69
CA ASP A 860 7.26 22.58 -23.99
C ASP A 860 6.18 22.00 -24.93
N LEU A 861 5.88 20.70 -24.77
CA LEU A 861 4.85 19.99 -25.50
C LEU A 861 4.05 19.09 -24.54
N ILE A 862 2.72 19.11 -24.65
CA ILE A 862 1.84 18.15 -23.98
C ILE A 862 1.13 17.31 -25.05
N LEU A 863 1.20 15.98 -24.94
CA LEU A 863 0.46 15.03 -25.75
C LEU A 863 -0.69 14.45 -24.91
N ALA A 864 -1.90 14.38 -25.45
CA ALA A 864 -3.00 13.66 -24.80
C ALA A 864 -3.77 12.83 -25.83
N SER A 865 -3.70 11.50 -25.72
CA SER A 865 -4.33 10.58 -26.67
C SER A 865 -5.51 9.85 -26.03
N ASN A 866 -6.72 10.16 -26.49
CA ASN A 866 -7.98 9.52 -26.10
C ASN A 866 -8.19 9.48 -24.58
N VAL A 867 -7.94 10.59 -23.89
CA VAL A 867 -8.03 10.70 -22.43
C VAL A 867 -8.96 11.82 -21.97
N LEU A 868 -8.97 12.99 -22.63
CA LEU A 868 -9.64 14.16 -22.08
C LEU A 868 -11.15 13.98 -22.09
N HIS A 869 -11.71 13.24 -23.04
CA HIS A 869 -13.13 12.91 -23.02
C HIS A 869 -13.58 12.16 -21.75
N ALA A 870 -12.66 11.46 -21.06
CA ALA A 870 -12.94 10.64 -19.89
C ALA A 870 -12.90 11.42 -18.55
N THR A 871 -12.96 12.75 -18.59
CA THR A 871 -12.99 13.62 -17.39
C THR A 871 -14.38 14.18 -17.10
N ALA A 872 -14.62 14.62 -15.87
CA ALA A 872 -15.91 15.21 -15.47
C ALA A 872 -16.18 16.58 -16.14
N ASP A 873 -15.15 17.43 -16.24
CA ASP A 873 -15.23 18.78 -16.80
C ASP A 873 -14.04 19.05 -17.74
N LEU A 874 -14.34 19.15 -19.04
CA LEU A 874 -13.33 19.42 -20.06
C LEU A 874 -12.70 20.80 -19.93
N SER A 875 -13.49 21.79 -19.54
CA SER A 875 -13.03 23.17 -19.36
C SER A 875 -12.00 23.28 -18.24
N GLN A 876 -12.23 22.60 -17.12
CA GLN A 876 -11.29 22.51 -16.00
C GLN A 876 -10.03 21.73 -16.39
N SER A 877 -10.20 20.57 -17.03
CA SER A 877 -9.08 19.73 -17.49
C SER A 877 -8.15 20.52 -18.42
N LEU A 878 -8.70 21.26 -19.39
CA LEU A 878 -7.92 22.13 -20.28
C LEU A 878 -7.25 23.30 -19.55
N THR A 879 -7.84 23.83 -18.48
CA THR A 879 -7.18 24.82 -17.62
C THR A 879 -5.93 24.23 -16.95
N HIS A 880 -5.98 23.00 -16.44
CA HIS A 880 -4.80 22.35 -15.87
C HIS A 880 -3.73 22.07 -16.94
N VAL A 881 -4.12 21.62 -18.14
CA VAL A 881 -3.20 21.47 -19.29
C VAL A 881 -2.51 22.81 -19.59
N GLN A 882 -3.26 23.90 -19.66
CA GLN A 882 -2.75 25.23 -19.93
C GLN A 882 -1.76 25.72 -18.86
N GLN A 883 -2.01 25.37 -17.60
CA GLN A 883 -1.13 25.72 -16.48
C GLN A 883 0.21 24.98 -16.52
N MET A 884 0.25 23.75 -17.04
CA MET A 884 1.47 22.95 -17.17
C MET A 884 2.30 23.29 -18.41
N LEU A 885 1.67 23.82 -19.47
CA LEU A 885 2.36 24.29 -20.68
C LEU A 885 3.19 25.54 -20.42
N ALA A 886 4.43 25.55 -20.91
CA ALA A 886 5.25 26.74 -20.99
C ALA A 886 4.65 27.78 -21.95
N PRO A 887 4.97 29.08 -21.81
CA PRO A 887 4.58 30.10 -22.77
C PRO A 887 5.05 29.74 -24.19
N GLY A 888 4.13 29.77 -25.17
CA GLY A 888 4.39 29.29 -26.54
C GLY A 888 4.40 27.77 -26.71
N GLY A 889 4.10 27.00 -25.65
CA GLY A 889 4.08 25.53 -25.69
C GLY A 889 2.94 24.96 -26.53
N LEU A 890 3.12 23.74 -27.03
CA LEU A 890 2.19 23.08 -27.94
C LEU A 890 1.43 21.93 -27.25
N LEU A 891 0.11 21.96 -27.34
CA LEU A 891 -0.76 20.83 -27.03
C LEU A 891 -1.06 20.04 -28.31
N VAL A 892 -0.84 18.73 -28.26
CA VAL A 892 -1.22 17.76 -29.30
C VAL A 892 -2.27 16.82 -28.72
N LEU A 893 -3.47 16.85 -29.27
CA LEU A 893 -4.59 16.00 -28.85
C LEU A 893 -4.91 14.98 -29.95
N LEU A 894 -5.17 13.74 -29.56
CA LEU A 894 -5.83 12.75 -30.40
C LEU A 894 -7.14 12.38 -29.75
N GLU A 895 -8.28 12.68 -30.39
CA GLU A 895 -9.60 12.42 -29.79
C GLU A 895 -10.63 11.87 -30.77
N GLY A 896 -11.64 11.19 -30.22
CA GLY A 896 -12.83 10.76 -30.96
C GLY A 896 -13.77 11.94 -31.22
N MET A 897 -14.31 12.02 -32.44
CA MET A 897 -15.08 13.18 -32.92
C MET A 897 -16.60 12.93 -32.94
N GLN A 898 -17.05 11.69 -32.78
CA GLN A 898 -18.48 11.38 -32.76
C GLN A 898 -18.77 10.06 -32.03
N PRO A 899 -19.97 9.92 -31.42
CA PRO A 899 -20.40 8.65 -30.83
C PRO A 899 -20.45 7.53 -31.87
N GLN A 900 -19.96 6.34 -31.51
CA GLN A 900 -20.01 5.14 -32.34
C GLN A 900 -20.58 3.99 -31.52
N ARG A 901 -21.53 3.24 -32.07
CA ARG A 901 -22.26 2.23 -31.32
C ARG A 901 -21.34 1.12 -30.85
N TRP A 902 -20.39 0.71 -31.69
CA TRP A 902 -19.47 -0.37 -31.35
C TRP A 902 -18.49 0.04 -30.24
N LEU A 903 -18.05 1.31 -30.21
CA LEU A 903 -17.24 1.85 -29.10
C LEU A 903 -18.07 1.98 -27.81
N ASP A 904 -19.35 2.36 -27.91
CA ASP A 904 -20.28 2.43 -26.77
C ASP A 904 -20.44 1.04 -26.12
N LEU A 905 -20.36 -0.04 -26.91
CA LEU A 905 -20.40 -1.42 -26.40
C LEU A 905 -19.08 -1.92 -25.82
N ILE A 906 -17.98 -1.18 -25.98
CA ILE A 906 -16.65 -1.54 -25.46
C ILE A 906 -16.28 -0.59 -24.32
N PHE A 907 -16.01 0.68 -24.63
CA PHE A 907 -15.58 1.68 -23.67
C PHE A 907 -16.74 2.32 -22.92
N GLY A 908 -17.94 2.32 -23.49
CA GLY A 908 -19.16 2.65 -22.75
C GLY A 908 -19.51 1.66 -21.63
N LEU A 909 -18.76 0.57 -21.48
CA LEU A 909 -18.83 -0.27 -20.29
C LEU A 909 -18.01 0.29 -19.11
N THR A 910 -17.13 1.26 -19.36
CA THR A 910 -16.23 1.84 -18.35
C THR A 910 -16.82 3.13 -17.74
N ASP A 911 -16.45 3.42 -16.50
CA ASP A 911 -16.95 4.60 -15.78
C ASP A 911 -16.49 5.93 -16.40
N GLY A 912 -15.26 5.98 -16.93
CA GLY A 912 -14.69 7.19 -17.54
C GLY A 912 -15.54 7.74 -18.69
N TRP A 913 -16.12 6.87 -19.52
CA TRP A 913 -17.00 7.23 -20.63
C TRP A 913 -18.28 7.96 -20.21
N TRP A 914 -18.65 7.86 -18.92
CA TRP A 914 -19.87 8.43 -18.35
C TRP A 914 -19.60 9.41 -17.20
N LYS A 915 -18.34 9.85 -17.04
CA LYS A 915 -17.94 10.75 -15.93
C LYS A 915 -18.39 12.20 -16.11
N PHE A 916 -18.66 12.62 -17.35
CA PHE A 916 -18.97 14.01 -17.71
C PHE A 916 -20.19 14.60 -16.96
N THR A 917 -20.00 15.81 -16.43
CA THR A 917 -21.00 16.62 -15.70
C THR A 917 -21.24 18.00 -16.31
N ASP A 918 -20.43 18.40 -17.28
CA ASP A 918 -20.51 19.65 -18.05
C ASP A 918 -21.61 19.60 -19.13
N HIS A 919 -22.86 19.37 -18.70
CA HIS A 919 -24.01 19.11 -19.58
C HIS A 919 -24.34 20.23 -20.58
N ASN A 920 -23.87 21.46 -20.34
CA ASN A 920 -23.99 22.57 -21.29
C ASN A 920 -23.16 22.33 -22.56
N LEU A 921 -22.04 21.62 -22.42
CA LEU A 921 -21.11 21.27 -23.50
C LEU A 921 -21.34 19.83 -23.98
N ARG A 922 -21.47 18.90 -23.04
CA ARG A 922 -21.69 17.46 -23.24
C ARG A 922 -23.04 17.02 -22.68
N PRO A 923 -24.15 17.24 -23.40
CA PRO A 923 -25.48 16.96 -22.86
C PRO A 923 -25.75 15.47 -22.70
N PHE A 924 -25.26 14.64 -23.64
CA PHE A 924 -25.65 13.22 -23.71
C PHE A 924 -24.50 12.23 -23.93
N HIS A 925 -23.30 12.69 -24.32
CA HIS A 925 -22.16 11.82 -24.64
C HIS A 925 -20.82 12.45 -24.28
N ALA A 926 -19.80 11.64 -23.97
CA ALA A 926 -18.46 12.10 -23.57
C ALA A 926 -17.66 12.79 -24.70
N LEU A 927 -17.92 12.38 -25.95
CA LEU A 927 -17.22 12.89 -27.14
C LEU A 927 -17.83 14.19 -27.67
N LEU A 928 -16.97 15.08 -28.15
CA LEU A 928 -17.33 16.31 -28.85
C LEU A 928 -17.07 16.19 -30.34
N ASN A 929 -17.87 16.88 -31.14
CA ASN A 929 -17.59 17.00 -32.57
C ASN A 929 -16.47 17.99 -32.88
N GLN A 930 -15.98 17.95 -34.12
CA GLN A 930 -14.87 18.78 -34.58
C GLN A 930 -15.09 20.28 -34.32
N ARG A 931 -16.32 20.78 -34.49
CA ARG A 931 -16.66 22.18 -34.25
C ARG A 931 -16.60 22.51 -32.76
N GLN A 932 -17.21 21.68 -31.91
CA GLN A 932 -17.22 21.87 -30.46
C GLN A 932 -15.81 21.86 -29.87
N TRP A 933 -14.94 20.94 -30.32
CA TRP A 933 -13.53 20.93 -29.93
C TRP A 933 -12.79 22.18 -30.37
N ARG A 934 -12.99 22.62 -31.62
CA ARG A 934 -12.37 23.84 -32.15
C ARG A 934 -12.78 25.07 -31.34
N ASP A 935 -14.08 25.25 -31.12
CA ASP A 935 -14.62 26.38 -30.36
C ASP A 935 -14.05 26.39 -28.93
N LEU A 936 -14.05 25.24 -28.23
CA LEU A 936 -13.53 25.10 -26.86
C LEU A 936 -12.03 25.42 -26.74
N LEU A 937 -11.23 24.98 -27.73
CA LEU A 937 -9.79 25.26 -27.74
C LEU A 937 -9.50 26.73 -28.09
N GLN A 938 -10.24 27.32 -29.03
CA GLN A 938 -10.06 28.72 -29.45
C GLN A 938 -10.40 29.72 -28.34
N GLU A 939 -11.27 29.35 -27.38
CA GLU A 939 -11.54 30.16 -26.20
C GLU A 939 -10.33 30.30 -25.26
N ARG A 940 -9.33 29.41 -25.35
CA ARG A 940 -8.28 29.22 -24.34
C ARG A 940 -6.85 29.34 -24.90
N PHE A 941 -6.65 28.95 -26.16
CA PHE A 941 -5.36 28.90 -26.83
C PHE A 941 -5.26 29.94 -27.93
N ALA A 942 -4.04 30.42 -28.20
CA ALA A 942 -3.81 31.52 -29.14
C ALA A 942 -3.96 31.10 -30.61
N ALA A 943 -3.63 29.85 -30.92
CA ALA A 943 -3.78 29.26 -32.25
C ALA A 943 -4.24 27.81 -32.12
N VAL A 944 -5.16 27.39 -33.00
CA VAL A 944 -5.73 26.04 -33.01
C VAL A 944 -5.84 25.54 -34.44
N GLU A 945 -5.45 24.29 -34.68
CA GLU A 945 -5.64 23.59 -35.96
C GLU A 945 -6.24 22.19 -35.68
N VAL A 946 -7.11 21.71 -36.57
CA VAL A 946 -7.75 20.39 -36.42
C VAL A 946 -7.60 19.61 -37.72
N MET A 947 -7.02 18.42 -37.62
CA MET A 947 -6.66 17.57 -38.76
C MET A 947 -7.34 16.21 -38.68
N THR A 948 -7.88 15.76 -39.82
CA THR A 948 -8.49 14.44 -39.98
C THR A 948 -7.74 13.63 -41.04
N ALA A 949 -7.86 12.30 -40.99
CA ALA A 949 -7.19 11.41 -41.93
C ALA A 949 -7.77 11.48 -43.36
N ALA A 950 -9.00 11.94 -43.52
CA ALA A 950 -9.66 12.11 -44.81
C ALA A 950 -10.60 13.33 -44.81
N GLU A 951 -10.97 13.82 -46.00
CA GLU A 951 -12.04 14.84 -46.15
C GLU A 951 -13.44 14.23 -45.98
N ASP A 952 -13.55 12.90 -46.12
CA ASP A 952 -14.79 12.15 -45.96
C ASP A 952 -15.18 12.06 -44.47
N GLU A 953 -16.33 12.63 -44.11
CA GLU A 953 -16.88 12.60 -42.74
C GLU A 953 -17.12 11.17 -42.24
N ALA A 954 -17.35 10.19 -43.13
CA ALA A 954 -17.57 8.80 -42.75
C ALA A 954 -16.31 8.13 -42.16
N ILE A 955 -15.11 8.60 -42.54
CA ILE A 955 -13.81 8.09 -42.07
C ILE A 955 -13.24 8.97 -40.94
N SER A 956 -13.65 10.24 -40.88
CA SER A 956 -13.14 11.24 -39.93
C SER A 956 -13.70 11.10 -38.52
N GLN A 957 -13.66 9.89 -37.97
CA GLN A 957 -14.19 9.58 -36.66
C GLN A 957 -13.24 9.94 -35.51
N GLN A 958 -11.97 10.19 -35.82
CA GLN A 958 -10.96 10.73 -34.92
C GLN A 958 -10.27 11.93 -35.58
N ALA A 959 -9.69 12.81 -34.77
CA ALA A 959 -8.89 13.93 -35.26
C ALA A 959 -7.65 14.15 -34.38
N VAL A 960 -6.59 14.66 -35.01
CA VAL A 960 -5.46 15.26 -34.31
C VAL A 960 -5.71 16.76 -34.21
N LEU A 961 -5.76 17.29 -32.99
CA LEU A 961 -5.93 18.71 -32.73
C LEU A 961 -4.63 19.30 -32.18
N LEU A 962 -4.27 20.47 -32.66
CA LEU A 962 -3.09 21.21 -32.23
C LEU A 962 -3.55 22.51 -31.62
N ALA A 963 -3.07 22.84 -30.43
CA ALA A 963 -3.36 24.11 -29.77
C ALA A 963 -2.12 24.71 -29.15
N MET A 964 -1.84 25.98 -29.40
CA MET A 964 -0.63 26.65 -28.93
C MET A 964 -0.94 27.67 -27.84
N GLN A 965 -0.17 27.62 -26.75
CA GLN A 965 -0.27 28.55 -25.64
C GLN A 965 0.21 29.95 -26.07
N SER A 966 -0.42 31.00 -25.55
CA SER A 966 0.02 32.37 -25.84
C SER A 966 1.49 32.58 -25.40
N PRO A 967 2.36 33.18 -26.23
CA PRO A 967 3.71 33.59 -25.82
C PRO A 967 3.69 34.57 -24.63
N ASP A 968 2.60 35.32 -24.51
CA ASP A 968 2.33 36.30 -23.46
C ASP A 968 1.50 35.73 -22.32
N SER A 969 1.60 34.43 -21.99
CA SER A 969 0.83 33.79 -20.90
C SER A 969 1.27 34.23 -19.49
N ARG A 970 1.31 35.54 -19.25
CA ARG A 970 0.90 36.12 -17.98
C ARG A 970 -0.60 35.85 -17.85
N GLY A 971 -1.04 35.29 -16.72
CA GLY A 971 -2.46 35.18 -16.39
C GLY A 971 -3.18 36.48 -16.78
N GLY A 972 -4.23 36.34 -17.58
CA GLY A 972 -4.68 37.34 -18.55
C GLY A 972 -4.54 38.81 -18.15
N ARG A 973 -3.96 39.62 -19.03
CA ARG A 973 -4.21 41.06 -19.11
C ARG A 973 -3.81 41.65 -20.47
N SER A 974 -4.80 42.24 -21.13
CA SER A 974 -4.67 43.18 -22.24
C SER A 974 -3.81 44.39 -21.83
N ALA A 975 -3.17 45.04 -22.81
CA ALA A 975 -2.17 46.11 -22.71
C ALA A 975 -2.69 47.47 -22.16
N ALA A 976 -3.49 47.46 -21.09
CA ALA A 976 -3.84 48.64 -20.32
C ALA A 976 -4.11 48.22 -18.87
N THR A 977 -3.18 48.50 -17.95
CA THR A 977 -3.40 48.24 -16.51
C THR A 977 -3.06 49.43 -15.65
N GLU A 978 -3.98 49.72 -14.73
CA GLU A 978 -3.84 50.67 -13.63
C GLU A 978 -2.63 50.32 -12.73
N PRO A 979 -2.04 51.32 -12.05
CA PRO A 979 -0.88 51.16 -11.18
C PRO A 979 -1.12 50.20 -10.00
N GLU A 980 -0.18 49.27 -9.77
CA GLU A 980 -0.25 48.26 -8.71
C GLU A 980 0.20 48.82 -7.35
N ALA A 981 -0.03 48.09 -6.25
CA ALA A 981 0.39 48.50 -4.91
C ALA A 981 1.32 47.46 -4.25
N TRP A 982 2.47 47.89 -3.75
CA TRP A 982 3.50 47.03 -3.12
C TRP A 982 3.76 47.42 -1.68
N LEU A 983 4.01 46.43 -0.83
CA LEU A 983 4.45 46.61 0.56
C LEU A 983 5.93 46.22 0.66
N VAL A 984 6.79 47.15 1.05
CA VAL A 984 8.25 46.95 1.09
C VAL A 984 8.74 47.19 2.51
N PHE A 985 9.13 46.12 3.20
CA PHE A 985 9.86 46.21 4.46
C PHE A 985 11.31 46.51 4.12
N ALA A 986 11.64 47.80 4.02
CA ALA A 986 12.88 48.29 3.42
C ALA A 986 14.05 48.25 4.40
N ASP A 987 15.22 47.89 3.87
CA ASP A 987 16.49 47.97 4.57
C ASP A 987 17.03 49.41 4.62
N ARG A 988 17.89 49.68 5.60
CA ARG A 988 18.67 50.91 5.74
C ARG A 988 19.92 50.97 4.86
N LEU A 989 20.29 49.89 4.15
CA LEU A 989 21.41 49.88 3.20
C LEU A 989 21.07 50.63 1.90
N GLY A 990 19.78 50.81 1.60
CA GLY A 990 19.28 51.57 0.45
C GLY A 990 18.79 50.70 -0.72
N ILE A 991 18.80 49.37 -0.60
CA ILE A 991 18.29 48.49 -1.68
C ILE A 991 16.78 48.68 -1.83
N GLY A 992 16.04 48.68 -0.72
CA GLY A 992 14.60 48.93 -0.72
C GLY A 992 14.22 50.29 -1.30
N GLN A 993 15.02 51.33 -1.06
CA GLN A 993 14.77 52.67 -1.64
C GLN A 993 14.95 52.68 -3.16
N HIS A 994 16.01 52.04 -3.68
CA HIS A 994 16.21 51.91 -5.12
C HIS A 994 15.11 51.07 -5.78
N LEU A 995 14.69 49.97 -5.15
CA LEU A 995 13.59 49.12 -5.61
C LEU A 995 12.26 49.90 -5.68
N VAL A 996 11.95 50.67 -4.64
CA VAL A 996 10.77 51.54 -4.61
C VAL A 996 10.84 52.63 -5.69
N SER A 997 12.03 53.19 -5.96
CA SER A 997 12.21 54.15 -7.05
C SER A 997 11.89 53.53 -8.42
N GLU A 998 12.33 52.29 -8.67
CA GLU A 998 12.03 51.58 -9.92
C GLU A 998 10.54 51.22 -10.06
N LEU A 999 9.91 50.75 -8.98
CA LEU A 999 8.47 50.48 -8.94
C LEU A 999 7.65 51.75 -9.19
N ARG A 1000 7.98 52.86 -8.52
CA ARG A 1000 7.32 54.16 -8.74
C ARG A 1000 7.53 54.71 -10.14
N ALA A 1001 8.71 54.49 -10.75
CA ALA A 1001 8.98 54.88 -12.13
C ALA A 1001 8.07 54.16 -13.15
N ARG A 1002 7.55 52.97 -12.79
CA ARG A 1002 6.57 52.20 -13.57
C ARG A 1002 5.12 52.62 -13.30
N GLY A 1003 4.91 53.54 -12.37
CA GLY A 1003 3.60 54.03 -11.93
C GLY A 1003 3.08 53.34 -10.66
N ASP A 1004 3.76 52.33 -10.13
CA ASP A 1004 3.27 51.56 -8.98
C ASP A 1004 3.30 52.38 -7.67
N ARG A 1005 2.31 52.13 -6.81
CA ARG A 1005 2.23 52.66 -5.45
C ARG A 1005 3.03 51.76 -4.51
N CYS A 1006 3.84 52.36 -3.64
CA CYS A 1006 4.64 51.61 -2.68
C CYS A 1006 4.43 52.16 -1.28
N THR A 1007 4.09 51.28 -0.34
CA THR A 1007 4.15 51.53 1.10
C THR A 1007 5.46 50.96 1.63
N ILE A 1008 6.23 51.80 2.33
CA ILE A 1008 7.55 51.48 2.86
C ILE A 1008 7.44 51.30 4.38
N VAL A 1009 8.03 50.24 4.92
CA VAL A 1009 8.07 49.96 6.37
C VAL A 1009 9.52 49.81 6.83
N TYR A 1010 9.96 50.62 7.80
CA TYR A 1010 11.29 50.54 8.41
C TYR A 1010 11.23 49.93 9.82
N ALA A 1011 12.30 49.22 10.22
CA ALA A 1011 12.45 48.72 11.58
C ALA A 1011 12.93 49.84 12.53
N ALA A 1012 12.37 49.88 13.74
CA ALA A 1012 12.82 50.72 14.86
C ALA A 1012 14.14 50.21 15.49
N GLU A 1013 15.04 51.11 15.91
CA GLU A 1013 16.34 50.72 16.52
C GLU A 1013 16.29 50.57 18.05
N SER A 1014 15.35 51.23 18.76
CA SER A 1014 15.15 51.02 20.20
C SER A 1014 13.75 51.39 20.69
N GLU A 1015 13.30 50.79 21.81
CA GLU A 1015 12.07 51.18 22.55
C GLU A 1015 12.05 52.67 22.96
N ALA A 1016 13.21 53.32 23.04
CA ALA A 1016 13.34 54.69 23.52
C ALA A 1016 13.12 55.77 22.45
N GLU A 1017 12.96 55.40 21.18
CA GLU A 1017 12.79 56.37 20.09
C GLU A 1017 11.35 56.91 19.95
N PHE A 1018 10.31 56.19 20.44
CA PHE A 1018 8.91 56.64 20.31
C PHE A 1018 7.96 55.98 21.35
N ASP A 1019 7.18 56.81 22.06
CA ASP A 1019 6.27 56.42 23.17
C ASP A 1019 5.11 55.45 22.79
N ALA A 1020 4.88 55.14 21.51
CA ALA A 1020 3.68 54.44 21.04
C ALA A 1020 3.89 53.21 20.13
N GLY A 1021 5.14 52.83 19.81
CA GLY A 1021 5.49 51.63 19.03
C GLY A 1021 5.17 51.63 17.53
N PHE A 1022 4.34 52.57 17.07
CA PHE A 1022 3.96 52.73 15.65
C PHE A 1022 4.02 54.20 15.26
N GLU A 1023 4.84 54.54 14.25
CA GLU A 1023 4.95 55.90 13.73
C GLU A 1023 4.71 55.94 12.21
N GLN A 1024 3.82 56.84 11.78
CA GLN A 1024 3.64 57.16 10.38
C GLN A 1024 4.46 58.40 10.03
N LEU A 1025 5.57 58.20 9.32
CA LEU A 1025 6.50 59.27 8.94
C LEU A 1025 5.90 60.16 7.83
N ASP A 1026 5.24 59.54 6.85
CA ASP A 1026 4.50 60.25 5.79
C ASP A 1026 3.37 59.38 5.19
N ALA A 1027 2.70 59.88 4.14
CA ALA A 1027 1.55 59.21 3.51
C ALA A 1027 1.85 57.83 2.89
N GLY A 1028 3.11 57.40 2.82
CA GLY A 1028 3.51 56.09 2.29
C GLY A 1028 4.65 55.41 3.05
N THR A 1029 5.11 55.96 4.17
CA THR A 1029 6.26 55.46 4.95
C THR A 1029 5.87 55.29 6.41
N LEU A 1030 6.12 54.09 6.94
CA LEU A 1030 5.76 53.65 8.28
C LEU A 1030 7.00 53.11 9.00
N GLN A 1031 7.00 53.18 10.33
CA GLN A 1031 8.03 52.60 11.18
C GLN A 1031 7.37 51.81 12.32
N ILE A 1032 7.85 50.59 12.56
CA ILE A 1032 7.33 49.68 13.60
C ILE A 1032 8.45 48.91 14.31
N HIS A 1033 8.18 48.39 15.50
CA HIS A 1033 9.13 47.51 16.20
C HIS A 1033 9.14 46.08 15.62
N PRO A 1034 10.34 45.49 15.41
CA PRO A 1034 10.44 44.13 14.87
C PRO A 1034 10.07 43.03 15.87
N ASP A 1035 10.09 43.31 17.17
CA ASP A 1035 9.86 42.36 18.27
C ASP A 1035 8.48 42.51 18.95
N GLN A 1036 7.61 43.39 18.44
CA GLN A 1036 6.28 43.63 19.00
C GLN A 1036 5.18 43.12 18.03
N PRO A 1037 4.52 41.99 18.32
CA PRO A 1037 3.45 41.44 17.47
C PRO A 1037 2.30 42.41 17.20
N GLU A 1038 1.96 43.25 18.17
CA GLU A 1038 0.86 44.21 18.10
C GLU A 1038 1.08 45.27 17.01
N ASP A 1039 2.32 45.65 16.74
CA ASP A 1039 2.62 46.67 15.74
C ASP A 1039 2.42 46.16 14.31
N PHE A 1040 2.65 44.86 14.06
CA PHE A 1040 2.28 44.22 12.79
C PHE A 1040 0.77 44.18 12.58
N GLN A 1041 0.00 43.96 13.65
CA GLN A 1041 -1.47 44.02 13.58
C GLN A 1041 -1.94 45.45 13.27
N ARG A 1042 -1.38 46.47 13.95
CA ARG A 1042 -1.68 47.89 13.71
C ARG A 1042 -1.29 48.32 12.30
N LEU A 1043 -0.17 47.83 11.77
CA LEU A 1043 0.26 48.04 10.39
C LEU A 1043 -0.86 47.62 9.43
N PHE A 1044 -1.30 46.36 9.47
CA PHE A 1044 -2.32 45.90 8.54
C PHE A 1044 -3.69 46.56 8.74
N GLN A 1045 -4.05 46.92 9.97
CA GLN A 1045 -5.25 47.74 10.24
C GLN A 1045 -5.15 49.12 9.57
N THR A 1046 -3.99 49.76 9.64
CA THR A 1046 -3.73 51.07 8.99
C THR A 1046 -3.77 50.96 7.47
N LEU A 1047 -3.18 49.89 6.92
CA LEU A 1047 -3.21 49.63 5.48
C LEU A 1047 -4.64 49.40 4.99
N ALA A 1048 -5.47 48.66 5.74
CA ALA A 1048 -6.88 48.45 5.42
C ALA A 1048 -7.69 49.77 5.45
N ALA A 1049 -7.36 50.70 6.35
CA ALA A 1049 -8.00 52.01 6.45
C ALA A 1049 -7.59 52.99 5.34
N SER A 1050 -6.41 52.80 4.71
CA SER A 1050 -5.85 53.70 3.68
C SER A 1050 -6.60 53.73 2.34
N GLY A 1051 -7.62 52.88 2.16
CA GLY A 1051 -8.42 52.80 0.92
C GLY A 1051 -7.74 52.07 -0.25
N THR A 1052 -6.52 51.56 -0.06
CA THR A 1052 -5.83 50.70 -1.03
C THR A 1052 -6.47 49.31 -1.03
N ARG A 1053 -7.29 49.02 -2.06
CA ARG A 1053 -8.13 47.81 -2.10
C ARG A 1053 -7.36 46.49 -2.24
N GLN A 1054 -6.13 46.48 -2.75
CA GLN A 1054 -5.35 45.25 -2.94
C GLN A 1054 -3.85 45.52 -3.12
N TYR A 1055 -3.01 44.91 -2.29
CA TYR A 1055 -1.55 44.83 -2.50
C TYR A 1055 -1.21 43.65 -3.40
N ARG A 1056 -0.31 43.85 -4.37
CA ARG A 1056 0.20 42.82 -5.28
C ARG A 1056 1.12 41.84 -4.56
N GLY A 1057 1.94 42.35 -3.65
CA GLY A 1057 3.04 41.59 -3.06
C GLY A 1057 3.73 42.31 -1.90
N LEU A 1058 4.41 41.54 -1.05
CA LEU A 1058 5.22 42.00 0.08
C LEU A 1058 6.68 41.58 -0.11
N ILE A 1059 7.60 42.54 -0.02
CA ILE A 1059 9.04 42.31 -0.16
C ILE A 1059 9.70 42.57 1.19
N TYR A 1060 10.33 41.54 1.77
CA TYR A 1060 10.93 41.59 3.10
C TYR A 1060 12.46 41.72 3.02
N LEU A 1061 12.98 42.93 3.25
CA LEU A 1061 14.41 43.27 3.17
C LEU A 1061 15.07 43.50 4.53
N TRP A 1062 14.33 43.52 5.64
CA TRP A 1062 14.92 43.73 6.98
C TRP A 1062 15.96 42.67 7.36
N GLY A 1063 15.84 41.46 6.82
CA GLY A 1063 16.84 40.41 6.99
C GLY A 1063 18.24 40.81 6.50
N LEU A 1064 18.36 41.79 5.59
CA LEU A 1064 19.64 42.30 5.10
C LEU A 1064 20.44 43.05 6.17
N GLU A 1065 19.77 43.59 7.18
CA GLU A 1065 20.41 44.34 8.28
C GLU A 1065 21.03 43.42 9.34
N ALA A 1066 20.77 42.12 9.29
CA ALA A 1066 21.40 41.13 10.18
C ALA A 1066 22.88 40.83 9.85
N ALA A 1067 23.53 41.62 8.99
CA ALA A 1067 24.92 41.43 8.58
C ALA A 1067 25.91 42.08 9.58
N ALA A 1068 26.20 41.40 10.70
CA ALA A 1068 27.28 41.79 11.61
C ALA A 1068 28.65 41.30 11.12
N THR A 1069 29.68 42.15 11.19
CA THR A 1069 31.08 41.81 10.81
C THR A 1069 31.77 40.91 11.85
N GLU A 1070 31.38 41.02 13.12
CA GLU A 1070 31.76 40.13 14.21
C GLU A 1070 30.51 39.61 14.93
N MET A 1071 30.47 38.31 15.21
CA MET A 1071 29.29 37.66 15.78
C MET A 1071 29.37 37.62 17.31
N THR A 1072 28.96 38.69 17.97
CA THR A 1072 28.73 38.71 19.43
C THR A 1072 27.35 38.14 19.79
N LEU A 1073 27.10 37.87 21.07
CA LEU A 1073 25.78 37.39 21.52
C LEU A 1073 24.70 38.44 21.23
N GLU A 1074 24.98 39.71 21.53
CA GLU A 1074 24.07 40.82 21.30
C GLU A 1074 23.78 41.03 19.79
N ALA A 1075 24.81 40.87 18.95
CA ALA A 1075 24.67 40.94 17.49
C ALA A 1075 23.82 39.77 16.94
N LEU A 1076 23.97 38.57 17.50
CA LEU A 1076 23.15 37.41 17.13
C LEU A 1076 21.69 37.57 17.58
N GLU A 1077 21.45 38.07 18.79
CA GLU A 1077 20.10 38.36 19.28
C GLU A 1077 19.41 39.43 18.41
N ALA A 1078 20.14 40.48 18.01
CA ALA A 1078 19.64 41.47 17.06
C ALA A 1078 19.31 40.88 15.69
N ALA A 1079 20.18 39.99 15.17
CA ALA A 1079 19.91 39.27 13.94
C ALA A 1079 18.67 38.36 14.03
N CYS A 1080 18.47 37.66 15.14
CA CYS A 1080 17.28 36.82 15.38
C CYS A 1080 15.98 37.63 15.31
N ARG A 1081 15.96 38.85 15.88
CA ARG A 1081 14.79 39.74 15.81
C ARG A 1081 14.38 40.04 14.36
N LEU A 1082 15.35 40.28 13.48
CA LEU A 1082 15.13 40.67 12.07
C LEU A 1082 15.01 39.50 11.09
N THR A 1083 15.39 38.28 11.47
CA THR A 1083 15.41 37.12 10.56
C THR A 1083 14.47 35.99 10.98
N VAL A 1084 13.99 36.01 12.23
CA VAL A 1084 13.11 34.96 12.78
C VAL A 1084 11.87 35.57 13.42
N GLU A 1085 12.02 36.47 14.40
CA GLU A 1085 10.88 36.98 15.18
C GLU A 1085 9.95 37.87 14.34
N SER A 1086 10.49 38.89 13.66
CA SER A 1086 9.65 39.79 12.84
C SER A 1086 8.97 39.12 11.65
N PRO A 1087 9.61 38.22 10.86
CA PRO A 1087 8.87 37.47 9.83
C PRO A 1087 7.79 36.57 10.43
N LEU A 1088 8.01 35.97 11.62
CA LEU A 1088 6.99 35.18 12.29
C LEU A 1088 5.78 36.04 12.70
N HIS A 1089 6.01 37.21 13.30
CA HIS A 1089 4.94 38.15 13.66
C HIS A 1089 4.19 38.67 12.43
N LEU A 1090 4.91 38.95 11.34
CA LEU A 1090 4.32 39.30 10.04
C LEU A 1090 3.35 38.21 9.55
N LEU A 1091 3.78 36.93 9.58
CA LEU A 1091 2.96 35.81 9.14
C LEU A 1091 1.73 35.62 10.03
N GLN A 1092 1.90 35.69 11.36
CA GLN A 1092 0.80 35.60 12.32
C GLN A 1092 -0.24 36.72 12.13
N ALA A 1093 0.21 37.95 11.87
CA ALA A 1093 -0.69 39.08 11.63
C ALA A 1093 -1.49 38.93 10.32
N LEU A 1094 -0.89 38.34 9.28
CA LEU A 1094 -1.57 38.03 8.02
C LEU A 1094 -2.59 36.89 8.17
N GLU A 1095 -2.28 35.89 8.99
CA GLU A 1095 -3.19 34.77 9.29
C GLU A 1095 -4.42 35.22 10.09
N ALA A 1096 -4.27 36.19 11.00
CA ALA A 1096 -5.37 36.78 11.77
C ALA A 1096 -6.43 37.53 10.93
N GLY A 1097 -6.31 37.51 9.59
CA GLY A 1097 -7.37 37.96 8.67
C GLY A 1097 -7.29 39.43 8.26
N ALA A 1098 -6.15 40.10 8.51
CA ALA A 1098 -6.01 41.53 8.22
C ALA A 1098 -5.96 41.86 6.71
N ILE A 1099 -5.65 40.89 5.84
CA ILE A 1099 -5.74 40.99 4.39
C ILE A 1099 -6.48 39.76 3.84
N ALA A 1100 -7.64 40.00 3.21
CA ALA A 1100 -8.56 38.97 2.74
C ALA A 1100 -8.06 38.17 1.52
N HIS A 1101 -7.12 38.72 0.73
CA HIS A 1101 -6.54 38.03 -0.43
C HIS A 1101 -5.17 37.42 -0.10
N PRO A 1102 -4.78 36.33 -0.81
CA PRO A 1102 -3.42 35.79 -0.71
C PRO A 1102 -2.42 36.83 -1.20
N LEU A 1103 -1.55 37.29 -0.29
CA LEU A 1103 -0.49 38.25 -0.56
C LEU A 1103 0.84 37.49 -0.66
N PRO A 1104 1.46 37.37 -1.85
CA PRO A 1104 2.76 36.73 -2.02
C PRO A 1104 3.86 37.49 -1.26
N ILE A 1105 4.71 36.76 -0.55
CA ILE A 1105 5.79 37.30 0.29
C ILE A 1105 7.14 36.81 -0.23
N TRP A 1106 8.03 37.74 -0.57
CA TRP A 1106 9.42 37.45 -0.91
C TRP A 1106 10.32 37.73 0.29
N LEU A 1107 11.07 36.72 0.72
CA LEU A 1107 12.05 36.83 1.80
C LEU A 1107 13.44 36.97 1.18
N ILE A 1108 14.13 38.07 1.51
CA ILE A 1108 15.36 38.46 0.84
C ILE A 1108 16.55 38.39 1.79
N THR A 1109 17.63 37.79 1.31
CA THR A 1109 18.94 37.71 1.96
C THR A 1109 20.03 38.18 1.00
N ARG A 1110 21.26 38.39 1.48
CA ARG A 1110 22.41 38.78 0.66
C ARG A 1110 23.67 38.05 1.13
N GLY A 1111 24.24 37.22 0.25
CA GLY A 1111 25.40 36.39 0.56
C GLY A 1111 25.13 35.34 1.65
N ALA A 1112 23.87 34.97 1.89
CA ALA A 1112 23.50 33.99 2.93
C ALA A 1112 23.70 32.54 2.48
N GLN A 1113 23.88 32.31 1.17
CA GLN A 1113 24.18 31.01 0.58
C GLN A 1113 25.52 31.06 -0.16
N ALA A 1114 26.35 30.03 0.02
CA ALA A 1114 27.53 29.86 -0.81
C ALA A 1114 27.12 29.23 -2.15
N ILE A 1115 27.33 29.95 -3.25
CA ILE A 1115 27.05 29.45 -4.61
C ILE A 1115 28.29 28.79 -5.19
N VAL A 1116 29.46 29.38 -4.95
CA VAL A 1116 30.74 28.73 -5.23
C VAL A 1116 31.49 28.37 -3.92
N PRO A 1117 32.23 27.25 -3.90
CA PRO A 1117 33.00 26.87 -2.72
C PRO A 1117 33.98 27.97 -2.27
N GLY A 1118 33.93 28.33 -0.99
CA GLY A 1118 34.83 29.33 -0.39
C GLY A 1118 34.32 30.76 -0.35
N GLU A 1119 33.11 31.04 -0.88
CA GLU A 1119 32.45 32.34 -0.68
C GLU A 1119 32.22 32.64 0.82
N PRO A 1120 32.43 33.88 1.27
CA PRO A 1120 32.05 34.28 2.61
C PRO A 1120 30.53 34.26 2.75
N VAL A 1121 30.02 33.63 3.81
CA VAL A 1121 28.57 33.49 4.06
C VAL A 1121 28.13 34.40 5.19
N ALA A 1122 27.06 35.17 4.95
CA ALA A 1122 26.38 35.96 5.96
C ALA A 1122 25.51 35.06 6.86
N ILE A 1123 26.15 34.28 7.75
CA ILE A 1123 25.53 33.21 8.56
C ILE A 1123 24.27 33.68 9.31
N ALA A 1124 24.29 34.91 9.84
CA ALA A 1124 23.15 35.48 10.57
C ALA A 1124 21.87 35.58 9.70
N GLN A 1125 22.01 35.84 8.40
CA GLN A 1125 20.87 35.89 7.47
C GLN A 1125 20.35 34.49 7.09
N SER A 1126 21.17 33.44 7.22
CA SER A 1126 20.79 32.07 6.87
C SER A 1126 19.65 31.53 7.77
N MET A 1127 19.39 32.14 8.93
CA MET A 1127 18.24 31.78 9.78
C MET A 1127 16.90 32.00 9.06
N LEU A 1128 16.81 33.04 8.23
CA LEU A 1128 15.62 33.35 7.44
C LEU A 1128 15.32 32.25 6.39
N TRP A 1129 16.35 31.54 5.92
CA TRP A 1129 16.18 30.41 4.99
C TRP A 1129 15.49 29.22 5.63
N GLY A 1130 15.82 28.94 6.90
CA GLY A 1130 15.16 27.88 7.67
C GLY A 1130 13.68 28.17 7.84
N LEU A 1131 13.33 29.37 8.29
CA LEU A 1131 11.95 29.81 8.45
C LEU A 1131 11.20 29.86 7.11
N GLY A 1132 11.83 30.42 6.06
CA GLY A 1132 11.22 30.56 4.75
C GLY A 1132 10.85 29.22 4.11
N ARG A 1133 11.66 28.17 4.31
CA ARG A 1133 11.33 26.81 3.84
C ARG A 1133 10.12 26.22 4.56
N VAL A 1134 9.97 26.49 5.86
CA VAL A 1134 8.77 26.09 6.61
C VAL A 1134 7.55 26.86 6.12
N PHE A 1135 7.69 28.18 5.94
CA PHE A 1135 6.62 29.04 5.44
C PHE A 1135 6.12 28.64 4.03
N ALA A 1136 7.04 28.25 3.13
CA ALA A 1136 6.69 27.75 1.80
C ALA A 1136 5.78 26.51 1.85
N VAL A 1137 5.97 25.64 2.85
CA VAL A 1137 5.17 24.41 3.04
C VAL A 1137 3.85 24.70 3.75
N GLU A 1138 3.87 25.54 4.79
CA GLU A 1138 2.68 25.81 5.62
C GLU A 1138 1.67 26.76 4.94
N GLN A 1139 2.12 27.68 4.08
CA GLN A 1139 1.30 28.72 3.46
C GLN A 1139 1.64 28.92 1.97
N PRO A 1140 1.53 27.88 1.12
CA PRO A 1140 1.97 27.94 -0.28
C PRO A 1140 1.26 29.04 -1.10
N GLN A 1141 0.01 29.35 -0.77
CA GLN A 1141 -0.77 30.44 -1.38
C GLN A 1141 -0.23 31.85 -1.12
N ARG A 1142 0.58 32.05 -0.07
CA ARG A 1142 1.22 33.34 0.27
C ARG A 1142 2.72 33.34 -0.05
N TRP A 1143 3.25 32.27 -0.62
CA TRP A 1143 4.66 32.15 -0.95
C TRP A 1143 5.02 32.95 -2.21
N GLY A 1144 5.90 33.95 -2.07
CA GLY A 1144 6.46 34.71 -3.19
C GLY A 1144 7.84 34.19 -3.62
N GLY A 1145 8.68 33.78 -2.67
CA GLY A 1145 9.97 33.18 -2.97
C GLY A 1145 11.05 33.52 -1.94
N LEU A 1146 12.16 32.79 -2.02
CA LEU A 1146 13.37 33.00 -1.22
C LEU A 1146 14.50 33.43 -2.16
N VAL A 1147 15.08 34.61 -1.94
CA VAL A 1147 16.08 35.18 -2.86
C VAL A 1147 17.35 35.57 -2.12
N ASP A 1148 18.49 35.03 -2.54
CA ASP A 1148 19.82 35.46 -2.07
C ASP A 1148 20.49 36.39 -3.07
N LEU A 1149 20.71 37.63 -2.67
CA LEU A 1149 21.31 38.69 -3.49
C LEU A 1149 22.83 38.58 -3.52
N ASP A 1150 23.42 39.16 -4.57
CA ASP A 1150 24.87 39.21 -4.74
C ASP A 1150 25.52 40.18 -3.71
N PRO A 1151 26.44 39.71 -2.86
CA PRO A 1151 27.16 40.59 -1.93
C PRO A 1151 28.07 41.60 -2.65
N GLU A 1152 28.58 41.31 -3.85
CA GLU A 1152 29.53 42.16 -4.57
C GLU A 1152 28.88 43.18 -5.51
N ALA A 1153 27.60 43.00 -5.83
CA ALA A 1153 26.87 43.92 -6.71
C ALA A 1153 26.64 45.30 -6.07
N SER A 1154 26.55 46.33 -6.91
CA SER A 1154 26.15 47.68 -6.48
C SER A 1154 24.69 47.66 -6.00
N LEU A 1155 24.32 48.59 -5.11
CA LEU A 1155 22.96 48.68 -4.57
C LEU A 1155 21.90 48.88 -5.66
N VAL A 1156 22.22 49.68 -6.68
CA VAL A 1156 21.33 49.93 -7.83
C VAL A 1156 21.11 48.65 -8.63
N GLN A 1157 22.20 47.99 -9.03
CA GLN A 1157 22.11 46.73 -9.78
C GLN A 1157 21.35 45.66 -8.99
N THR A 1158 21.61 45.58 -7.68
CA THR A 1158 20.93 44.64 -6.78
C THR A 1158 19.41 44.85 -6.77
N ALA A 1159 18.95 46.11 -6.72
CA ALA A 1159 17.53 46.43 -6.77
C ALA A 1159 16.91 46.07 -8.14
N THR A 1160 17.62 46.36 -9.24
CA THR A 1160 17.18 46.00 -10.59
C THR A 1160 17.04 44.48 -10.76
N ASP A 1161 18.04 43.70 -10.32
CA ASP A 1161 18.03 42.24 -10.43
C ASP A 1161 16.94 41.62 -9.56
N LEU A 1162 16.75 42.14 -8.33
CA LEU A 1162 15.67 41.72 -7.46
C LEU A 1162 14.29 41.96 -8.10
N LEU A 1163 14.09 43.13 -8.71
CA LEU A 1163 12.84 43.44 -9.38
C LEU A 1163 12.55 42.49 -10.54
N GLN A 1164 13.58 42.09 -11.31
CA GLN A 1164 13.43 41.10 -12.38
C GLN A 1164 13.00 39.74 -11.84
N VAL A 1165 13.58 39.28 -10.73
CA VAL A 1165 13.21 38.00 -10.08
C VAL A 1165 11.75 38.04 -9.60
N ILE A 1166 11.34 39.12 -8.93
CA ILE A 1166 9.97 39.29 -8.42
C ILE A 1166 8.95 39.35 -9.56
N GLN A 1167 9.31 39.95 -10.69
CA GLN A 1167 8.45 40.02 -11.88
C GLN A 1167 8.20 38.66 -12.55
N LYS A 1168 9.07 37.66 -12.32
CA LYS A 1168 8.87 36.29 -12.79
C LYS A 1168 7.68 35.60 -12.09
N GLY A 1169 7.24 36.13 -10.94
CA GLY A 1169 6.14 35.58 -10.14
C GLY A 1169 6.65 34.74 -8.97
N SER A 1170 5.76 33.94 -8.38
CA SER A 1170 6.13 33.04 -7.27
C SER A 1170 7.09 31.96 -7.78
N ALA A 1171 8.25 31.85 -7.16
CA ALA A 1171 9.21 30.79 -7.44
C ALA A 1171 9.02 29.67 -6.41
N ALA A 1172 8.65 28.47 -6.87
CA ALA A 1172 8.59 27.27 -6.03
C ALA A 1172 9.97 26.91 -5.44
N GLU A 1173 11.05 27.34 -6.10
CA GLU A 1173 12.42 27.01 -5.74
C GLU A 1173 13.18 28.25 -5.24
N PRO A 1174 14.08 28.10 -4.25
CA PRO A 1174 14.97 29.18 -3.84
C PRO A 1174 15.88 29.66 -4.97
N VAL A 1175 16.07 30.98 -5.04
CA VAL A 1175 16.86 31.67 -6.06
C VAL A 1175 18.07 32.34 -5.43
N ALA A 1176 19.21 32.33 -6.12
CA ALA A 1176 20.37 33.14 -5.78
C ALA A 1176 20.88 33.91 -7.00
N LEU A 1177 21.38 35.13 -6.78
CA LEU A 1177 21.95 36.00 -7.80
C LEU A 1177 23.45 36.16 -7.54
N ARG A 1178 24.28 35.90 -8.54
CA ARG A 1178 25.74 36.14 -8.51
C ARG A 1178 26.21 36.66 -9.86
N GLN A 1179 26.94 37.76 -9.86
CA GLN A 1179 27.54 38.40 -11.04
C GLN A 1179 26.54 38.63 -12.19
N GLY A 1180 25.29 39.00 -11.86
CA GLY A 1180 24.22 39.20 -12.83
C GLY A 1180 23.59 37.92 -13.40
N GLN A 1181 23.98 36.74 -12.89
CA GLN A 1181 23.43 35.44 -13.25
C GLN A 1181 22.49 34.92 -12.14
N CYS A 1182 21.38 34.32 -12.54
CA CYS A 1182 20.44 33.66 -11.64
C CYS A 1182 20.78 32.17 -11.47
N TYR A 1183 20.64 31.67 -10.26
CA TYR A 1183 20.88 30.28 -9.88
C TYR A 1183 19.68 29.74 -9.11
N THR A 1184 19.35 28.46 -9.33
CA THR A 1184 18.35 27.73 -8.54
C THR A 1184 18.98 26.53 -7.85
N ALA A 1185 18.50 26.23 -6.64
CA ALA A 1185 18.98 25.11 -5.84
C ALA A 1185 18.42 23.77 -6.36
N ARG A 1186 19.27 22.76 -6.51
CA ARG A 1186 18.90 21.38 -6.82
C ARG A 1186 19.53 20.42 -5.82
N LEU A 1187 18.78 19.41 -5.40
CA LEU A 1187 19.35 18.31 -4.63
C LEU A 1187 19.94 17.30 -5.60
N VAL A 1188 21.25 17.12 -5.58
CA VAL A 1188 21.97 16.18 -6.45
C VAL A 1188 22.70 15.12 -5.61
N ARG A 1189 22.94 13.96 -6.20
CA ARG A 1189 23.69 12.88 -5.53
C ARG A 1189 25.16 13.24 -5.43
N GLN A 1190 25.73 13.07 -4.24
CA GLN A 1190 27.14 13.31 -3.97
C GLN A 1190 27.87 11.99 -3.76
N ALA A 1191 28.78 11.65 -4.67
CA ALA A 1191 29.69 10.54 -4.45
C ALA A 1191 30.69 10.91 -3.35
N ILE A 1192 30.64 10.22 -2.20
CA ILE A 1192 31.74 10.32 -1.23
C ILE A 1192 32.94 9.61 -1.84
N ALA A 1193 33.97 10.39 -2.21
CA ALA A 1193 35.25 9.81 -2.59
C ALA A 1193 35.64 8.79 -1.51
N ALA A 1194 35.90 7.54 -1.91
CA ALA A 1194 36.41 6.48 -1.06
C ALA A 1194 37.76 6.93 -0.47
N THR A 1195 37.68 7.79 0.54
CA THR A 1195 38.81 8.18 1.35
C THR A 1195 39.05 6.94 2.18
N SER A 1196 40.13 6.22 1.85
CA SER A 1196 40.89 5.46 2.83
C SER A 1196 40.81 6.24 4.13
N SER A 1197 40.11 5.70 5.14
CA SER A 1197 39.91 6.39 6.40
C SER A 1197 41.27 6.98 6.78
N PRO A 1198 41.46 8.31 6.76
CA PRO A 1198 42.58 8.84 7.52
C PRO A 1198 42.35 8.30 8.92
N ASP A 1199 43.39 7.82 9.59
CA ASP A 1199 43.34 7.48 11.01
C ASP A 1199 42.89 8.74 11.78
N TYR A 1200 41.58 8.98 11.78
CA TYR A 1200 40.98 10.18 12.32
C TYR A 1200 40.94 9.97 13.82
N GLN A 1201 42.00 10.40 14.46
CA GLN A 1201 42.10 10.38 15.91
C GLN A 1201 41.46 11.65 16.45
N TRP A 1202 40.51 11.47 17.36
CA TRP A 1202 39.98 12.57 18.14
C TRP A 1202 41.12 13.21 18.94
N ARG A 1203 41.28 14.51 18.79
CA ARG A 1203 42.27 15.30 19.53
C ARG A 1203 41.85 15.35 20.98
N SER A 1204 42.63 14.70 21.84
CA SER A 1204 42.37 14.62 23.28
C SER A 1204 42.31 15.99 23.97
N GLN A 1205 42.92 17.03 23.41
CA GLN A 1205 42.91 18.41 23.93
C GLN A 1205 41.79 19.29 23.37
N SER A 1206 40.97 18.79 22.45
CA SER A 1206 39.88 19.56 21.84
C SER A 1206 38.55 19.28 22.53
N SER A 1207 37.69 20.31 22.59
CA SER A 1207 36.30 20.19 23.04
C SER A 1207 35.39 19.90 21.86
N TYR A 1208 34.53 18.89 22.00
CA TYR A 1208 33.58 18.49 20.96
C TYR A 1208 32.14 18.72 21.44
N LEU A 1209 31.36 19.43 20.63
CA LEU A 1209 29.97 19.73 20.93
C LEU A 1209 29.05 18.70 20.28
N ILE A 1210 28.17 18.08 21.08
CA ILE A 1210 27.12 17.16 20.62
C ILE A 1210 25.76 17.82 20.91
N THR A 1211 25.04 18.20 19.86
CA THR A 1211 23.68 18.74 19.96
C THR A 1211 22.66 17.59 19.99
N GLY A 1212 21.70 17.64 20.92
CA GLY A 1212 20.80 16.51 21.18
C GLY A 1212 21.44 15.34 21.94
N GLY A 1213 22.57 15.57 22.61
CA GLY A 1213 23.43 14.50 23.12
C GLY A 1213 22.88 13.68 24.31
N LEU A 1214 21.71 14.03 24.85
CA LEU A 1214 20.99 13.19 25.84
C LEU A 1214 19.88 12.32 25.22
N GLY A 1215 19.69 12.37 23.90
CA GLY A 1215 18.87 11.37 23.20
C GLY A 1215 19.68 10.09 22.94
N ASP A 1216 18.99 8.98 22.63
CA ASP A 1216 19.62 7.65 22.48
C ASP A 1216 20.81 7.65 21.50
N LEU A 1217 20.63 8.27 20.33
CA LEU A 1217 21.69 8.39 19.32
C LEU A 1217 22.83 9.30 19.80
N GLY A 1218 22.50 10.41 20.46
CA GLY A 1218 23.47 11.36 20.98
C GLY A 1218 24.38 10.74 22.04
N LEU A 1219 23.83 9.91 22.93
CA LEU A 1219 24.57 9.15 23.93
C LEU A 1219 25.44 8.06 23.29
N ALA A 1220 24.93 7.36 22.27
CA ALA A 1220 25.71 6.38 21.53
C ALA A 1220 26.91 7.02 20.80
N VAL A 1221 26.70 8.16 20.14
CA VAL A 1221 27.77 8.95 19.50
C VAL A 1221 28.77 9.46 20.52
N ALA A 1222 28.30 9.99 21.66
CA ALA A 1222 29.19 10.42 22.74
C ALA A 1222 30.07 9.28 23.26
N ARG A 1223 29.50 8.09 23.50
CA ARG A 1223 30.24 6.88 23.92
C ARG A 1223 31.28 6.49 22.87
N TRP A 1224 30.86 6.38 21.62
CA TRP A 1224 31.76 6.06 20.52
C TRP A 1224 32.91 7.07 20.40
N MET A 1225 32.64 8.38 20.47
CA MET A 1225 33.70 9.41 20.44
C MET A 1225 34.69 9.26 21.59
N VAL A 1226 34.22 8.93 22.81
CA VAL A 1226 35.07 8.68 23.97
C VAL A 1226 35.96 7.45 23.77
N GLU A 1227 35.37 6.35 23.28
CA GLU A 1227 36.09 5.11 22.94
C GLU A 1227 37.18 5.37 21.88
N GLN A 1228 36.90 6.25 20.92
CA GLN A 1228 37.83 6.64 19.86
C GLN A 1228 38.85 7.73 20.27
N GLY A 1229 38.83 8.22 21.52
CA GLY A 1229 39.88 9.10 22.06
C GLY A 1229 39.47 10.53 22.41
N ALA A 1230 38.22 10.94 22.17
CA ALA A 1230 37.73 12.23 22.64
C ALA A 1230 37.73 12.27 24.18
N ARG A 1231 38.12 13.41 24.77
CA ARG A 1231 38.21 13.58 26.23
C ARG A 1231 37.38 14.73 26.77
N HIS A 1232 37.13 15.75 25.96
CA HIS A 1232 36.29 16.89 26.34
C HIS A 1232 35.04 16.92 25.45
N LEU A 1233 33.90 16.49 26.00
CA LEU A 1233 32.60 16.56 25.32
C LEU A 1233 31.71 17.61 25.98
N ILE A 1234 31.09 18.45 25.17
CA ILE A 1234 30.00 19.36 25.56
C ILE A 1234 28.71 18.72 25.04
N VAL A 1235 27.84 18.30 25.93
CA VAL A 1235 26.56 17.67 25.58
C VAL A 1235 25.44 18.67 25.79
N LEU A 1236 24.83 19.12 24.69
CA LEU A 1236 23.66 20.00 24.73
C LEU A 1236 22.39 19.18 24.51
N SER A 1237 21.38 19.41 25.33
CA SER A 1237 20.06 18.82 25.20
C SER A 1237 18.99 19.79 25.65
N ARG A 1238 17.77 19.61 25.11
CA ARG A 1238 16.56 20.31 25.55
C ARG A 1238 16.08 19.81 26.92
N SER A 1239 16.47 18.59 27.31
CA SER A 1239 16.12 17.99 28.60
C SER A 1239 17.09 18.46 29.69
N LYS A 1240 16.56 18.90 30.82
CA LYS A 1240 17.39 19.23 32.00
C LYS A 1240 18.09 17.97 32.51
N LEU A 1241 19.39 18.09 32.81
CA LEU A 1241 20.13 17.04 33.49
C LEU A 1241 19.60 16.87 34.92
N PRO A 1242 19.47 15.63 35.42
CA PRO A 1242 19.22 15.41 36.83
C PRO A 1242 20.40 15.95 37.66
N PRO A 1243 20.17 16.26 38.96
CA PRO A 1243 21.23 16.64 39.89
C PRO A 1243 22.43 15.67 39.82
N ARG A 1244 23.65 16.20 39.92
CA ARG A 1244 24.90 15.45 39.67
C ARG A 1244 25.08 14.24 40.60
N ASP A 1245 24.52 14.31 41.80
CA ASP A 1245 24.47 13.24 42.79
C ASP A 1245 23.50 12.11 42.43
N GLN A 1246 22.74 12.21 41.34
CA GLN A 1246 21.80 11.20 40.85
C GLN A 1246 22.26 10.51 39.56
N TRP A 1247 23.36 10.97 38.96
CA TRP A 1247 23.87 10.40 37.69
C TRP A 1247 24.23 8.92 37.76
N TRP A 1248 24.47 8.38 38.96
CA TRP A 1248 24.83 6.98 39.21
C TRP A 1248 23.65 6.08 39.61
N ARG A 1249 22.43 6.63 39.74
CA ARG A 1249 21.25 5.90 40.28
C ARG A 1249 20.20 5.53 39.23
N SER A 1250 20.30 6.01 37.99
CA SER A 1250 19.39 5.61 36.91
C SER A 1250 19.96 4.42 36.14
N PRO A 1251 19.31 3.24 36.15
CA PRO A 1251 19.74 2.07 35.37
C PRO A 1251 19.69 2.31 33.86
N GLU A 1252 18.89 3.29 33.43
CA GLU A 1252 18.70 3.65 32.02
C GLU A 1252 19.94 4.31 31.39
N CYS A 1253 20.90 4.77 32.20
CA CYS A 1253 22.11 5.40 31.67
C CYS A 1253 23.26 4.43 31.38
N PHE A 1254 23.23 3.16 31.84
CA PHE A 1254 24.32 2.18 31.61
C PHE A 1254 23.86 0.72 31.67
N PRO A 1255 23.60 0.05 30.52
CA PRO A 1255 23.56 -1.41 30.46
C PRO A 1255 24.96 -1.92 30.07
N GLY A 1256 25.66 -2.53 31.03
CA GLY A 1256 26.98 -3.13 30.82
C GLY A 1256 27.73 -3.33 32.13
N SER A 1257 27.58 -4.50 32.73
CA SER A 1257 28.32 -4.95 33.92
C SER A 1257 29.83 -5.02 33.67
N TYR A 1258 30.62 -4.24 34.41
CA TYR A 1258 31.98 -4.60 34.79
C TYR A 1258 32.01 -4.87 36.31
N PRO A 1259 32.33 -6.09 36.75
CA PRO A 1259 32.50 -6.39 38.16
C PRO A 1259 33.95 -6.03 38.54
N ASP A 1260 34.26 -4.76 38.84
CA ASP A 1260 35.43 -4.38 39.68
C ASP A 1260 35.63 -2.86 39.86
N CYS A 1261 34.57 -2.09 40.15
CA CYS A 1261 34.73 -0.71 40.64
C CYS A 1261 34.03 -0.54 42.00
N ARG A 1262 34.59 -1.14 43.05
CA ARG A 1262 34.31 -0.68 44.42
C ARG A 1262 35.16 0.57 44.70
N PRO A 1263 34.61 1.60 45.34
CA PRO A 1263 35.41 2.74 45.78
C PRO A 1263 36.32 2.29 46.93
N SER A 1264 37.63 2.25 46.70
CA SER A 1264 38.61 2.27 47.78
C SER A 1264 38.62 3.67 48.40
N SER A 1265 38.11 3.77 49.63
CA SER A 1265 38.34 4.76 50.69
C SER A 1265 38.40 6.28 50.34
N PRO A 1266 37.76 7.14 51.17
CA PRO A 1266 37.72 8.57 50.91
C PRO A 1266 39.06 9.22 51.29
N GLY A 1267 39.84 9.65 50.30
CA GLY A 1267 41.12 10.29 50.60
C GLY A 1267 41.90 10.79 49.39
N LYS A 1268 41.41 11.89 48.78
CA LYS A 1268 42.16 13.06 48.26
C LYS A 1268 41.44 13.69 47.05
N PRO A 1269 41.36 15.03 46.96
CA PRO A 1269 40.76 15.72 45.82
C PRO A 1269 41.80 16.04 44.73
N GLY A 1270 41.35 16.10 43.47
CA GLY A 1270 42.12 16.52 42.28
C GLY A 1270 42.48 15.33 41.40
N SER A 1271 42.23 15.32 40.08
CA SER A 1271 42.15 16.39 39.09
C SER A 1271 41.18 16.04 37.97
#